data_AF-Q09332-F1
#
_entry.id   AF-Q09332-F1
#
_cell.length_a   1.000
_cell.length_b   1.000
_cell.length_c   1.000
_cell.angle_alpha   90.00
_cell.angle_beta   90.00
_cell.angle_gamma   90.00
#
_symmetry.space_group_name_H-M   'P 1'
#
loop_
_entity.id
_entity.type
_entity.pdbx_description
1 polymer ?
#
loop_
_entity_poly.entity_id
_entity_poly.type
_entity_poly.pdbx_seq_one_letter_code
_entity_poly.pdbx_strand_id
1 'polypeptide(L)'
;MLRAVALCVSVVLIALYTPTSGESSQSYPITTLINAKWTQTPLYLEIAEYLADEQAGLFWDYVSGVTKLDTVLNEYDTESQQYNAALELVKSHVSSPQLPLLRLVVSMHSLTPRIQTHFQLAEELRSSGSCQSFTFAQVGSELACSFNELQKKLEVPLAKDSLDASVVTYSFDHIFPGSENNTRTVVLYGDLGSSQFRTYHKLLEKEANAGRIRYILRHQLAKKDKRPVRLSGYGVELHLKSTEYKSQDDAPKPEAGSTSDEDLANESDVQGFDFKVLKQKHPTLKRALDQLRQRLLQGNDEIAQLKAWEFQDLGLQAAAAIAEIQGDETLQILQYTAHNFPMLARTLLAHKVTDGLRAEVKHNTEAFGRSLNVAPPDGALFINGLFFDADTMDLYSLIETLRSEMRVLESLHSNNVRGSLASSLLALDLTASSKKEFAIDIRDTAVQWVNDIENDVQYRRWPSSVMDLLRPTFPGMLRNIRKNVFNLVLVVDALQPTARSVIKLSESFVIHQAPIRLGLVFDARDANEDNLADYVAITCAYNYVSQKKDARAALSFLTDIYAAVGETKVVTKKDIVKQLTKEFTSLSFAKAEEFLEEDSTYDYGRELAAEFIQRLGFGDKGQPQALLNGVPMPSNVVTADSDFEEAIFTEIMTHTSNLQKAVYKGELTDNDVAIDYLMNQPHVMPRLNQRILSQEDVKYLDINGVAYKNLGNVGVLNRLSNRDMTATLMDNLKYFGGKKSTELIGRASLQFLTIWVFADLETDQGRDLLTHALDYVQSGESVRVAFIPNTESSSASSRRNLNRLVWAAMQSLPPTQATEQVLKWLKKPKEKIEIPTQLEDILGSTELHLKMLRVYSQRVLGLNKSQRLVIGNGRLYGPLSSDESFDSADFALLARFSSLQYSDKVRQVLKESAQDVNEEFNSDTLLKLYASLLPRQTKTRFKLPTDLKTDHSVVKLPPKQENLPHFDVAAVLDPASRAAQKLTPILILLRQVLNCQLNLYLIPVPQHSDMPVKNFYRYVVEPEVQFEANGGRSDGPLAKFSGLPANPLLTQQLQVPENWLVEAVRAVYDLDNIKLTDIGGPVHSEFDLEYLLLEGHCFDAASGAPPRGLQLVLGTQSQPTLVDTIVMANLGYFQLKANPGAWSLRLREGKSADIYAISHIEGTNTHHSAGSSEVQVLITSLRSHVVKLRVSKKPGMQQAELLSDDNEQAAQSGMWNSIASSFGGGSANQAATDEDTETINIFSVASGHLYERLLRIMMVSLLKHTKSPVKFWFLKNYLSPQFTDFLPHMASEYNFQYELVQYKWPRWLHQQTEKQRTIWGYKILFLDVLFPLNVRKIIFVDADAIVRTDIKELYDMDLGGAPYAYTPFCDSRKEMEGFRFWKQGYWRSHLMGRRYHISALYVVDLKRFRKIAAGDRLRGQYQALSQDPNSLSNLDQDLPNNMIHQVAIKSLPDDWLWCQTWCSDSNFKTAKVIDLCNNPQTKEAKLTAAQRIVPEWKDYDAELKTLMSRIEDHENSHSRDSAVDDSVDDSVEVTTVTPSHEPKHGEL
;
A
#
# COMPACT_ATOMS: atom_id res chain seq x y z
N MET A 1 -17.76 -68.98 -51.15
CA MET A 1 -17.19 -68.63 -49.83
C MET A 1 -15.79 -68.04 -49.92
N LEU A 2 -14.77 -68.75 -50.44
CA LEU A 2 -13.38 -68.23 -50.48
C LEU A 2 -13.16 -66.95 -51.31
N ARG A 3 -13.88 -66.76 -52.43
CA ARG A 3 -13.83 -65.49 -53.21
C ARG A 3 -14.32 -64.27 -52.43
N ALA A 4 -15.16 -64.45 -51.39
CA ALA A 4 -15.64 -63.35 -50.55
C ALA A 4 -14.60 -62.91 -49.50
N VAL A 5 -13.76 -63.83 -49.01
CA VAL A 5 -12.72 -63.53 -48.00
C VAL A 5 -11.57 -62.71 -48.60
N ALA A 6 -11.12 -63.02 -49.83
CA ALA A 6 -10.03 -62.30 -50.51
C ALA A 6 -10.41 -60.86 -50.93
N LEU A 7 -11.69 -60.60 -51.25
CA LEU A 7 -12.18 -59.26 -51.60
C LEU A 7 -12.25 -58.34 -50.36
N CYS A 8 -12.59 -58.88 -49.18
CA CYS A 8 -12.55 -58.13 -47.92
C CYS A 8 -11.13 -57.69 -47.53
N VAL A 9 -10.10 -58.53 -47.75
CA VAL A 9 -8.69 -58.18 -47.44
C VAL A 9 -8.15 -57.06 -48.35
N SER A 10 -8.54 -57.04 -49.63
CA SER A 10 -8.08 -56.05 -50.62
C SER A 10 -8.75 -54.67 -50.45
N VAL A 11 -10.02 -54.62 -50.03
CA VAL A 11 -10.70 -53.36 -49.66
C VAL A 11 -10.10 -52.75 -48.38
N VAL A 12 -9.70 -53.57 -47.41
CA VAL A 12 -9.01 -53.10 -46.19
C VAL A 12 -7.64 -52.48 -46.51
N LEU A 13 -6.86 -53.06 -47.45
CA LEU A 13 -5.57 -52.52 -47.89
C LEU A 13 -5.67 -51.18 -48.66
N ILE A 14 -6.74 -50.96 -49.45
CA ILE A 14 -6.94 -49.71 -50.22
C ILE A 14 -7.47 -48.57 -49.31
N ALA A 15 -8.37 -48.88 -48.38
CA ALA A 15 -8.86 -47.89 -47.40
C ALA A 15 -7.75 -47.44 -46.42
N LEU A 16 -6.74 -48.28 -46.17
CA LEU A 16 -5.55 -47.93 -45.39
C LEU A 16 -4.60 -46.96 -46.12
N TYR A 17 -4.68 -46.83 -47.45
CA TYR A 17 -3.79 -45.98 -48.26
C TYR A 17 -4.46 -44.78 -48.93
N THR A 18 -5.77 -44.58 -48.78
CA THR A 18 -6.36 -43.27 -49.07
C THR A 18 -6.02 -42.31 -47.93
N PRO A 19 -5.21 -41.26 -48.14
CA PRO A 19 -5.16 -40.15 -47.19
C PRO A 19 -6.56 -39.54 -47.17
N THR A 20 -7.33 -39.82 -46.13
CA THR A 20 -8.46 -38.97 -45.77
C THR A 20 -7.86 -37.61 -45.50
N SER A 21 -8.09 -36.65 -46.39
CA SER A 21 -7.82 -35.23 -46.14
C SER A 21 -8.68 -34.82 -44.95
N GLY A 22 -8.15 -34.97 -43.73
CA GLY A 22 -8.76 -34.33 -42.57
C GLY A 22 -8.65 -32.83 -42.77
N GLU A 23 -9.76 -32.11 -42.66
CA GLU A 23 -9.72 -30.65 -42.52
C GLU A 23 -8.79 -30.31 -41.36
N SER A 24 -7.83 -29.41 -41.59
CA SER A 24 -6.95 -28.87 -40.55
C SER A 24 -7.79 -28.02 -39.60
N SER A 25 -7.74 -28.31 -38.29
CA SER A 25 -8.38 -27.47 -37.26
C SER A 25 -7.97 -26.00 -37.39
N GLN A 26 -8.93 -25.08 -37.28
CA GLN A 26 -8.69 -23.63 -37.26
C GLN A 26 -8.45 -23.07 -35.84
N SER A 27 -8.19 -23.95 -34.86
CA SER A 27 -7.77 -23.57 -33.51
C SER A 27 -6.28 -23.20 -33.50
N TYR A 28 -5.99 -21.91 -33.36
CA TYR A 28 -4.63 -21.37 -33.25
C TYR A 28 -4.34 -20.85 -31.83
N PRO A 29 -3.07 -20.87 -31.37
CA PRO A 29 -2.73 -20.38 -30.05
C PRO A 29 -2.74 -18.85 -29.98
N ILE A 30 -3.05 -18.32 -28.80
CA ILE A 30 -2.92 -16.90 -28.47
C ILE A 30 -1.88 -16.75 -27.37
N THR A 31 -0.88 -15.89 -27.56
CA THR A 31 0.19 -15.64 -26.60
C THR A 31 0.33 -14.17 -26.23
N THR A 32 0.52 -13.89 -24.95
CA THR A 32 0.64 -12.54 -24.41
C THR A 32 1.72 -12.45 -23.36
N LEU A 33 2.52 -11.38 -23.39
CA LEU A 33 3.60 -11.13 -22.43
C LEU A 33 3.63 -9.66 -21.98
N ILE A 34 4.17 -9.41 -20.78
CA ILE A 34 4.45 -8.07 -20.24
C ILE A 34 5.93 -7.96 -19.91
N ASN A 35 6.62 -7.02 -20.53
CA ASN A 35 7.99 -6.63 -20.27
C ASN A 35 8.05 -5.37 -19.39
N ALA A 36 9.16 -5.13 -18.70
CA ALA A 36 9.43 -3.83 -18.08
C ALA A 36 10.19 -2.92 -19.05
N LYS A 37 9.99 -1.59 -18.94
CA LYS A 37 10.77 -0.60 -19.72
C LYS A 37 12.27 -0.55 -19.36
N TRP A 38 12.68 -1.22 -18.28
CA TRP A 38 14.09 -1.35 -17.91
C TRP A 38 14.63 -2.73 -18.26
N THR A 39 15.95 -2.78 -18.43
CA THR A 39 16.63 -3.97 -18.90
C THR A 39 16.90 -4.97 -17.77
N GLN A 40 17.15 -6.22 -18.17
CA GLN A 40 17.47 -7.30 -17.25
C GLN A 40 18.63 -6.95 -16.33
N THR A 41 18.44 -7.25 -15.05
CA THR A 41 19.50 -7.20 -14.04
C THR A 41 20.07 -8.60 -13.84
N PRO A 42 21.39 -8.73 -13.62
CA PRO A 42 21.98 -10.02 -13.31
C PRO A 42 21.36 -10.65 -12.06
N LEU A 43 21.03 -11.95 -12.14
CA LEU A 43 20.33 -12.67 -11.09
C LEU A 43 21.10 -12.67 -9.75
N TYR A 44 22.44 -12.63 -9.80
CA TYR A 44 23.26 -12.58 -8.59
C TYR A 44 23.15 -11.25 -7.83
N LEU A 45 22.76 -10.15 -8.50
CA LEU A 45 22.44 -8.89 -7.83
C LEU A 45 21.04 -8.94 -7.19
N GLU A 46 20.07 -9.57 -7.86
CA GLU A 46 18.75 -9.82 -7.28
C GLU A 46 18.85 -10.72 -6.03
N ILE A 47 19.71 -11.74 -6.07
CA ILE A 47 20.05 -12.55 -4.90
C ILE A 47 20.69 -11.70 -3.80
N ALA A 48 21.64 -10.82 -4.14
CA ALA A 48 22.25 -9.93 -3.15
C ALA A 48 21.20 -9.05 -2.46
N GLU A 49 20.32 -8.43 -3.23
CA GLU A 49 19.22 -7.62 -2.69
C GLU A 49 18.21 -8.44 -1.88
N TYR A 50 17.96 -9.69 -2.27
CA TYR A 50 17.11 -10.58 -1.50
C TYR A 50 17.72 -10.84 -0.13
N LEU A 51 19.03 -11.12 -0.09
CA LEU A 51 19.76 -11.33 1.14
C LEU A 51 19.80 -10.07 1.98
N ALA A 52 19.90 -8.88 1.39
CA ALA A 52 19.82 -7.61 2.11
C ALA A 52 18.44 -7.41 2.78
N ASP A 53 17.35 -7.75 2.09
CA ASP A 53 15.99 -7.73 2.63
C ASP A 53 15.77 -8.77 3.74
N GLU A 54 16.47 -9.91 3.65
CA GLU A 54 16.50 -10.90 4.74
C GLU A 54 17.30 -10.38 5.93
N GLN A 55 18.49 -9.81 5.69
CA GLN A 55 19.36 -9.10 6.63
C GLN A 55 20.50 -8.35 5.91
N ALA A 56 20.83 -7.15 6.38
CA ALA A 56 22.02 -6.42 5.92
C ALA A 56 23.35 -7.21 6.09
N GLY A 57 23.46 -8.08 7.10
CA GLY A 57 24.64 -8.93 7.30
C GLY A 57 24.81 -10.00 6.22
N LEU A 58 23.71 -10.64 5.81
CA LEU A 58 23.72 -11.69 4.78
C LEU A 58 24.16 -11.13 3.42
N PHE A 59 23.82 -9.88 3.13
CA PHE A 59 24.35 -9.17 1.97
C PHE A 59 25.88 -9.14 1.99
N TRP A 60 26.50 -8.72 3.10
CA TRP A 60 27.96 -8.64 3.20
C TRP A 60 28.64 -10.00 3.29
N ASP A 61 28.01 -11.01 3.90
CA ASP A 61 28.49 -12.40 3.88
C ASP A 61 28.49 -12.94 2.44
N TYR A 62 27.45 -12.63 1.68
CA TYR A 62 27.37 -12.95 0.26
C TYR A 62 28.42 -12.18 -0.55
N VAL A 63 28.60 -10.88 -0.35
CA VAL A 63 29.70 -10.11 -0.97
C VAL A 63 31.06 -10.73 -0.62
N SER A 64 31.27 -11.16 0.63
CA SER A 64 32.47 -11.87 1.06
C SER A 64 32.62 -13.23 0.35
N GLY A 65 31.53 -13.97 0.17
CA GLY A 65 31.49 -15.22 -0.60
C GLY A 65 31.85 -15.01 -2.06
N VAL A 66 31.22 -14.03 -2.71
CA VAL A 66 31.46 -13.66 -4.12
C VAL A 66 32.90 -13.22 -4.34
N THR A 67 33.47 -12.42 -3.42
CA THR A 67 34.87 -11.98 -3.51
C THR A 67 35.88 -13.11 -3.26
N LYS A 68 35.45 -14.24 -2.66
CA LYS A 68 36.24 -15.46 -2.40
C LYS A 68 36.09 -16.55 -3.48
N LEU A 69 35.11 -16.45 -4.38
CA LEU A 69 34.97 -17.41 -5.48
C LEU A 69 36.24 -17.45 -6.35
N ASP A 70 36.60 -18.64 -6.84
CA ASP A 70 37.77 -18.88 -7.73
C ASP A 70 37.56 -18.44 -9.18
N THR A 71 36.29 -18.30 -9.61
CA THR A 71 35.86 -17.68 -10.86
C THR A 71 34.94 -16.49 -10.53
N VAL A 72 35.10 -15.31 -11.15
CA VAL A 72 34.15 -14.22 -10.87
C VAL A 72 32.84 -14.49 -11.57
N LEU A 73 31.74 -14.03 -10.98
CA LEU A 73 30.40 -14.33 -11.49
C LEU A 73 30.24 -13.94 -12.97
N ASN A 74 30.84 -12.85 -13.45
CA ASN A 74 30.78 -12.46 -14.87
C ASN A 74 31.67 -13.30 -15.80
N GLU A 75 32.46 -14.23 -15.26
CA GLU A 75 33.38 -15.10 -16.01
C GLU A 75 32.82 -16.51 -16.20
N TYR A 76 31.66 -16.83 -15.63
CA TYR A 76 30.97 -18.09 -15.91
C TYR A 76 30.41 -18.08 -17.33
N ASP A 77 30.49 -19.23 -18.02
CA ASP A 77 30.16 -19.35 -19.45
C ASP A 77 28.67 -19.12 -19.73
N THR A 78 27.80 -19.43 -18.76
CA THR A 78 26.35 -19.37 -18.92
C THR A 78 25.67 -18.72 -17.72
N GLU A 79 24.53 -18.06 -17.96
CA GLU A 79 23.72 -17.45 -16.90
C GLU A 79 23.23 -18.50 -15.90
N SER A 80 22.95 -19.74 -16.35
CA SER A 80 22.61 -20.86 -15.47
C SER A 80 23.76 -21.23 -14.53
N GLN A 81 24.99 -21.34 -15.03
CA GLN A 81 26.15 -21.59 -14.17
C GLN A 81 26.39 -20.45 -13.19
N GLN A 82 26.27 -19.20 -13.65
CA GLN A 82 26.38 -18.01 -12.80
C GLN A 82 25.32 -18.01 -11.68
N TYR A 83 24.06 -18.29 -12.03
CA TYR A 83 22.96 -18.38 -11.08
C TYR A 83 23.18 -19.51 -10.07
N ASN A 84 23.58 -20.70 -10.53
CA ASN A 84 23.87 -21.83 -9.65
C ASN A 84 25.05 -21.54 -8.71
N ALA A 85 26.12 -20.91 -9.20
CA ALA A 85 27.25 -20.49 -8.38
C ALA A 85 26.82 -19.50 -7.29
N ALA A 86 25.98 -18.53 -7.64
CA ALA A 86 25.38 -17.60 -6.68
C ALA A 86 24.48 -18.33 -5.66
N LEU A 87 23.65 -19.29 -6.09
CA LEU A 87 22.81 -20.08 -5.19
C LEU A 87 23.63 -20.98 -4.25
N GLU A 88 24.75 -21.56 -4.69
CA GLU A 88 25.64 -22.35 -3.82
C GLU A 88 26.20 -21.50 -2.68
N LEU A 89 26.55 -20.23 -2.95
CA LEU A 89 26.95 -19.28 -1.88
C LEU A 89 25.81 -19.00 -0.90
N VAL A 90 24.57 -19.07 -1.34
CA VAL A 90 23.40 -18.77 -0.51
C VAL A 90 22.99 -19.94 0.38
N LYS A 91 23.16 -21.19 -0.10
CA LYS A 91 22.77 -22.41 0.64
C LYS A 91 23.44 -22.55 2.01
N SER A 92 24.62 -21.94 2.21
CA SER A 92 25.30 -21.93 3.51
C SER A 92 24.72 -20.91 4.50
N HIS A 93 23.93 -19.95 4.02
CA HIS A 93 23.43 -18.82 4.80
C HIS A 93 21.91 -18.81 4.96
N VAL A 94 21.17 -19.42 4.03
CA VAL A 94 19.70 -19.45 3.97
C VAL A 94 19.20 -20.87 4.25
N SER A 95 18.10 -20.98 4.99
CA SER A 95 17.51 -22.26 5.37
C SER A 95 16.83 -22.98 4.20
N SER A 96 16.65 -24.30 4.33
CA SER A 96 16.00 -25.11 3.28
C SER A 96 14.58 -24.65 2.90
N PRO A 97 13.71 -24.21 3.84
CA PRO A 97 12.39 -23.67 3.49
C PRO A 97 12.42 -22.28 2.83
N GLN A 98 13.42 -21.45 3.12
CA GLN A 98 13.56 -20.12 2.51
C GLN A 98 14.07 -20.17 1.06
N LEU A 99 14.85 -21.19 0.70
CA LEU A 99 15.45 -21.29 -0.63
C LEU A 99 14.41 -21.31 -1.80
N PRO A 100 13.28 -22.05 -1.73
CA PRO A 100 12.21 -21.94 -2.72
C PRO A 100 11.59 -20.54 -2.80
N LEU A 101 11.44 -19.84 -1.67
CA LEU A 101 10.93 -18.46 -1.66
C LEU A 101 11.92 -17.50 -2.33
N LEU A 102 13.22 -17.66 -2.07
CA LEU A 102 14.26 -16.90 -2.78
C LEU A 102 14.16 -17.13 -4.29
N ARG A 103 14.06 -18.39 -4.72
CA ARG A 103 13.93 -18.74 -6.15
C ARG A 103 12.71 -18.09 -6.79
N LEU A 104 11.58 -18.11 -6.10
CA LEU A 104 10.36 -17.43 -6.54
C LEU A 104 10.56 -15.92 -6.67
N VAL A 105 11.13 -15.27 -5.65
CA VAL A 105 11.35 -13.82 -5.63
C VAL A 105 12.25 -13.36 -6.78
N VAL A 106 13.33 -14.11 -7.02
CA VAL A 106 14.24 -13.88 -8.15
C VAL A 106 13.56 -14.20 -9.49
N SER A 107 12.73 -15.24 -9.57
CA SER A 107 11.95 -15.57 -10.77
C SER A 107 10.93 -14.49 -11.16
N MET A 108 10.38 -13.80 -10.17
CA MET A 108 9.40 -12.73 -10.39
C MET A 108 10.02 -11.35 -10.64
N HIS A 109 11.34 -11.23 -10.56
CA HIS A 109 12.03 -9.94 -10.71
C HIS A 109 11.57 -8.84 -9.75
N SER A 110 11.17 -9.19 -8.53
CA SER A 110 10.57 -8.20 -7.63
C SER A 110 11.57 -7.17 -7.10
N LEU A 111 12.87 -7.46 -7.17
CA LEU A 111 13.96 -6.63 -6.64
C LEU A 111 14.69 -5.82 -7.71
N THR A 112 14.37 -6.04 -8.99
CA THR A 112 14.97 -5.27 -10.08
C THR A 112 14.75 -3.76 -9.96
N PRO A 113 13.59 -3.24 -9.48
CA PRO A 113 13.41 -1.79 -9.33
C PRO A 113 14.44 -1.13 -8.40
N ARG A 114 14.87 -1.82 -7.34
CA ARG A 114 15.89 -1.30 -6.43
C ARG A 114 17.26 -1.21 -7.12
N ILE A 115 17.64 -2.24 -7.86
CA ILE A 115 18.88 -2.24 -8.64
C ILE A 115 18.84 -1.13 -9.69
N GLN A 116 17.71 -0.94 -10.37
CA GLN A 116 17.53 0.18 -11.30
C GLN A 116 17.61 1.55 -10.61
N THR A 117 17.15 1.66 -9.36
CA THR A 117 17.35 2.87 -8.55
C THR A 117 18.83 3.12 -8.28
N HIS A 118 19.64 2.08 -8.01
CA HIS A 118 21.10 2.24 -7.89
C HIS A 118 21.71 2.77 -9.21
N PHE A 119 21.25 2.25 -10.36
CA PHE A 119 21.72 2.70 -11.66
C PHE A 119 21.32 4.14 -11.97
N GLN A 120 20.11 4.56 -11.61
CA GLN A 120 19.66 5.95 -11.78
C GLN A 120 20.54 6.90 -10.96
N LEU A 121 20.79 6.58 -9.68
CA LEU A 121 21.67 7.37 -8.82
C LEU A 121 23.11 7.46 -9.35
N ALA A 122 23.62 6.34 -9.88
CA ALA A 122 24.95 6.29 -10.49
C ALA A 122 25.02 7.17 -11.75
N GLU A 123 23.99 7.14 -12.59
CA GLU A 123 23.92 7.91 -13.83
C GLU A 123 23.75 9.40 -13.58
N GLU A 124 22.94 9.80 -12.59
CA GLU A 124 22.81 11.20 -12.18
C GLU A 124 24.17 11.76 -11.74
N LEU A 125 24.92 11.03 -10.90
CA LEU A 125 26.27 11.41 -10.50
C LEU A 125 27.24 11.45 -11.68
N ARG A 126 27.19 10.46 -12.58
CA ARG A 126 28.05 10.42 -13.77
C ARG A 126 27.75 11.56 -14.75
N SER A 127 26.49 11.92 -14.94
CA SER A 127 26.07 13.05 -15.79
C SER A 127 26.51 14.40 -15.21
N SER A 128 26.54 14.51 -13.87
CA SER A 128 27.08 15.69 -13.18
C SER A 128 28.61 15.76 -13.18
N GLY A 129 29.29 14.61 -13.33
CA GLY A 129 30.74 14.48 -13.34
C GLY A 129 31.31 14.17 -14.73
N SER A 130 32.63 13.97 -14.81
CA SER A 130 33.31 13.53 -16.05
C SER A 130 33.77 12.07 -15.96
N CYS A 131 33.07 11.24 -15.19
CA CYS A 131 33.49 9.89 -14.82
C CYS A 131 33.11 8.86 -15.89
N GLN A 132 34.07 8.39 -16.68
CA GLN A 132 33.80 7.38 -17.71
C GLN A 132 33.78 5.95 -17.12
N SER A 133 34.50 5.69 -16.03
CA SER A 133 34.58 4.36 -15.40
C SER A 133 33.24 3.90 -14.81
N PHE A 134 32.91 2.63 -15.02
CA PHE A 134 31.71 2.00 -14.44
C PHE A 134 31.92 1.53 -13.00
N THR A 135 33.18 1.31 -12.59
CA THR A 135 33.57 1.16 -11.18
C THR A 135 34.19 2.47 -10.73
N PHE A 136 33.50 3.20 -9.85
CA PHE A 136 33.96 4.47 -9.32
C PHE A 136 33.45 4.66 -7.89
N ALA A 137 34.07 5.57 -7.14
CA ALA A 137 33.65 5.85 -5.76
C ALA A 137 33.36 7.33 -5.58
N GLN A 138 32.30 7.67 -4.86
CA GLN A 138 32.06 9.03 -4.37
C GLN A 138 32.70 9.17 -2.98
N VAL A 139 33.58 10.16 -2.80
CA VAL A 139 34.22 10.50 -1.51
C VAL A 139 33.73 11.88 -1.08
N GLY A 140 32.80 11.93 -0.13
CA GLY A 140 32.08 13.17 0.21
C GLY A 140 31.34 13.73 -1.00
N SER A 141 31.64 14.97 -1.39
CA SER A 141 31.07 15.60 -2.60
C SER A 141 31.90 15.37 -3.87
N GLU A 142 33.09 14.76 -3.78
CA GLU A 142 33.97 14.53 -4.93
C GLU A 142 33.84 13.10 -5.50
N LEU A 143 34.06 12.91 -6.80
CA LEU A 143 34.09 11.58 -7.44
C LEU A 143 35.53 11.09 -7.63
N ALA A 144 35.80 9.83 -7.31
CA ALA A 144 37.03 9.10 -7.58
C ALA A 144 36.80 8.11 -8.74
N CYS A 145 37.27 8.47 -9.93
CA CYS A 145 36.96 7.77 -11.17
C CYS A 145 37.94 6.63 -11.51
N SER A 146 38.97 6.44 -10.70
CA SER A 146 39.92 5.35 -10.81
C SER A 146 40.39 4.89 -9.44
N PHE A 147 40.92 3.67 -9.37
CA PHE A 147 41.41 3.09 -8.11
C PHE A 147 42.54 3.93 -7.50
N ASN A 148 43.45 4.42 -8.36
CA ASN A 148 44.55 5.30 -7.95
C ASN A 148 44.05 6.64 -7.42
N GLU A 149 42.98 7.19 -8.01
CA GLU A 149 42.37 8.42 -7.51
C GLU A 149 41.69 8.20 -6.15
N LEU A 150 40.99 7.07 -5.99
CA LEU A 150 40.40 6.68 -4.71
C LEU A 150 41.47 6.55 -3.63
N GLN A 151 42.56 5.81 -3.90
CA GLN A 151 43.64 5.66 -2.94
C GLN A 151 44.25 7.02 -2.55
N LYS A 152 44.51 7.90 -3.54
CA LYS A 152 45.00 9.26 -3.27
C LYS A 152 44.04 10.07 -2.40
N LYS A 153 42.73 10.00 -2.65
CA LYS A 153 41.72 10.72 -1.84
C LYS A 153 41.59 10.16 -0.43
N LEU A 154 41.83 8.86 -0.25
CA LEU A 154 41.85 8.22 1.07
C LEU A 154 43.11 8.56 1.88
N GLU A 155 44.24 8.81 1.21
CA GLU A 155 45.50 9.22 1.86
C GLU A 155 45.48 10.68 2.36
N VAL A 156 44.56 11.53 1.85
CA VAL A 156 44.43 12.93 2.32
C VAL A 156 43.97 12.93 3.79
N PRO A 157 44.65 13.64 4.71
CA PRO A 157 44.24 13.74 6.11
C PRO A 157 42.81 14.28 6.28
N LEU A 158 42.19 13.97 7.42
CA LEU A 158 40.88 14.50 7.85
C LEU A 158 41.00 16.01 8.12
N ALA A 159 40.58 16.86 7.17
CA ALA A 159 40.45 18.32 7.29
C ALA A 159 39.99 19.02 5.98
N LYS A 160 39.50 18.29 4.96
CA LYS A 160 39.12 18.88 3.66
C LYS A 160 37.61 18.83 3.50
N ASP A 161 36.96 19.99 3.58
CA ASP A 161 35.50 20.13 3.63
C ASP A 161 34.75 19.37 2.51
N SER A 162 35.33 19.26 1.31
CA SER A 162 34.71 18.52 0.20
C SER A 162 34.71 16.99 0.38
N LEU A 163 35.79 16.40 0.91
CA LEU A 163 35.91 14.94 1.08
C LEU A 163 35.18 14.44 2.31
N ASP A 164 35.00 15.31 3.30
CA ASP A 164 34.34 15.01 4.57
C ASP A 164 32.87 15.50 4.59
N ALA A 165 32.35 15.97 3.45
CA ALA A 165 30.96 16.37 3.28
C ALA A 165 29.99 15.19 3.46
N SER A 166 28.81 15.47 4.02
CA SER A 166 27.76 14.46 4.21
C SER A 166 27.20 13.99 2.87
N VAL A 167 27.12 12.68 2.67
CA VAL A 167 26.51 12.05 1.50
C VAL A 167 25.08 11.63 1.84
N VAL A 168 24.14 11.85 0.93
CA VAL A 168 22.74 11.40 1.10
C VAL A 168 22.69 9.88 1.07
N THR A 169 22.22 9.28 2.16
CA THR A 169 22.05 7.83 2.29
C THR A 169 20.59 7.43 2.34
N TYR A 170 20.27 6.30 1.72
CA TYR A 170 18.92 5.76 1.56
C TYR A 170 18.70 4.52 2.41
N SER A 171 17.44 4.15 2.64
CA SER A 171 17.06 2.96 3.40
C SER A 171 17.59 1.65 2.80
N PHE A 172 17.80 1.62 1.49
CA PHE A 172 18.34 0.47 0.77
C PHE A 172 19.87 0.47 0.65
N ASP A 173 20.57 1.49 1.15
CA ASP A 173 22.03 1.55 1.02
C ASP A 173 22.71 0.49 1.89
N HIS A 174 23.60 -0.27 1.26
CA HIS A 174 24.39 -1.28 1.95
C HIS A 174 25.58 -0.62 2.63
N ILE A 175 25.45 -0.32 3.92
CA ILE A 175 26.53 0.24 4.74
C ILE A 175 27.36 -0.90 5.32
N PHE A 176 28.69 -0.82 5.19
CA PHE A 176 29.60 -1.85 5.69
C PHE A 176 29.54 -1.93 7.22
N PRO A 177 29.40 -3.13 7.82
CA PRO A 177 29.15 -3.25 9.25
C PRO A 177 30.27 -2.64 10.08
N GLY A 178 29.91 -1.77 11.03
CA GLY A 178 30.87 -1.12 11.94
C GLY A 178 31.54 0.14 11.36
N SER A 179 31.22 0.53 10.12
CA SER A 179 31.75 1.74 9.48
C SER A 179 30.86 2.98 9.66
N GLU A 180 29.68 2.84 10.27
CA GLU A 180 28.61 3.84 10.26
C GLU A 180 29.01 5.17 10.93
N ASN A 181 29.87 5.13 11.95
CA ASN A 181 30.24 6.27 12.78
C ASN A 181 31.43 7.09 12.24
N ASN A 182 31.97 6.73 11.08
CA ASN A 182 33.11 7.43 10.49
C ASN A 182 32.64 8.67 9.70
N THR A 183 33.40 9.77 9.80
CA THR A 183 33.03 11.05 9.18
C THR A 183 33.14 11.02 7.65
N ARG A 184 34.24 10.48 7.12
CA ARG A 184 34.47 10.38 5.68
C ARG A 184 33.63 9.27 5.08
N THR A 185 32.61 9.64 4.30
CA THR A 185 31.74 8.67 3.62
C THR A 185 32.26 8.37 2.22
N VAL A 186 32.36 7.08 1.90
CA VAL A 186 32.77 6.57 0.60
C VAL A 186 31.67 5.64 0.06
N VAL A 187 31.04 6.04 -1.04
CA VAL A 187 30.06 5.23 -1.75
C VAL A 187 30.73 4.59 -2.96
N LEU A 188 30.92 3.28 -2.95
CA LEU A 188 31.39 2.53 -4.10
C LEU A 188 30.21 2.20 -5.01
N TYR A 189 30.31 2.62 -6.26
CA TYR A 189 29.47 2.15 -7.35
C TYR A 189 30.24 1.08 -8.12
N GLY A 190 29.71 -0.14 -8.17
CA GLY A 190 30.36 -1.22 -8.89
C GLY A 190 29.53 -2.50 -8.97
N ASP A 191 30.06 -3.45 -9.74
CA ASP A 191 29.42 -4.74 -10.00
C ASP A 191 30.06 -5.83 -9.14
N LEU A 192 29.26 -6.51 -8.30
CA LEU A 192 29.69 -7.67 -7.50
C LEU A 192 30.32 -8.78 -8.36
N GLY A 193 29.86 -8.93 -9.61
CA GLY A 193 30.37 -9.91 -10.55
C GLY A 193 31.66 -9.50 -11.27
N SER A 194 32.22 -8.34 -10.95
CA SER A 194 33.51 -7.86 -11.47
C SER A 194 34.64 -7.99 -10.43
N SER A 195 35.89 -7.93 -10.86
CA SER A 195 37.06 -7.94 -10.02
C SER A 195 37.69 -6.60 -9.81
N GLN A 196 37.38 -5.64 -10.69
CA GLN A 196 37.56 -4.24 -10.33
C GLN A 196 36.88 -4.04 -8.98
N PHE A 197 35.63 -4.51 -8.83
CA PHE A 197 34.95 -4.50 -7.54
C PHE A 197 35.76 -5.17 -6.42
N ARG A 198 36.34 -6.37 -6.61
CA ARG A 198 37.15 -7.03 -5.57
C ARG A 198 38.32 -6.16 -5.09
N THR A 199 38.97 -5.43 -5.98
CA THR A 199 40.12 -4.58 -5.65
C THR A 199 39.69 -3.35 -4.84
N TYR A 200 38.63 -2.68 -5.28
CA TYR A 200 38.04 -1.54 -4.55
C TYR A 200 37.47 -1.99 -3.21
N HIS A 201 36.72 -3.09 -3.18
CA HIS A 201 36.13 -3.65 -1.98
C HIS A 201 37.20 -4.00 -0.95
N LYS A 202 38.29 -4.68 -1.31
CA LYS A 202 39.39 -4.99 -0.37
C LYS A 202 40.02 -3.75 0.24
N LEU A 203 40.20 -2.69 -0.54
CA LEU A 203 40.73 -1.41 -0.04
C LEU A 203 39.74 -0.77 0.95
N LEU A 204 38.47 -0.66 0.57
CA LEU A 204 37.45 -0.01 1.39
C LEU A 204 37.09 -0.83 2.62
N GLU A 205 37.04 -2.15 2.53
CA GLU A 205 36.92 -3.08 3.66
C GLU A 205 38.07 -2.86 4.65
N LYS A 206 39.32 -2.75 4.16
CA LYS A 206 40.48 -2.50 5.01
C LYS A 206 40.38 -1.15 5.73
N GLU A 207 40.03 -0.08 5.01
CA GLU A 207 39.92 1.27 5.59
C GLU A 207 38.71 1.40 6.52
N ALA A 208 37.60 0.71 6.21
CA ALA A 208 36.42 0.62 7.07
C ALA A 208 36.73 -0.13 8.37
N ASN A 209 37.40 -1.29 8.27
CA ASN A 209 37.86 -2.05 9.44
C ASN A 209 38.92 -1.28 10.27
N ALA A 210 39.70 -0.41 9.64
CA ALA A 210 40.61 0.51 10.32
C ALA A 210 39.91 1.71 10.99
N GLY A 211 38.59 1.85 10.83
CA GLY A 211 37.80 2.93 11.41
C GLY A 211 38.07 4.30 10.79
N ARG A 212 38.40 4.35 9.49
CA ARG A 212 38.75 5.60 8.79
C ARG A 212 37.65 6.12 7.89
N ILE A 213 36.78 5.25 7.38
CA ILE A 213 35.74 5.61 6.42
C ILE A 213 34.42 4.93 6.75
N ARG A 214 33.31 5.58 6.37
CA ARG A 214 31.98 4.98 6.27
C ARG A 214 31.83 4.45 4.86
N TYR A 215 31.77 3.13 4.71
CA TYR A 215 31.78 2.48 3.41
C TYR A 215 30.36 2.05 3.02
N ILE A 216 29.90 2.50 1.86
CA ILE A 216 28.58 2.19 1.30
C ILE A 216 28.76 1.54 -0.07
N LEU A 217 27.94 0.55 -0.39
CA LEU A 217 27.93 -0.11 -1.69
C LEU A 217 26.61 0.10 -2.43
N ARG A 218 26.69 0.61 -3.66
CA ARG A 218 25.59 0.68 -4.63
C ARG A 218 25.98 -0.06 -5.91
N HIS A 219 25.01 -0.72 -6.54
CA HIS A 219 25.26 -1.51 -7.75
C HIS A 219 25.45 -0.61 -8.96
N GLN A 220 26.43 -0.93 -9.80
CA GLN A 220 26.59 -0.32 -11.11
C GLN A 220 27.22 -1.32 -12.08
N LEU A 221 26.63 -1.44 -13.27
CA LEU A 221 27.10 -2.36 -14.31
C LEU A 221 27.83 -1.63 -15.43
N ALA A 222 28.87 -2.26 -15.97
CA ALA A 222 29.56 -1.78 -17.17
C ALA A 222 28.78 -2.08 -18.46
N LYS A 223 28.27 -3.30 -18.57
CA LYS A 223 27.41 -3.75 -19.66
C LYS A 223 26.04 -4.06 -19.08
N LYS A 224 25.03 -3.28 -19.49
CA LYS A 224 23.63 -3.62 -19.23
C LYS A 224 23.15 -4.57 -20.31
N ASP A 225 22.30 -5.53 -19.94
CA ASP A 225 21.59 -6.33 -20.93
C ASP A 225 20.72 -5.40 -21.79
N LYS A 226 20.49 -5.78 -23.05
CA LYS A 226 19.55 -5.10 -23.95
C LYS A 226 18.14 -5.67 -23.83
N ARG A 227 18.00 -6.90 -23.34
CA ARG A 227 16.71 -7.57 -23.15
C ARG A 227 15.92 -6.88 -22.02
N PRO A 228 14.61 -6.63 -22.20
CA PRO A 228 13.77 -6.15 -21.12
C PRO A 228 13.50 -7.25 -20.09
N VAL A 229 13.16 -6.85 -18.87
CA VAL A 229 12.74 -7.80 -17.81
C VAL A 229 11.34 -8.33 -18.13
N ARG A 230 11.18 -9.63 -18.30
CA ARG A 230 9.86 -10.26 -18.39
C ARG A 230 9.21 -10.32 -17.00
N LEU A 231 8.02 -9.76 -16.88
CA LEU A 231 7.31 -9.66 -15.60
C LEU A 231 6.44 -10.89 -15.31
N SER A 232 6.11 -11.07 -14.03
CA SER A 232 5.19 -12.10 -13.52
C SER A 232 4.08 -11.45 -12.68
N GLY A 233 3.08 -12.23 -12.26
CA GLY A 233 2.07 -11.79 -11.31
C GLY A 233 0.86 -11.09 -11.92
N TYR A 234 0.59 -11.31 -13.21
CA TYR A 234 -0.57 -10.77 -13.92
C TYR A 234 -1.42 -11.87 -14.56
N GLY A 235 -2.70 -11.56 -14.79
CA GLY A 235 -3.63 -12.39 -15.55
C GLY A 235 -3.86 -11.86 -16.96
N VAL A 236 -4.13 -12.77 -17.89
CA VAL A 236 -4.61 -12.47 -19.23
C VAL A 236 -5.95 -13.15 -19.39
N GLU A 237 -6.95 -12.41 -19.88
CA GLU A 237 -8.27 -12.93 -20.16
C GLU A 237 -8.67 -12.72 -21.62
N LEU A 238 -9.42 -13.68 -22.16
CA LEU A 238 -10.05 -13.63 -23.47
C LEU A 238 -11.56 -13.73 -23.27
N HIS A 239 -12.24 -12.59 -23.32
CA HIS A 239 -13.67 -12.49 -23.07
C HIS A 239 -14.48 -12.85 -24.32
N LEU A 240 -15.55 -13.64 -24.16
CA LEU A 240 -16.51 -13.92 -25.23
C LEU A 240 -17.39 -12.69 -25.48
N LYS A 241 -17.36 -12.17 -26.71
CA LYS A 241 -18.18 -11.03 -27.12
C LYS A 241 -19.49 -11.52 -27.74
N SER A 242 -20.61 -10.95 -27.33
CA SER A 242 -21.92 -11.22 -27.96
C SER A 242 -21.91 -10.72 -29.41
N THR A 243 -22.21 -11.60 -30.37
CA THR A 243 -22.11 -11.34 -31.83
C THR A 243 -23.13 -10.34 -32.40
N GLU A 244 -23.85 -9.60 -31.55
CA GLU A 244 -24.79 -8.57 -31.99
C GLU A 244 -24.07 -7.35 -32.62
N TYR A 245 -22.81 -7.12 -32.26
CA TYR A 245 -21.97 -6.05 -32.79
C TYR A 245 -20.99 -6.61 -33.83
N LYS A 246 -21.31 -6.50 -35.13
CA LYS A 246 -20.33 -6.76 -36.20
C LYS A 246 -19.35 -5.57 -36.29
N SER A 247 -18.20 -5.69 -35.63
CA SER A 247 -17.14 -4.68 -35.59
C SER A 247 -15.84 -5.14 -36.25
N GLN A 248 -15.92 -5.79 -37.40
CA GLN A 248 -14.73 -6.24 -38.14
C GLN A 248 -14.24 -5.15 -39.09
N ASP A 249 -12.93 -4.91 -39.10
CA ASP A 249 -12.25 -4.12 -40.13
C ASP A 249 -11.98 -5.00 -41.36
N ASP A 250 -12.19 -4.45 -42.55
CA ASP A 250 -12.06 -5.14 -43.85
C ASP A 250 -10.72 -4.85 -44.55
N ALA A 251 -9.78 -4.16 -43.89
CA ALA A 251 -8.45 -3.89 -44.42
C ALA A 251 -7.62 -5.19 -44.59
N PRO A 252 -6.82 -5.31 -45.68
CA PRO A 252 -5.89 -6.43 -45.83
C PRO A 252 -4.87 -6.43 -44.68
N LYS A 253 -4.66 -7.61 -44.07
CA LYS A 253 -3.73 -7.80 -42.94
C LYS A 253 -2.33 -8.13 -43.47
N PRO A 254 -1.24 -7.62 -42.88
CA PRO A 254 0.13 -7.98 -43.28
C PRO A 254 0.39 -9.48 -43.07
N GLU A 255 1.21 -10.09 -43.95
CA GLU A 255 1.67 -11.47 -43.78
C GLU A 255 2.50 -11.58 -42.49
N ALA A 256 2.18 -12.55 -41.63
CA ALA A 256 2.94 -12.80 -40.41
C ALA A 256 4.38 -13.18 -40.80
N GLY A 257 5.36 -12.34 -40.44
CA GLY A 257 6.76 -12.67 -40.62
C GLY A 257 7.12 -13.91 -39.80
N SER A 258 7.80 -14.88 -40.42
CA SER A 258 8.28 -16.09 -39.78
C SER A 258 9.22 -15.73 -38.63
N THR A 259 8.70 -15.69 -37.40
CA THR A 259 9.50 -15.52 -36.19
C THR A 259 9.90 -16.91 -35.69
N SER A 260 11.12 -17.06 -35.17
CA SER A 260 11.68 -18.34 -34.69
C SER A 260 10.82 -19.04 -33.64
N ASP A 261 9.91 -18.32 -32.99
CA ASP A 261 8.98 -18.83 -31.98
C ASP A 261 7.81 -19.65 -32.56
N GLU A 262 7.56 -19.58 -33.88
CA GLU A 262 6.47 -20.32 -34.52
C GLU A 262 6.67 -21.85 -34.47
N ASP A 263 7.91 -22.31 -34.58
CA ASP A 263 8.24 -23.75 -34.53
C ASP A 263 7.99 -24.34 -33.13
N LEU A 264 8.25 -23.56 -32.07
CA LEU A 264 7.95 -23.93 -30.68
C LEU A 264 6.46 -23.77 -30.34
N ALA A 265 5.76 -22.82 -30.96
CA ALA A 265 4.34 -22.59 -30.74
C ALA A 265 3.48 -23.76 -31.22
N ASN A 266 3.90 -24.42 -32.30
CA ASN A 266 3.14 -25.46 -32.99
C ASN A 266 3.24 -26.87 -32.39
N GLU A 267 4.06 -27.12 -31.36
CA GLU A 267 4.10 -28.41 -30.64
C GLU A 267 3.41 -28.28 -29.27
N SER A 268 2.06 -28.29 -29.24
CA SER A 268 1.24 -27.79 -28.12
C SER A 268 0.69 -28.86 -27.18
N ASP A 269 0.24 -28.43 -25.99
CA ASP A 269 -0.77 -29.14 -25.19
C ASP A 269 -2.15 -29.00 -25.85
N VAL A 270 -2.87 -30.11 -26.04
CA VAL A 270 -4.29 -30.10 -26.44
C VAL A 270 -5.06 -31.04 -25.52
N GLN A 271 -6.11 -30.51 -24.88
CA GLN A 271 -6.95 -31.25 -23.92
C GLN A 271 -6.16 -31.99 -22.80
N GLY A 272 -5.02 -31.43 -22.36
CA GLY A 272 -4.18 -31.99 -21.29
C GLY A 272 -3.05 -32.91 -21.77
N PHE A 273 -2.89 -33.12 -23.08
CA PHE A 273 -1.78 -33.89 -23.65
C PHE A 273 -0.68 -32.95 -24.17
N ASP A 274 0.47 -32.91 -23.51
CA ASP A 274 1.67 -32.24 -24.05
C ASP A 274 2.27 -33.04 -25.22
N PHE A 275 1.95 -32.63 -26.45
CA PHE A 275 2.45 -33.30 -27.65
C PHE A 275 3.95 -33.10 -27.86
N LYS A 276 4.59 -32.07 -27.29
CA LYS A 276 6.04 -31.88 -27.34
C LYS A 276 6.73 -32.98 -26.53
N VAL A 277 6.32 -33.17 -25.28
CA VAL A 277 6.85 -34.23 -24.40
C VAL A 277 6.53 -35.62 -24.96
N LEU A 278 5.32 -35.86 -25.46
CA LEU A 278 4.94 -37.16 -26.04
C LEU A 278 5.76 -37.50 -27.29
N LYS A 279 5.99 -36.53 -28.18
CA LYS A 279 6.83 -36.73 -29.38
C LYS A 279 8.30 -36.93 -29.03
N GLN A 280 8.79 -36.25 -27.99
CA GLN A 280 10.16 -36.43 -27.49
C GLN A 280 10.36 -37.82 -26.88
N LYS A 281 9.39 -38.32 -26.08
CA LYS A 281 9.44 -39.66 -25.46
C LYS A 281 9.14 -40.80 -26.44
N HIS A 282 8.31 -40.57 -27.45
CA HIS A 282 7.90 -41.58 -28.43
C HIS A 282 8.15 -41.13 -29.89
N PRO A 283 9.41 -40.99 -30.32
CA PRO A 283 9.75 -40.44 -31.63
C PRO A 283 9.25 -41.28 -32.83
N THR A 284 9.04 -42.59 -32.66
CA THR A 284 8.45 -43.47 -33.69
C THR A 284 6.95 -43.24 -33.90
N LEU A 285 6.27 -42.59 -32.96
CA LEU A 285 4.83 -42.31 -33.00
C LEU A 285 4.50 -40.88 -33.45
N LYS A 286 5.47 -40.05 -33.85
CA LYS A 286 5.24 -38.62 -34.21
C LYS A 286 4.03 -38.41 -35.13
N ARG A 287 3.93 -39.17 -36.23
CA ARG A 287 2.78 -39.09 -37.16
C ARG A 287 1.45 -39.49 -36.52
N ALA A 288 1.44 -40.52 -35.66
CA ALA A 288 0.23 -40.94 -34.96
C ALA A 288 -0.19 -39.92 -33.88
N LEU A 289 0.78 -39.29 -33.22
CA LEU A 289 0.56 -38.21 -32.27
C LEU A 289 0.04 -36.95 -32.97
N ASP A 290 0.54 -36.61 -34.16
CA ASP A 290 -0.01 -35.52 -34.97
C ASP A 290 -1.46 -35.79 -35.39
N GLN A 291 -1.78 -37.03 -35.78
CA GLN A 291 -3.15 -37.44 -36.08
C GLN A 291 -4.05 -37.39 -34.84
N LEU A 292 -3.56 -37.83 -33.67
CA LEU A 292 -4.31 -37.74 -32.41
C LEU A 292 -4.58 -36.27 -32.05
N ARG A 293 -3.57 -35.41 -32.13
CA ARG A 293 -3.71 -33.97 -31.89
C ARG A 293 -4.74 -33.34 -32.80
N GLN A 294 -4.69 -33.64 -34.10
CA GLN A 294 -5.69 -33.15 -35.05
C GLN A 294 -7.09 -33.64 -34.69
N ARG A 295 -7.25 -34.89 -34.25
CA ARG A 295 -8.54 -35.42 -33.78
C ARG A 295 -9.04 -34.77 -32.49
N LEU A 296 -8.15 -34.42 -31.55
CA LEU A 296 -8.54 -33.72 -30.32
C LEU A 296 -8.94 -32.26 -30.58
N LEU A 297 -8.41 -31.65 -31.64
CA LEU A 297 -8.81 -30.32 -32.09
C LEU A 297 -10.06 -30.35 -33.00
N GLN A 298 -10.31 -31.46 -33.70
CA GLN A 298 -11.52 -31.64 -34.51
C GLN A 298 -12.77 -31.56 -33.62
N GLY A 299 -13.65 -30.59 -33.93
CA GLY A 299 -14.89 -30.34 -33.18
C GLY A 299 -14.81 -29.23 -32.13
N ASN A 300 -13.65 -28.59 -31.95
CA ASN A 300 -13.53 -27.41 -31.07
C ASN A 300 -14.03 -26.10 -31.73
N ASP A 301 -14.56 -26.13 -32.95
CA ASP A 301 -14.86 -24.90 -33.70
C ASP A 301 -15.94 -24.02 -33.03
N GLU A 302 -16.87 -24.62 -32.28
CA GLU A 302 -18.00 -23.93 -31.64
C GLU A 302 -18.07 -24.17 -30.13
N ILE A 303 -18.45 -23.13 -29.38
CA ILE A 303 -18.92 -23.27 -28.00
C ILE A 303 -20.38 -23.72 -28.05
N ALA A 304 -20.69 -24.80 -27.37
CA ALA A 304 -22.06 -25.29 -27.31
C ALA A 304 -23.00 -24.26 -26.69
N GLN A 305 -24.06 -23.89 -27.41
CA GLN A 305 -25.11 -23.04 -26.87
C GLN A 305 -25.92 -23.83 -25.85
N LEU A 306 -25.95 -23.32 -24.61
CA LEU A 306 -26.74 -23.87 -23.51
C LEU A 306 -28.05 -23.10 -23.36
N LYS A 307 -29.11 -23.80 -22.95
CA LYS A 307 -30.40 -23.21 -22.59
C LYS A 307 -30.33 -22.65 -21.17
N ALA A 308 -31.17 -21.66 -20.87
CA ALA A 308 -31.18 -20.98 -19.57
C ALA A 308 -31.27 -21.92 -18.35
N TRP A 309 -32.06 -22.99 -18.43
CA TRP A 309 -32.20 -23.97 -17.34
C TRP A 309 -30.97 -24.87 -17.18
N GLU A 310 -30.15 -25.03 -18.22
CA GLU A 310 -28.89 -25.81 -18.16
C GLU A 310 -27.81 -25.06 -17.37
N PHE A 311 -27.93 -23.74 -17.17
CA PHE A 311 -26.98 -22.98 -16.36
C PHE A 311 -27.13 -23.19 -14.85
N GLN A 312 -28.31 -23.64 -14.38
CA GLN A 312 -28.67 -23.60 -12.96
C GLN A 312 -27.64 -24.29 -12.08
N ASP A 313 -27.38 -25.58 -12.29
CA ASP A 313 -26.52 -26.39 -11.43
C ASP A 313 -25.03 -26.34 -11.82
N LEU A 314 -24.59 -25.49 -12.77
CA LEU A 314 -23.23 -25.55 -13.31
C LEU A 314 -22.13 -25.40 -12.25
N GLY A 315 -22.28 -24.47 -11.29
CA GLY A 315 -21.33 -24.32 -10.18
C GLY A 315 -21.26 -25.57 -9.30
N LEU A 316 -22.42 -26.16 -8.98
CA LEU A 316 -22.50 -27.41 -8.22
C LEU A 316 -21.91 -28.61 -8.98
N GLN A 317 -22.11 -28.66 -10.30
CA GLN A 317 -21.56 -29.70 -11.18
C GLN A 317 -20.04 -29.57 -11.30
N ALA A 318 -19.52 -28.35 -11.41
CA ALA A 318 -18.09 -28.08 -11.37
C ALA A 318 -17.48 -28.48 -10.02
N ALA A 319 -18.13 -28.13 -8.91
CA ALA A 319 -17.70 -28.54 -7.58
C ALA A 319 -17.72 -30.06 -7.40
N ALA A 320 -18.75 -30.75 -7.90
CA ALA A 320 -18.82 -32.20 -7.88
C ALA A 320 -17.67 -32.85 -8.67
N ALA A 321 -17.43 -32.38 -9.90
CA ALA A 321 -16.37 -32.90 -10.76
C ALA A 321 -14.97 -32.73 -10.15
N ILE A 322 -14.74 -31.66 -9.39
CA ILE A 322 -13.45 -31.37 -8.76
C ILE A 322 -13.31 -32.11 -7.43
N ALA A 323 -14.36 -32.15 -6.60
CA ALA A 323 -14.33 -32.79 -5.29
C ALA A 323 -14.18 -34.32 -5.35
N GLU A 324 -14.59 -34.95 -6.45
CA GLU A 324 -14.38 -36.38 -6.69
C GLU A 324 -12.90 -36.76 -6.84
N ILE A 325 -12.03 -35.78 -7.11
CA ILE A 325 -10.61 -35.99 -7.37
C ILE A 325 -9.82 -35.74 -6.09
N GLN A 326 -8.85 -36.62 -5.84
CA GLN A 326 -8.03 -36.58 -4.63
C GLN A 326 -6.55 -36.36 -5.02
N GLY A 327 -5.84 -35.56 -4.21
CA GLY A 327 -4.42 -35.25 -4.41
C GLY A 327 -4.16 -33.95 -5.18
N ASP A 328 -2.87 -33.66 -5.42
CA ASP A 328 -2.42 -32.39 -6.01
C ASP A 328 -2.98 -32.14 -7.44
N GLU A 329 -3.33 -33.21 -8.18
CA GLU A 329 -3.98 -33.14 -9.51
C GLU A 329 -5.31 -32.38 -9.47
N THR A 330 -5.99 -32.37 -8.32
CA THR A 330 -7.25 -31.64 -8.12
C THR A 330 -7.11 -30.15 -8.38
N LEU A 331 -5.96 -29.55 -8.04
CA LEU A 331 -5.69 -28.14 -8.32
C LEU A 331 -5.52 -27.87 -9.81
N GLN A 332 -4.88 -28.79 -10.54
CA GLN A 332 -4.72 -28.68 -11.99
C GLN A 332 -6.06 -28.77 -12.71
N ILE A 333 -6.96 -29.63 -12.23
CA ILE A 333 -8.31 -29.80 -12.78
C ILE A 333 -9.20 -28.61 -12.42
N LEU A 334 -9.10 -28.09 -11.19
CA LEU A 334 -9.74 -26.82 -10.83
C LEU A 334 -9.25 -25.68 -11.72
N GLN A 335 -7.94 -25.60 -11.97
CA GLN A 335 -7.37 -24.57 -12.85
C GLN A 335 -7.92 -24.72 -14.26
N TYR A 336 -7.86 -25.92 -14.83
CA TYR A 336 -8.36 -26.21 -16.17
C TYR A 336 -9.86 -25.89 -16.30
N THR A 337 -10.65 -26.22 -15.27
CA THR A 337 -12.09 -25.94 -15.19
C THR A 337 -12.37 -24.44 -15.17
N ALA A 338 -11.74 -23.69 -14.26
CA ALA A 338 -11.93 -22.25 -14.15
C ALA A 338 -11.41 -21.49 -15.39
N HIS A 339 -10.27 -21.91 -15.93
CA HIS A 339 -9.56 -21.23 -17.02
C HIS A 339 -10.19 -21.47 -18.41
N ASN A 340 -10.89 -22.59 -18.60
CA ASN A 340 -11.52 -22.97 -19.87
C ASN A 340 -13.02 -23.25 -19.72
N PHE A 341 -13.64 -22.65 -18.70
CA PHE A 341 -15.03 -22.90 -18.31
C PHE A 341 -16.04 -22.87 -19.46
N PRO A 342 -16.01 -21.91 -20.41
CA PRO A 342 -16.98 -21.87 -21.50
C PRO A 342 -17.00 -23.13 -22.38
N MET A 343 -15.85 -23.77 -22.59
CA MET A 343 -15.76 -25.01 -23.37
C MET A 343 -16.21 -26.23 -22.57
N LEU A 344 -16.05 -26.20 -21.25
CA LEU A 344 -16.34 -27.33 -20.37
C LEU A 344 -17.79 -27.34 -19.88
N ALA A 345 -18.50 -26.22 -19.96
CA ALA A 345 -19.85 -26.06 -19.45
C ALA A 345 -20.81 -27.18 -19.90
N ARG A 346 -20.78 -27.59 -21.19
CA ARG A 346 -21.62 -28.70 -21.66
C ARG A 346 -21.22 -30.05 -21.07
N THR A 347 -19.92 -30.31 -20.91
CA THR A 347 -19.42 -31.56 -20.34
C THR A 347 -19.77 -31.67 -18.86
N LEU A 348 -19.76 -30.55 -18.14
CA LEU A 348 -20.15 -30.49 -16.73
C LEU A 348 -21.61 -30.89 -16.49
N LEU A 349 -22.52 -30.68 -17.46
CA LEU A 349 -23.92 -31.14 -17.37
C LEU A 349 -24.06 -32.65 -17.17
N ALA A 350 -23.05 -33.45 -17.55
CA ALA A 350 -23.08 -34.89 -17.36
C ALA A 350 -22.82 -35.31 -15.90
N HIS A 351 -22.24 -34.43 -15.07
CA HIS A 351 -21.96 -34.74 -13.67
C HIS A 351 -23.24 -34.65 -12.83
N LYS A 352 -23.52 -35.71 -12.06
CA LYS A 352 -24.66 -35.73 -11.15
C LYS A 352 -24.28 -35.13 -9.80
N VAL A 353 -24.98 -34.08 -9.40
CA VAL A 353 -24.82 -33.48 -8.07
C VAL A 353 -25.56 -34.35 -7.05
N THR A 354 -24.83 -34.89 -6.07
CA THR A 354 -25.43 -35.66 -4.96
C THR A 354 -26.11 -34.73 -3.94
N ASP A 355 -27.15 -35.21 -3.28
CA ASP A 355 -27.83 -34.44 -2.21
C ASP A 355 -26.90 -34.14 -1.03
N GLY A 356 -25.95 -35.04 -0.74
CA GLY A 356 -24.92 -34.84 0.28
C GLY A 356 -24.03 -33.63 -0.02
N LEU A 357 -23.52 -33.53 -1.25
CA LEU A 357 -22.74 -32.37 -1.70
C LEU A 357 -23.56 -31.08 -1.61
N ARG A 358 -24.80 -31.08 -2.12
CA ARG A 358 -25.68 -29.90 -2.10
C ARG A 358 -25.97 -29.42 -0.68
N ALA A 359 -26.21 -30.34 0.25
CA ALA A 359 -26.46 -30.02 1.66
C ALA A 359 -25.20 -29.50 2.37
N GLU A 360 -24.03 -30.07 2.08
CA GLU A 360 -22.75 -29.63 2.62
C GLU A 360 -22.36 -28.24 2.12
N VAL A 361 -22.44 -28.00 0.80
CA VAL A 361 -22.18 -26.69 0.19
C VAL A 361 -23.05 -25.63 0.84
N LYS A 362 -24.37 -25.88 0.94
CA LYS A 362 -25.30 -24.93 1.57
C LYS A 362 -24.90 -24.59 3.01
N HIS A 363 -24.57 -25.61 3.81
CA HIS A 363 -24.15 -25.42 5.21
C HIS A 363 -22.85 -24.62 5.31
N ASN A 364 -21.85 -24.96 4.50
CA ASN A 364 -20.56 -24.27 4.49
C ASN A 364 -20.69 -22.82 4.03
N THR A 365 -21.48 -22.54 2.99
CA THR A 365 -21.79 -21.17 2.54
C THR A 365 -22.41 -20.34 3.68
N GLU A 366 -23.38 -20.89 4.42
CA GLU A 366 -24.00 -20.21 5.57
C GLU A 366 -23.01 -20.00 6.73
N ALA A 367 -22.09 -20.94 6.98
CA ALA A 367 -21.06 -20.82 8.01
C ALA A 367 -20.04 -19.72 7.68
N PHE A 368 -19.51 -19.71 6.45
CA PHE A 368 -18.58 -18.68 5.97
C PHE A 368 -19.23 -17.29 5.94
N GLY A 369 -20.47 -17.18 5.46
CA GLY A 369 -21.21 -15.93 5.44
C GLY A 369 -21.43 -15.33 6.83
N ARG A 370 -21.79 -16.14 7.84
CA ARG A 370 -22.03 -15.66 9.22
C ARG A 370 -20.77 -15.23 9.96
N SER A 371 -19.64 -15.90 9.70
CA SER A 371 -18.42 -15.76 10.50
C SER A 371 -17.39 -14.81 9.90
N LEU A 372 -17.27 -14.83 8.56
CA LEU A 372 -16.20 -14.16 7.82
C LEU A 372 -16.74 -13.27 6.69
N ASN A 373 -18.07 -13.18 6.53
CA ASN A 373 -18.74 -12.45 5.45
C ASN A 373 -18.28 -12.88 4.04
N VAL A 374 -17.90 -14.16 3.87
CA VAL A 374 -17.52 -14.72 2.57
C VAL A 374 -18.74 -15.43 1.98
N ALA A 375 -19.21 -14.99 0.81
CA ALA A 375 -20.34 -15.57 0.10
C ALA A 375 -19.98 -15.82 -1.38
N PRO A 376 -20.56 -16.82 -2.06
CA PRO A 376 -20.32 -16.99 -3.49
C PRO A 376 -20.88 -15.79 -4.29
N PRO A 377 -20.20 -15.36 -5.35
CA PRO A 377 -19.05 -16.01 -6.02
C PRO A 377 -17.67 -15.60 -5.49
N ASP A 378 -17.58 -14.88 -4.36
CA ASP A 378 -16.33 -14.36 -3.79
C ASP A 378 -15.33 -15.48 -3.48
N GLY A 379 -14.05 -15.18 -3.67
CA GLY A 379 -12.96 -16.07 -3.27
C GLY A 379 -12.16 -15.51 -2.11
N ALA A 380 -11.79 -16.37 -1.17
CA ALA A 380 -10.97 -16.02 -0.02
C ALA A 380 -9.79 -16.99 0.15
N LEU A 381 -8.63 -16.44 0.50
CA LEU A 381 -7.43 -17.19 0.84
C LEU A 381 -7.01 -16.84 2.27
N PHE A 382 -6.75 -17.85 3.08
CA PHE A 382 -6.26 -17.73 4.43
C PHE A 382 -4.89 -18.40 4.53
N ILE A 383 -3.87 -17.68 4.99
CA ILE A 383 -2.53 -18.23 5.22
C ILE A 383 -2.13 -17.99 6.67
N ASN A 384 -1.98 -19.04 7.46
CA ASN A 384 -1.79 -18.98 8.91
C ASN A 384 -2.85 -18.08 9.60
N GLY A 385 -4.08 -18.07 9.05
CA GLY A 385 -5.19 -17.22 9.47
C GLY A 385 -5.23 -15.81 8.86
N LEU A 386 -4.21 -15.38 8.11
CA LEU A 386 -4.21 -14.09 7.42
C LEU A 386 -5.19 -14.11 6.23
N PHE A 387 -6.16 -13.20 6.22
CA PHE A 387 -7.15 -13.09 5.15
C PHE A 387 -6.60 -12.34 3.93
N PHE A 388 -6.84 -12.91 2.75
CA PHE A 388 -6.61 -12.32 1.44
C PHE A 388 -7.86 -12.52 0.60
N ASP A 389 -8.40 -11.41 0.10
CA ASP A 389 -9.47 -11.40 -0.89
C ASP A 389 -8.88 -11.77 -2.26
N ALA A 390 -9.41 -12.81 -2.90
CA ALA A 390 -8.89 -13.35 -4.15
C ALA A 390 -8.91 -12.31 -5.29
N ASP A 391 -9.89 -11.42 -5.33
CA ASP A 391 -10.05 -10.45 -6.41
C ASP A 391 -9.03 -9.32 -6.28
N THR A 392 -8.85 -8.79 -5.07
CA THR A 392 -7.97 -7.64 -4.80
C THR A 392 -6.54 -8.01 -4.39
N MET A 393 -6.24 -9.29 -4.14
CA MET A 393 -4.90 -9.73 -3.73
C MET A 393 -3.84 -9.45 -4.78
N ASP A 394 -2.71 -8.89 -4.33
CA ASP A 394 -1.46 -8.74 -5.08
C ASP A 394 -0.47 -9.85 -4.72
N LEU A 395 0.09 -10.52 -5.72
CA LEU A 395 1.05 -11.61 -5.55
C LEU A 395 2.36 -11.14 -4.89
N TYR A 396 2.83 -9.93 -5.20
CA TYR A 396 4.06 -9.41 -4.60
C TYR A 396 3.87 -9.17 -3.09
N SER A 397 2.74 -8.58 -2.70
CA SER A 397 2.35 -8.41 -1.30
C SER A 397 2.12 -9.74 -0.58
N LEU A 398 1.57 -10.75 -1.26
CA LEU A 398 1.42 -12.10 -0.75
C LEU A 398 2.79 -12.72 -0.42
N ILE A 399 3.76 -12.63 -1.32
CA ILE A 399 5.09 -13.24 -1.15
C ILE A 399 5.89 -12.56 -0.03
N GLU A 400 5.81 -11.25 0.12
CA GLU A 400 6.40 -10.56 1.28
C GLU A 400 5.78 -11.01 2.61
N THR A 401 4.47 -11.26 2.60
CA THR A 401 3.78 -11.82 3.76
C THR A 401 4.26 -13.26 4.03
N LEU A 402 4.47 -14.07 2.98
CA LEU A 402 5.01 -15.42 3.11
C LEU A 402 6.46 -15.43 3.63
N ARG A 403 7.30 -14.50 3.18
CA ARG A 403 8.67 -14.32 3.69
C ARG A 403 8.66 -13.99 5.18
N SER A 404 7.86 -13.01 5.59
CA SER A 404 7.77 -12.64 7.01
C SER A 404 7.20 -13.77 7.87
N GLU A 405 6.19 -14.48 7.39
CA GLU A 405 5.64 -15.66 8.06
C GLU A 405 6.62 -16.83 8.12
N MET A 406 7.44 -17.04 7.08
CA MET A 406 8.48 -18.08 7.06
C MET A 406 9.52 -17.82 8.16
N ARG A 407 10.01 -16.58 8.30
CA ARG A 407 10.98 -16.22 9.36
C ARG A 407 10.45 -16.57 10.75
N VAL A 408 9.16 -16.35 10.96
CA VAL A 408 8.50 -16.65 12.24
C VAL A 408 8.34 -18.16 12.39
N LEU A 409 7.84 -18.86 11.37
CA LEU A 409 7.71 -20.32 11.37
C LEU A 409 9.04 -21.02 11.70
N GLU A 410 10.15 -20.53 11.14
CA GLU A 410 11.49 -21.05 11.41
C GLU A 410 12.01 -20.66 12.80
N SER A 411 11.72 -19.44 13.25
CA SER A 411 12.02 -19.02 14.62
C SER A 411 11.28 -19.90 15.63
N LEU A 412 9.99 -20.21 15.40
CA LEU A 412 9.25 -21.14 16.24
C LEU A 412 9.89 -22.54 16.21
N HIS A 413 10.16 -23.06 15.01
CA HIS A 413 10.71 -24.39 14.84
C HIS A 413 12.12 -24.55 15.47
N SER A 414 12.99 -23.56 15.33
CA SER A 414 14.34 -23.53 15.94
C SER A 414 14.32 -23.37 17.45
N ASN A 415 13.24 -22.81 18.01
CA ASN A 415 13.00 -22.68 19.44
C ASN A 415 12.14 -23.84 20.01
N ASN A 416 12.11 -24.99 19.34
CA ASN A 416 11.37 -26.20 19.72
C ASN A 416 9.84 -26.02 19.88
N VAL A 417 9.28 -25.00 19.25
CA VAL A 417 7.83 -24.79 19.14
C VAL A 417 7.36 -25.42 17.83
N ARG A 418 6.67 -26.57 17.93
CA ARG A 418 6.27 -27.39 16.78
C ARG A 418 4.79 -27.78 16.82
N GLY A 419 4.27 -28.26 15.70
CA GLY A 419 2.93 -28.82 15.60
C GLY A 419 1.83 -27.85 15.99
N SER A 420 0.87 -28.33 16.79
CA SER A 420 -0.34 -27.58 17.15
C SER A 420 -0.04 -26.27 17.91
N LEU A 421 0.98 -26.27 18.77
CA LEU A 421 1.43 -25.08 19.49
C LEU A 421 1.95 -24.01 18.52
N ALA A 422 2.70 -24.39 17.48
CA ALA A 422 3.19 -23.46 16.47
C ALA A 422 2.04 -22.84 15.67
N SER A 423 1.12 -23.65 15.13
CA SER A 423 -0.06 -23.14 14.41
C SER A 423 -0.92 -22.23 15.31
N SER A 424 -1.10 -22.58 16.58
CA SER A 424 -1.88 -21.79 17.53
C SER A 424 -1.23 -20.44 17.85
N LEU A 425 0.10 -20.41 18.07
CA LEU A 425 0.85 -19.17 18.26
C LEU A 425 0.92 -18.31 17.00
N LEU A 426 1.00 -18.95 15.81
CA LEU A 426 0.99 -18.23 14.55
C LEU A 426 -0.37 -17.60 14.26
N ALA A 427 -1.46 -18.25 14.65
CA ALA A 427 -2.83 -17.79 14.47
C ALA A 427 -3.27 -16.72 15.50
N LEU A 428 -2.46 -16.43 16.52
CA LEU A 428 -2.78 -15.40 17.51
C LEU A 428 -2.86 -14.01 16.88
N ASP A 429 -3.99 -13.33 17.11
CA ASP A 429 -4.12 -11.91 16.81
C ASP A 429 -3.58 -11.08 17.99
N LEU A 430 -2.37 -10.57 17.84
CA LEU A 430 -1.74 -9.64 18.78
C LEU A 430 -2.02 -8.16 18.43
N THR A 431 -2.74 -7.89 17.33
CA THR A 431 -3.02 -6.53 16.82
C THR A 431 -4.27 -5.88 17.41
N ALA A 432 -5.31 -6.65 17.76
CA ALA A 432 -6.59 -6.08 18.23
C ALA A 432 -6.47 -5.21 19.49
N SER A 433 -5.44 -5.41 20.30
CA SER A 433 -5.18 -4.58 21.49
C SER A 433 -4.48 -3.26 21.14
N SER A 434 -3.92 -3.14 19.93
CA SER A 434 -2.99 -2.08 19.57
C SER A 434 -3.70 -0.79 19.15
N LYS A 435 -4.87 -0.90 18.50
CA LYS A 435 -5.67 0.25 18.03
C LYS A 435 -6.47 0.97 19.12
N LYS A 436 -6.34 0.59 20.39
CA LYS A 436 -7.11 1.22 21.48
C LYS A 436 -6.31 2.38 22.05
N GLU A 437 -6.87 3.59 21.96
CA GLU A 437 -6.37 4.72 22.72
C GLU A 437 -6.51 4.41 24.22
N PHE A 438 -5.44 4.62 24.98
CA PHE A 438 -5.43 4.30 26.40
C PHE A 438 -6.10 5.43 27.19
N ALA A 439 -7.01 5.04 28.07
CA ALA A 439 -7.77 5.96 28.91
C ALA A 439 -7.28 5.90 30.36
N ILE A 440 -7.64 6.90 31.16
CA ILE A 440 -7.54 6.87 32.63
C ILE A 440 -8.95 6.81 33.24
N ASP A 441 -9.08 6.28 34.46
CA ASP A 441 -10.36 6.30 35.17
C ASP A 441 -10.72 7.74 35.56
N ILE A 442 -11.81 8.25 35.01
CA ILE A 442 -12.34 9.59 35.29
C ILE A 442 -13.39 9.62 36.39
N ARG A 443 -13.70 8.48 37.04
CA ARG A 443 -14.52 8.43 38.27
C ARG A 443 -13.71 8.90 39.48
N ASP A 444 -12.95 9.97 39.30
CA ASP A 444 -12.08 10.53 40.32
C ASP A 444 -12.81 11.68 41.03
N THR A 445 -12.63 11.75 42.35
CA THR A 445 -13.15 12.85 43.18
C THR A 445 -12.59 14.22 42.81
N ALA A 446 -11.49 14.28 42.05
CA ALA A 446 -10.96 15.51 41.47
C ALA A 446 -11.85 16.13 40.38
N VAL A 447 -12.72 15.34 39.72
CA VAL A 447 -13.54 15.80 38.58
C VAL A 447 -14.87 16.40 39.06
N GLN A 448 -15.09 17.67 38.77
CA GLN A 448 -16.33 18.39 39.09
C GLN A 448 -17.30 18.35 37.90
N TRP A 449 -18.41 17.62 38.01
CA TRP A 449 -19.40 17.47 36.93
C TRP A 449 -20.38 18.64 36.85
N VAL A 450 -20.56 19.21 35.65
CA VAL A 450 -21.41 20.38 35.39
C VAL A 450 -22.87 20.01 35.12
N ASN A 451 -23.10 18.99 34.31
CA ASN A 451 -24.42 18.47 33.94
C ASN A 451 -24.48 16.95 34.13
N ASP A 452 -25.69 16.44 34.23
CA ASP A 452 -25.98 15.00 34.28
C ASP A 452 -27.10 14.68 33.29
N ILE A 453 -26.73 14.03 32.17
CA ILE A 453 -27.65 13.73 31.08
C ILE A 453 -28.75 12.77 31.55
N GLU A 454 -28.48 11.92 32.54
CA GLU A 454 -29.43 10.92 33.04
C GLU A 454 -30.50 11.53 33.94
N ASN A 455 -30.09 12.49 34.78
CA ASN A 455 -30.90 13.02 35.88
C ASN A 455 -31.42 14.45 35.67
N ASP A 456 -30.75 15.29 34.88
CA ASP A 456 -31.16 16.69 34.72
C ASP A 456 -32.49 16.82 33.97
N VAL A 457 -33.35 17.71 34.46
CA VAL A 457 -34.71 17.93 33.95
C VAL A 457 -34.74 18.27 32.45
N GLN A 458 -33.71 18.93 31.94
CA GLN A 458 -33.65 19.38 30.54
C GLN A 458 -33.58 18.22 29.54
N TYR A 459 -32.96 17.10 29.91
CA TYR A 459 -32.84 15.91 29.06
C TYR A 459 -34.03 14.96 29.24
N ARG A 460 -35.04 15.29 30.05
CA ARG A 460 -36.17 14.40 30.36
C ARG A 460 -36.90 13.86 29.12
N ARG A 461 -36.96 14.66 28.04
CA ARG A 461 -37.61 14.29 26.78
C ARG A 461 -36.78 13.33 25.92
N TRP A 462 -35.50 13.16 26.24
CA TRP A 462 -34.62 12.27 25.50
C TRP A 462 -34.95 10.81 25.81
N PRO A 463 -34.86 9.92 24.81
CA PRO A 463 -35.06 8.50 25.03
C PRO A 463 -33.98 7.95 25.97
N SER A 464 -34.35 7.08 26.90
CA SER A 464 -33.42 6.54 27.90
C SER A 464 -32.82 5.18 27.55
N SER A 465 -33.27 4.56 26.44
CA SER A 465 -32.78 3.22 26.08
C SER A 465 -31.52 3.31 25.23
N VAL A 466 -30.52 2.48 25.53
CA VAL A 466 -29.29 2.35 24.74
C VAL A 466 -29.58 1.81 23.34
N MET A 467 -30.73 1.13 23.15
CA MET A 467 -31.21 0.72 21.83
C MET A 467 -31.44 1.91 20.89
N ASP A 468 -31.66 3.12 21.41
CA ASP A 468 -31.80 4.32 20.59
C ASP A 468 -30.48 4.72 19.89
N LEU A 469 -29.33 4.21 20.36
CA LEU A 469 -28.07 4.30 19.62
C LEU A 469 -28.13 3.58 18.28
N LEU A 470 -28.97 2.55 18.12
CA LEU A 470 -29.11 1.79 16.87
C LEU A 470 -30.08 2.41 15.87
N ARG A 471 -30.85 3.44 16.25
CA ARG A 471 -31.81 4.07 15.32
C ARG A 471 -31.11 4.66 14.10
N PRO A 472 -31.62 4.55 12.87
CA PRO A 472 -31.03 5.29 11.75
C PRO A 472 -31.07 6.80 12.01
N THR A 473 -29.94 7.49 11.92
CA THR A 473 -29.83 8.96 11.99
C THR A 473 -29.04 9.46 10.77
N PHE A 474 -29.26 10.71 10.37
CA PHE A 474 -28.44 11.32 9.32
C PHE A 474 -26.96 11.31 9.74
N PRO A 475 -26.03 10.94 8.83
CA PRO A 475 -24.59 10.98 9.11
C PRO A 475 -24.15 12.34 9.66
N GLY A 476 -23.35 12.35 10.73
CA GLY A 476 -22.90 13.56 11.42
C GLY A 476 -23.85 14.09 12.52
N MET A 477 -25.10 13.63 12.59
CA MET A 477 -26.03 14.05 13.64
C MET A 477 -25.74 13.30 14.95
N LEU A 478 -25.50 14.05 16.04
CA LEU A 478 -25.37 13.50 17.38
C LEU A 478 -26.67 12.87 17.88
N ARG A 479 -26.55 11.72 18.52
CA ARG A 479 -27.69 10.94 19.02
C ARG A 479 -28.04 11.37 20.43
N ASN A 480 -29.23 11.95 20.56
CA ASN A 480 -29.74 12.38 21.86
C ASN A 480 -30.28 11.16 22.62
N ILE A 481 -29.51 10.66 23.58
CA ILE A 481 -29.89 9.59 24.50
C ILE A 481 -29.70 10.07 25.94
N ARG A 482 -30.65 9.77 26.81
CA ARG A 482 -30.64 10.15 28.22
C ARG A 482 -29.72 9.24 29.06
N LYS A 483 -28.45 9.15 28.68
CA LYS A 483 -27.37 8.34 29.29
C LYS A 483 -26.03 9.10 29.25
N ASN A 484 -25.19 8.98 30.28
CA ASN A 484 -23.88 9.65 30.36
C ASN A 484 -22.81 8.89 29.55
N VAL A 485 -22.98 8.83 28.22
CA VAL A 485 -22.16 8.00 27.33
C VAL A 485 -20.92 8.73 26.78
N PHE A 486 -20.96 10.06 26.71
CA PHE A 486 -19.84 10.90 26.31
C PHE A 486 -19.51 11.87 27.44
N ASN A 487 -18.36 11.68 28.08
CA ASN A 487 -17.92 12.43 29.25
C ASN A 487 -16.65 13.21 28.89
N LEU A 488 -16.76 14.53 28.78
CA LEU A 488 -15.65 15.44 28.49
C LEU A 488 -15.11 16.01 29.80
N VAL A 489 -13.88 15.68 30.18
CA VAL A 489 -13.20 16.24 31.35
C VAL A 489 -12.13 17.21 30.89
N LEU A 490 -12.24 18.46 31.30
CA LEU A 490 -11.25 19.49 31.03
C LEU A 490 -10.32 19.66 32.23
N VAL A 491 -9.02 19.57 31.98
CA VAL A 491 -7.97 19.96 32.94
C VAL A 491 -7.49 21.35 32.52
N VAL A 492 -7.84 22.36 33.32
CA VAL A 492 -7.66 23.77 32.95
C VAL A 492 -7.15 24.59 34.11
N ASP A 493 -6.27 25.54 33.82
CA ASP A 493 -6.01 26.65 34.73
C ASP A 493 -7.12 27.70 34.55
N ALA A 494 -8.03 27.79 35.52
CA ALA A 494 -9.19 28.69 35.45
C ALA A 494 -8.84 30.19 35.55
N LEU A 495 -7.61 30.53 35.97
CA LEU A 495 -7.14 31.92 36.02
C LEU A 495 -6.65 32.40 34.65
N GLN A 496 -6.14 31.49 33.82
CA GLN A 496 -5.48 31.84 32.56
C GLN A 496 -6.47 32.14 31.43
N PRO A 497 -6.13 33.10 30.55
CA PRO A 497 -6.90 33.37 29.34
C PRO A 497 -7.06 32.17 28.40
N THR A 498 -6.08 31.26 28.36
CA THR A 498 -6.05 30.08 27.47
C THR A 498 -7.18 29.08 27.75
N ALA A 499 -7.67 29.02 28.98
CA ALA A 499 -8.79 28.15 29.34
C ALA A 499 -10.16 28.69 28.88
N ARG A 500 -10.27 29.99 28.59
CA ARG A 500 -11.57 30.67 28.42
C ARG A 500 -12.36 30.16 27.25
N SER A 501 -11.71 29.95 26.12
CA SER A 501 -12.39 29.55 24.91
C SER A 501 -12.91 28.11 25.00
N VAL A 502 -12.07 27.19 25.50
CA VAL A 502 -12.42 25.81 25.79
C VAL A 502 -13.61 25.74 26.76
N ILE A 503 -13.61 26.57 27.80
CA ILE A 503 -14.71 26.65 28.78
C ILE A 503 -15.98 27.23 28.15
N LYS A 504 -15.90 28.33 27.38
CA LYS A 504 -17.06 28.93 26.69
C LYS A 504 -17.68 27.97 25.68
N LEU A 505 -16.86 27.26 24.91
CA LEU A 505 -17.33 26.22 23.97
C LEU A 505 -17.99 25.07 24.73
N SER A 506 -17.42 24.66 25.86
CA SER A 506 -18.00 23.62 26.69
C SER A 506 -19.31 24.04 27.37
N GLU A 507 -19.44 25.31 27.75
CA GLU A 507 -20.70 25.90 28.19
C GLU A 507 -21.76 25.87 27.08
N SER A 508 -21.36 26.17 25.84
CA SER A 508 -22.23 26.07 24.66
C SER A 508 -22.81 24.67 24.49
N PHE A 509 -22.02 23.60 24.68
CA PHE A 509 -22.53 22.22 24.67
C PHE A 509 -23.59 21.97 25.74
N VAL A 510 -23.40 22.50 26.95
CA VAL A 510 -24.38 22.35 28.03
C VAL A 510 -25.67 23.14 27.74
N ILE A 511 -25.54 24.38 27.25
CA ILE A 511 -26.67 25.27 26.92
C ILE A 511 -27.51 24.69 25.77
N HIS A 512 -26.87 24.24 24.69
CA HIS A 512 -27.54 23.68 23.52
C HIS A 512 -27.95 22.21 23.70
N GLN A 513 -27.77 21.66 24.90
CA GLN A 513 -28.10 20.27 25.21
C GLN A 513 -27.41 19.30 24.24
N ALA A 514 -26.13 19.51 23.94
CA ALA A 514 -25.34 18.47 23.28
C ALA A 514 -25.29 17.23 24.18
N PRO A 515 -25.25 16.00 23.62
CA PRO A 515 -25.18 14.76 24.40
C PRO A 515 -23.78 14.54 25.00
N ILE A 516 -23.26 15.53 25.72
CA ILE A 516 -21.95 15.53 26.36
C ILE A 516 -22.10 15.89 27.84
N ARG A 517 -21.53 15.07 28.71
CA ARG A 517 -21.41 15.33 30.14
C ARG A 517 -20.08 16.01 30.40
N LEU A 518 -20.11 17.26 30.86
CA LEU A 518 -18.93 18.08 31.09
C LEU A 518 -18.43 17.94 32.53
N GLY A 519 -17.12 17.75 32.70
CA GLY A 519 -16.40 17.76 33.97
C GLY A 519 -15.21 18.72 33.93
N LEU A 520 -14.88 19.33 35.07
CA LEU A 520 -13.76 20.27 35.22
C LEU A 520 -12.78 19.80 36.30
N VAL A 521 -11.48 19.96 36.04
CA VAL A 521 -10.38 19.78 36.99
C VAL A 521 -9.51 21.03 36.93
N PHE A 522 -9.34 21.73 38.05
CA PHE A 522 -8.48 22.92 38.11
C PHE A 522 -7.01 22.54 38.28
N ASP A 523 -6.19 22.88 37.29
CA ASP A 523 -4.73 22.73 37.33
C ASP A 523 -4.11 23.92 38.09
N ALA A 524 -3.51 23.62 39.26
CA ALA A 524 -2.81 24.59 40.09
C ALA A 524 -1.29 24.32 40.17
N ARG A 525 -0.71 23.55 39.22
CA ARG A 525 0.74 23.26 39.20
C ARG A 525 1.62 24.51 39.06
N ASP A 526 1.04 25.63 38.60
CA ASP A 526 1.67 26.94 38.49
C ASP A 526 1.38 27.87 39.69
N ALA A 527 0.74 27.37 40.75
CA ALA A 527 0.51 28.15 41.97
C ALA A 527 1.84 28.50 42.67
N ASN A 528 2.00 29.78 43.00
CA ASN A 528 3.14 30.35 43.72
C ASN A 528 2.64 31.36 44.78
N GLU A 529 3.54 31.88 45.62
CA GLU A 529 3.17 32.74 46.76
C GLU A 529 2.37 34.00 46.37
N ASP A 530 2.54 34.51 45.15
CA ASP A 530 1.87 35.72 44.65
C ASP A 530 0.43 35.48 44.16
N ASN A 531 0.12 34.30 43.62
CA ASN A 531 -1.16 33.99 42.96
C ASN A 531 -2.02 32.96 43.71
N LEU A 532 -1.52 32.38 44.81
CA LEU A 532 -2.20 31.33 45.57
C LEU A 532 -3.61 31.76 46.01
N ALA A 533 -3.74 33.01 46.48
CA ALA A 533 -5.02 33.58 46.91
C ALA A 533 -6.08 33.64 45.78
N ASP A 534 -5.64 33.77 44.52
CA ASP A 534 -6.55 33.79 43.36
C ASP A 534 -7.04 32.38 43.02
N TYR A 535 -6.16 31.36 43.07
CA TYR A 535 -6.53 29.95 42.86
C TYR A 535 -7.49 29.44 43.93
N VAL A 536 -7.26 29.83 45.18
CA VAL A 536 -8.15 29.49 46.30
C VAL A 536 -9.50 30.19 46.12
N ALA A 537 -9.50 31.48 45.77
CA ALA A 537 -10.73 32.25 45.59
C ALA A 537 -11.61 31.71 44.45
N ILE A 538 -11.03 31.34 43.30
CA ILE A 538 -11.83 30.82 42.17
C ILE A 538 -12.43 29.44 42.48
N THR A 539 -11.66 28.56 43.14
CA THR A 539 -12.13 27.25 43.56
C THR A 539 -13.25 27.37 44.60
N CYS A 540 -13.06 28.20 45.63
CA CYS A 540 -14.08 28.47 46.64
C CYS A 540 -15.35 29.08 46.06
N ALA A 541 -15.22 30.08 45.18
CA ALA A 541 -16.37 30.74 44.58
C ALA A 541 -17.18 29.81 43.69
N TYR A 542 -16.50 28.98 42.88
CA TYR A 542 -17.16 27.98 42.05
C TYR A 542 -17.94 26.98 42.91
N ASN A 543 -17.30 26.44 43.95
CA ASN A 543 -17.93 25.52 44.90
C ASN A 543 -19.11 26.17 45.63
N TYR A 544 -18.99 27.43 46.02
CA TYR A 544 -20.08 28.20 46.66
C TYR A 544 -21.31 28.33 45.76
N VAL A 545 -21.12 28.76 44.50
CA VAL A 545 -22.23 28.93 43.54
C VAL A 545 -22.87 27.58 43.22
N SER A 546 -22.05 26.54 43.05
CA SER A 546 -22.50 25.17 42.77
C SER A 546 -23.42 24.64 43.88
N GLN A 547 -23.07 24.88 45.15
CA GLN A 547 -23.89 24.46 46.29
C GLN A 547 -25.16 25.31 46.50
N LYS A 548 -25.12 26.61 46.19
CA LYS A 548 -26.27 27.52 46.41
C LYS A 548 -27.30 27.50 45.30
N LYS A 549 -26.86 27.23 44.06
CA LYS A 549 -27.71 27.14 42.88
C LYS A 549 -27.62 25.73 42.30
N ASP A 550 -26.74 25.55 41.33
CA ASP A 550 -26.36 24.29 40.73
C ASP A 550 -25.02 24.45 40.00
N ALA A 551 -24.40 23.35 39.58
CA ALA A 551 -23.11 23.38 38.89
C ALA A 551 -23.17 24.12 37.54
N ARG A 552 -24.33 24.18 36.89
CA ARG A 552 -24.53 24.99 35.66
C ARG A 552 -24.49 26.48 35.96
N ALA A 553 -25.12 26.93 37.04
CA ALA A 553 -24.98 28.30 37.51
C ALA A 553 -23.53 28.60 37.92
N ALA A 554 -22.77 27.62 38.43
CA ALA A 554 -21.35 27.79 38.71
C ALA A 554 -20.51 27.94 37.44
N LEU A 555 -20.81 27.18 36.38
CA LEU A 555 -20.20 27.38 35.06
C LEU A 555 -20.57 28.75 34.46
N SER A 556 -21.85 29.12 34.51
CA SER A 556 -22.32 30.45 34.05
C SER A 556 -21.73 31.59 34.87
N PHE A 557 -21.50 31.38 36.16
CA PHE A 557 -20.79 32.34 37.00
C PHE A 557 -19.33 32.52 36.56
N LEU A 558 -18.66 31.43 36.19
CA LEU A 558 -17.28 31.46 35.71
C LEU A 558 -17.18 32.14 34.33
N THR A 559 -18.15 31.92 33.43
CA THR A 559 -18.22 32.63 32.15
C THR A 559 -18.63 34.10 32.31
N ASP A 560 -19.49 34.43 33.28
CA ASP A 560 -19.80 35.80 33.67
C ASP A 560 -18.58 36.54 34.25
N ILE A 561 -17.73 35.87 35.04
CA ILE A 561 -16.44 36.42 35.48
C ILE A 561 -15.60 36.74 34.25
N TYR A 562 -15.48 35.82 33.29
CA TYR A 562 -14.70 36.05 32.07
C TYR A 562 -15.27 37.20 31.24
N ALA A 563 -16.59 37.33 31.15
CA ALA A 563 -17.25 38.45 30.47
C ALA A 563 -16.99 39.79 31.19
N ALA A 564 -16.93 39.80 32.53
CA ALA A 564 -16.65 41.00 33.32
C ALA A 564 -15.18 41.44 33.26
N VAL A 565 -14.24 40.49 33.20
CA VAL A 565 -12.78 40.73 33.19
C VAL A 565 -12.25 41.07 31.78
N GLY A 566 -12.85 40.50 30.74
CA GLY A 566 -12.41 40.61 29.34
C GLY A 566 -11.44 39.49 28.93
N GLU A 567 -11.10 39.41 27.65
CA GLU A 567 -10.44 38.23 27.06
C GLU A 567 -8.97 38.03 27.43
N THR A 568 -8.22 39.09 27.74
CA THR A 568 -6.75 39.01 27.90
C THR A 568 -6.24 39.10 29.33
N LYS A 569 -7.01 39.68 30.26
CA LYS A 569 -6.57 39.88 31.64
C LYS A 569 -6.74 38.62 32.47
N VAL A 570 -5.81 38.27 33.35
CA VAL A 570 -5.96 37.17 34.32
C VAL A 570 -7.06 37.51 35.33
N VAL A 571 -7.84 36.52 35.77
CA VAL A 571 -8.89 36.72 36.78
C VAL A 571 -8.26 36.92 38.16
N THR A 572 -8.69 37.94 38.90
CA THR A 572 -8.22 38.20 40.27
C THR A 572 -9.33 37.99 41.30
N LYS A 573 -8.97 37.77 42.58
CA LYS A 573 -9.90 37.66 43.71
C LYS A 573 -10.93 38.80 43.76
N LYS A 574 -10.54 40.03 43.40
CA LYS A 574 -11.44 41.20 43.36
C LYS A 574 -12.56 41.06 42.32
N ASP A 575 -12.24 40.50 41.16
CA ASP A 575 -13.21 40.29 40.08
C ASP A 575 -14.24 39.23 40.49
N ILE A 576 -13.77 38.18 41.16
CA ILE A 576 -14.58 37.08 41.68
C ILE A 576 -15.56 37.59 42.74
N VAL A 577 -15.10 38.35 43.74
CA VAL A 577 -15.94 38.95 44.80
C VAL A 577 -17.01 39.88 44.21
N LYS A 578 -16.62 40.72 43.23
CA LYS A 578 -17.54 41.65 42.57
C LYS A 578 -18.64 40.92 41.80
N GLN A 579 -18.32 39.85 41.08
CA GLN A 579 -19.33 39.07 40.38
C GLN A 579 -20.21 38.28 41.36
N LEU A 580 -19.64 37.75 42.44
CA LEU A 580 -20.39 36.98 43.44
C LEU A 580 -21.42 37.83 44.19
N THR A 581 -21.06 39.06 44.56
CA THR A 581 -21.97 40.02 45.20
C THR A 581 -23.07 40.52 44.26
N LYS A 582 -22.78 40.60 42.95
CA LYS A 582 -23.79 40.91 41.93
C LYS A 582 -24.79 39.76 41.78
N GLU A 583 -24.31 38.52 41.81
CA GLU A 583 -25.12 37.31 41.62
C GLU A 583 -26.03 37.01 42.82
N PHE A 584 -25.57 37.35 44.03
CA PHE A 584 -26.34 37.22 45.28
C PHE A 584 -26.50 38.59 45.96
N THR A 585 -27.56 39.32 45.61
CA THR A 585 -27.85 40.65 46.20
C THR A 585 -28.09 40.63 47.71
N SER A 586 -28.38 39.47 48.30
CA SER A 586 -28.48 39.27 49.76
C SER A 586 -27.12 39.25 50.47
N LEU A 587 -26.02 39.14 49.73
CA LEU A 587 -24.66 39.02 50.26
C LEU A 587 -23.99 40.39 50.31
N SER A 588 -23.57 40.82 51.51
CA SER A 588 -22.71 42.01 51.61
C SER A 588 -21.30 41.68 51.09
N PHE A 589 -20.61 42.70 50.57
CA PHE A 589 -19.24 42.58 50.10
C PHE A 589 -18.30 41.94 51.14
N ALA A 590 -18.43 42.32 52.42
CA ALA A 590 -17.62 41.75 53.50
C ALA A 590 -17.86 40.24 53.72
N LYS A 591 -19.11 39.77 53.62
CA LYS A 591 -19.40 38.33 53.74
C LYS A 591 -18.90 37.54 52.52
N ALA A 592 -18.82 38.16 51.36
CA ALA A 592 -18.29 37.52 50.16
C ALA A 592 -16.79 37.28 50.28
N GLU A 593 -16.03 38.21 50.84
CA GLU A 593 -14.58 38.03 51.04
C GLU A 593 -14.26 36.92 52.06
N GLU A 594 -15.03 36.83 53.16
CA GLU A 594 -14.85 35.81 54.21
C GLU A 594 -15.01 34.39 53.68
N PHE A 595 -15.88 34.16 52.68
CA PHE A 595 -16.07 32.84 52.08
C PHE A 595 -14.95 32.42 51.11
N LEU A 596 -14.03 33.31 50.75
CA LEU A 596 -13.02 33.12 49.69
C LEU A 596 -11.58 33.13 50.24
N GLU A 597 -11.37 32.58 51.43
CA GLU A 597 -10.06 32.39 52.07
C GLU A 597 -9.69 30.90 52.17
N GLU A 598 -8.42 30.57 52.43
CA GLU A 598 -7.93 29.18 52.52
C GLU A 598 -8.63 28.36 53.61
N ASP A 599 -9.00 29.00 54.72
CA ASP A 599 -9.74 28.36 55.82
C ASP A 599 -11.24 28.19 55.52
N SER A 600 -11.68 28.58 54.32
CA SER A 600 -13.05 28.44 53.88
C SER A 600 -13.42 26.97 53.76
N THR A 601 -14.62 26.62 54.24
CA THR A 601 -15.22 25.30 54.01
C THR A 601 -15.46 24.98 52.52
N TYR A 602 -15.20 25.95 51.63
CA TYR A 602 -15.33 25.80 50.19
C TYR A 602 -14.00 25.49 49.45
N ASP A 603 -12.82 25.49 50.10
CA ASP A 603 -11.55 25.02 49.49
C ASP A 603 -11.39 23.50 49.63
N TYR A 604 -12.09 22.74 48.79
CA TYR A 604 -11.91 21.29 48.67
C TYR A 604 -11.62 20.87 47.22
N GLY A 605 -10.76 19.87 47.04
CA GLY A 605 -10.46 19.23 45.74
C GLY A 605 -9.08 19.52 45.14
N ARG A 606 -8.36 20.55 45.59
CA ARG A 606 -7.09 20.99 44.98
C ARG A 606 -5.94 19.98 45.07
N GLU A 607 -5.75 19.31 46.21
CA GLU A 607 -4.71 18.26 46.35
C GLU A 607 -5.03 17.02 45.50
N LEU A 608 -6.31 16.64 45.42
CA LEU A 608 -6.77 15.52 44.59
C LEU A 608 -6.54 15.79 43.10
N ALA A 609 -6.73 17.03 42.66
CA ALA A 609 -6.41 17.44 41.29
C ALA A 609 -4.92 17.28 40.98
N ALA A 610 -4.02 17.63 41.89
CA ALA A 610 -2.57 17.49 41.67
C ALA A 610 -2.14 16.02 41.50
N GLU A 611 -2.66 15.10 42.32
CA GLU A 611 -2.39 13.66 42.19
C GLU A 611 -2.97 13.09 40.88
N PHE A 612 -4.18 13.50 40.50
CA PHE A 612 -4.80 13.10 39.24
C PHE A 612 -3.94 13.52 38.05
N ILE A 613 -3.46 14.77 38.03
CA ILE A 613 -2.61 15.28 36.95
C ILE A 613 -1.27 14.55 36.86
N GLN A 614 -0.66 14.16 38.00
CA GLN A 614 0.56 13.36 37.99
C GLN A 614 0.36 11.97 37.37
N ARG A 615 -0.82 11.36 37.54
CA ARG A 615 -1.16 10.07 36.91
C ARG A 615 -1.40 10.19 35.41
N LEU A 616 -1.83 11.35 34.92
CA LEU A 616 -2.00 11.62 33.49
C LEU A 616 -0.66 11.68 32.74
N GLY A 617 0.45 11.94 33.44
CA GLY A 617 1.79 11.92 32.84
C GLY A 617 2.05 13.03 31.82
N PHE A 618 1.28 14.12 31.86
CA PHE A 618 1.47 15.26 30.95
C PHE A 618 2.70 16.10 31.34
N GLY A 619 3.63 16.26 30.40
CA GLY A 619 4.85 17.06 30.61
C GLY A 619 4.62 18.58 30.61
N ASP A 620 3.64 19.06 29.83
CA ASP A 620 3.40 20.49 29.62
C ASP A 620 2.56 21.11 30.76
N LYS A 621 3.00 22.28 31.25
CA LYS A 621 2.33 23.08 32.29
C LYS A 621 1.55 24.24 31.68
N GLY A 622 0.42 24.62 32.28
CA GLY A 622 -0.35 25.82 31.92
C GLY A 622 -1.18 25.76 30.61
N GLN A 623 -1.11 24.65 29.85
CA GLN A 623 -1.94 24.43 28.66
C GLN A 623 -3.21 23.64 29.00
N PRO A 624 -4.38 24.01 28.43
CA PRO A 624 -5.60 23.25 28.63
C PRO A 624 -5.48 21.86 28.03
N GLN A 625 -5.95 20.86 28.77
CA GLN A 625 -6.00 19.47 28.34
C GLN A 625 -7.44 18.97 28.43
N ALA A 626 -7.80 18.04 27.57
CA ALA A 626 -9.12 17.45 27.54
C ALA A 626 -9.02 15.93 27.50
N LEU A 627 -9.97 15.29 28.18
CA LEU A 627 -10.15 13.84 28.19
C LEU A 627 -11.58 13.55 27.72
N LEU A 628 -11.75 12.76 26.67
CA LEU A 628 -13.08 12.25 26.30
C LEU A 628 -13.19 10.79 26.71
N ASN A 629 -14.11 10.48 27.62
CA ASN A 629 -14.22 9.17 28.27
C ASN A 629 -12.85 8.66 28.79
N GLY A 630 -12.04 9.56 29.36
CA GLY A 630 -10.74 9.25 29.94
C GLY A 630 -9.57 9.19 28.97
N VAL A 631 -9.80 9.29 27.66
CA VAL A 631 -8.74 9.30 26.65
C VAL A 631 -8.18 10.71 26.48
N PRO A 632 -6.86 10.94 26.65
CA PRO A 632 -6.23 12.25 26.42
C PRO A 632 -6.35 12.71 24.98
N MET A 633 -6.83 13.93 24.79
CA MET A 633 -6.79 14.62 23.50
C MET A 633 -5.41 15.27 23.28
N PRO A 634 -4.91 15.31 22.04
CA PRO A 634 -3.65 15.99 21.72
C PRO A 634 -3.69 17.49 22.08
N SER A 635 -2.65 17.99 22.75
CA SER A 635 -2.59 19.38 23.25
C SER A 635 -2.79 20.44 22.15
N ASN A 636 -2.31 20.17 20.94
CA ASN A 636 -2.45 21.06 19.78
C ASN A 636 -3.91 21.26 19.36
N VAL A 637 -4.75 20.24 19.50
CA VAL A 637 -6.16 20.28 19.13
C VAL A 637 -6.98 21.04 20.18
N VAL A 638 -6.66 20.87 21.46
CA VAL A 638 -7.42 21.48 22.58
C VAL A 638 -7.30 23.00 22.60
N THR A 639 -6.15 23.56 22.20
CA THR A 639 -5.92 25.02 22.22
C THR A 639 -6.56 25.80 21.07
N ALA A 640 -7.06 25.13 20.03
CA ALA A 640 -7.64 25.76 18.85
C ALA A 640 -9.18 25.59 18.87
N ASP A 641 -9.92 26.69 19.00
CA ASP A 641 -11.37 26.66 19.24
C ASP A 641 -12.16 25.88 18.18
N SER A 642 -11.86 26.08 16.89
CA SER A 642 -12.54 25.37 15.78
C SER A 642 -12.20 23.89 15.76
N ASP A 643 -10.93 23.57 16.00
CA ASP A 643 -10.40 22.23 15.85
C ASP A 643 -10.82 21.36 17.04
N PHE A 644 -10.99 21.96 18.22
CA PHE A 644 -11.44 21.27 19.41
C PHE A 644 -12.90 20.79 19.30
N GLU A 645 -13.80 21.62 18.78
CA GLU A 645 -15.20 21.22 18.53
C GLU A 645 -15.25 20.04 17.56
N GLU A 646 -14.60 20.16 16.40
CA GLU A 646 -14.57 19.11 15.37
C GLU A 646 -13.93 17.80 15.87
N ALA A 647 -12.86 17.90 16.66
CA ALA A 647 -12.22 16.74 17.26
C ALA A 647 -13.14 16.03 18.27
N ILE A 648 -13.87 16.77 19.10
CA ILE A 648 -14.89 16.18 19.99
C ILE A 648 -15.96 15.47 19.18
N PHE A 649 -16.49 16.10 18.13
CA PHE A 649 -17.51 15.47 17.27
C PHE A 649 -16.98 14.19 16.62
N THR A 650 -15.75 14.24 16.09
CA THR A 650 -15.10 13.10 15.44
C THR A 650 -14.95 11.94 16.42
N GLU A 651 -14.45 12.21 17.62
CA GLU A 651 -14.24 11.18 18.64
C GLU A 651 -15.56 10.62 19.17
N ILE A 652 -16.60 11.46 19.30
CA ILE A 652 -17.96 11.00 19.61
C ILE A 652 -18.46 10.03 18.53
N MET A 653 -18.25 10.31 17.24
CA MET A 653 -18.68 9.41 16.17
C MET A 653 -17.92 8.07 16.21
N THR A 654 -16.61 8.10 16.46
CA THR A 654 -15.77 6.91 16.65
C THR A 654 -16.27 6.06 17.81
N HIS A 655 -16.47 6.68 18.98
CA HIS A 655 -16.99 6.02 20.17
C HIS A 655 -18.42 5.50 19.97
N THR A 656 -19.28 6.23 19.24
CA THR A 656 -20.66 5.82 18.94
C THR A 656 -20.71 4.48 18.22
N SER A 657 -19.84 4.25 17.24
CA SER A 657 -19.78 2.96 16.51
C SER A 657 -19.43 1.78 17.43
N ASN A 658 -18.50 2.00 18.36
CA ASN A 658 -18.12 0.99 19.35
C ASN A 658 -19.26 0.70 20.33
N LEU A 659 -19.97 1.73 20.77
CA LEU A 659 -21.14 1.61 21.64
C LEU A 659 -22.30 0.91 20.93
N GLN A 660 -22.57 1.23 19.67
CA GLN A 660 -23.58 0.55 18.86
C GLN A 660 -23.28 -0.95 18.73
N LYS A 661 -22.02 -1.33 18.50
CA LYS A 661 -21.61 -2.74 18.48
C LYS A 661 -21.82 -3.40 19.85
N ALA A 662 -21.45 -2.73 20.94
CA ALA A 662 -21.66 -3.23 22.29
C ALA A 662 -23.15 -3.45 22.59
N VAL A 663 -24.01 -2.48 22.24
CA VAL A 663 -25.47 -2.60 22.39
C VAL A 663 -26.02 -3.72 21.52
N TYR A 664 -25.63 -3.79 20.25
CA TYR A 664 -26.08 -4.83 19.32
C TYR A 664 -25.70 -6.25 19.79
N LYS A 665 -24.53 -6.39 20.42
CA LYS A 665 -24.07 -7.65 21.03
C LYS A 665 -24.67 -7.92 22.41
N GLY A 666 -25.34 -6.95 23.04
CA GLY A 666 -25.86 -7.04 24.40
C GLY A 666 -24.81 -6.88 25.51
N GLU A 667 -23.63 -6.34 25.19
CA GLU A 667 -22.55 -6.02 26.15
C GLU A 667 -22.88 -4.75 26.97
N LEU A 668 -23.68 -3.84 26.40
CA LEU A 668 -24.22 -2.66 27.07
C LEU A 668 -25.74 -2.71 26.97
N THR A 669 -26.41 -2.79 28.11
CA THR A 669 -27.86 -2.86 28.22
C THR A 669 -28.43 -1.64 28.94
N ASP A 670 -29.75 -1.46 28.91
CA ASP A 670 -30.42 -0.33 29.59
C ASP A 670 -30.17 -0.31 31.11
N ASN A 671 -29.90 -1.49 31.71
CA ASN A 671 -29.65 -1.67 33.14
C ASN A 671 -28.25 -1.27 33.57
N ASP A 672 -27.30 -1.17 32.63
CA ASP A 672 -25.92 -0.84 32.92
C ASP A 672 -25.75 0.67 33.11
N VAL A 673 -24.91 1.05 34.08
CA VAL A 673 -24.45 2.44 34.24
C VAL A 673 -23.40 2.69 33.17
N ALA A 674 -23.69 3.61 32.24
CA ALA A 674 -22.86 3.82 31.04
C ALA A 674 -21.39 4.14 31.39
N ILE A 675 -21.15 4.99 32.39
CA ILE A 675 -19.79 5.36 32.81
C ILE A 675 -19.01 4.20 33.45
N ASP A 676 -19.66 3.32 34.21
CA ASP A 676 -19.00 2.15 34.80
C ASP A 676 -18.64 1.13 33.75
N TYR A 677 -19.51 0.94 32.76
CA TYR A 677 -19.19 0.12 31.59
C TYR A 677 -17.97 0.68 30.85
N LEU A 678 -17.89 1.99 30.64
CA LEU A 678 -16.77 2.65 29.97
C LEU A 678 -15.44 2.54 30.76
N MET A 679 -15.48 2.78 32.09
CA MET A 679 -14.26 2.83 32.91
C MET A 679 -13.73 1.45 33.32
N ASN A 680 -14.55 0.40 33.26
CA ASN A 680 -14.11 -0.97 33.49
C ASN A 680 -13.49 -1.62 32.24
N GLN A 681 -13.37 -0.87 31.13
CA GLN A 681 -12.79 -1.40 29.90
C GLN A 681 -11.27 -1.65 30.05
N PRO A 682 -10.72 -2.69 29.40
CA PRO A 682 -9.30 -3.06 29.58
C PRO A 682 -8.26 -2.01 29.15
N HIS A 683 -8.65 -1.04 28.31
CA HIS A 683 -7.76 0.03 27.84
C HIS A 683 -7.60 1.17 28.87
N VAL A 684 -8.37 1.15 29.94
CA VAL A 684 -8.25 2.09 31.05
C VAL A 684 -7.06 1.68 31.93
N MET A 685 -6.10 2.58 32.09
CA MET A 685 -4.83 2.37 32.80
C MET A 685 -4.76 3.22 34.08
N PRO A 686 -4.03 2.74 35.12
CA PRO A 686 -3.89 3.47 36.37
C PRO A 686 -2.96 4.69 36.27
N ARG A 687 -2.05 4.68 35.29
CA ARG A 687 -1.09 5.74 34.97
C ARG A 687 -0.92 5.77 33.45
N LEU A 688 -0.68 6.96 32.91
CA LEU A 688 -0.35 7.15 31.52
C LEU A 688 1.11 7.60 31.40
N ASN A 689 1.85 7.00 30.46
CA ASN A 689 3.20 7.42 30.06
C ASN A 689 3.35 7.15 28.57
N GLN A 690 3.49 8.21 27.78
CA GLN A 690 3.53 8.12 26.32
C GLN A 690 4.70 7.30 25.80
N ARG A 691 5.84 7.22 26.51
CA ARG A 691 6.97 6.35 26.10
C ARG A 691 6.60 4.88 26.03
N ILE A 692 5.74 4.44 26.95
CA ILE A 692 5.32 3.04 27.08
C ILE A 692 4.12 2.77 26.18
N LEU A 693 3.15 3.67 26.21
CA LEU A 693 1.85 3.49 25.57
C LEU A 693 1.83 3.85 24.09
N SER A 694 2.74 4.71 23.61
CA SER A 694 2.85 5.05 22.19
C SER A 694 3.12 3.79 21.37
N GLN A 695 2.53 3.73 20.18
CA GLN A 695 2.79 2.67 19.21
C GLN A 695 3.50 3.18 17.95
N GLU A 696 3.90 4.46 17.98
CA GLU A 696 4.66 5.09 16.91
C GLU A 696 6.14 4.74 17.07
N ASP A 697 6.81 4.42 15.95
CA ASP A 697 8.25 4.11 15.87
C ASP A 697 8.77 3.07 16.88
N VAL A 698 7.96 2.06 17.19
CA VAL A 698 8.35 0.99 18.12
C VAL A 698 9.50 0.16 17.56
N LYS A 699 10.65 0.21 18.22
CA LYS A 699 11.82 -0.60 17.89
C LYS A 699 11.87 -1.85 18.77
N TYR A 700 11.93 -3.00 18.12
CA TYR A 700 12.23 -4.28 18.76
C TYR A 700 13.68 -4.68 18.49
N LEU A 701 14.31 -5.27 19.49
CA LEU A 701 15.60 -5.89 19.40
C LEU A 701 15.51 -7.19 18.60
N ASP A 702 16.43 -7.40 17.66
CA ASP A 702 16.56 -8.68 16.97
C ASP A 702 17.37 -9.66 17.82
N ILE A 703 16.67 -10.64 18.39
CA ILE A 703 17.22 -11.64 19.33
C ILE A 703 17.43 -13.00 18.64
N ASN A 704 17.07 -13.12 17.35
CA ASN A 704 17.05 -14.39 16.63
C ASN A 704 18.41 -14.77 16.01
N GLY A 705 19.50 -14.15 16.46
CA GLY A 705 20.85 -14.51 16.04
C GLY A 705 21.37 -15.80 16.66
N VAL A 706 22.55 -16.23 16.19
CA VAL A 706 23.29 -17.36 16.74
C VAL A 706 24.33 -16.86 17.73
N ALA A 707 24.28 -17.36 18.97
CA ALA A 707 25.27 -17.00 19.99
C ALA A 707 26.66 -17.54 19.63
N TYR A 708 27.67 -16.65 19.65
CA TYR A 708 29.05 -17.02 19.46
C TYR A 708 29.70 -17.46 20.78
N LYS A 709 30.14 -18.72 20.84
CA LYS A 709 30.61 -19.34 22.09
C LYS A 709 32.00 -18.90 22.55
N ASN A 710 32.86 -18.37 21.68
CA ASN A 710 34.28 -18.13 22.00
C ASN A 710 34.64 -16.64 22.09
N LEU A 711 34.25 -15.97 23.18
CA LEU A 711 34.47 -14.53 23.39
C LEU A 711 35.95 -14.07 23.39
N GLY A 712 36.92 -14.99 23.45
CA GLY A 712 38.35 -14.64 23.49
C GLY A 712 38.91 -14.04 22.18
N ASN A 713 38.25 -14.25 21.04
CA ASN A 713 38.70 -13.72 19.76
C ASN A 713 38.03 -12.36 19.45
N VAL A 714 38.64 -11.28 19.93
CA VAL A 714 38.14 -9.90 19.74
C VAL A 714 37.91 -9.54 18.26
N GLY A 715 38.75 -10.07 17.35
CA GLY A 715 38.62 -9.83 15.91
C GLY A 715 37.34 -10.42 15.31
N VAL A 716 36.81 -11.52 15.87
CA VAL A 716 35.57 -12.15 15.39
C VAL A 716 34.34 -11.42 15.92
N LEU A 717 34.39 -10.87 17.15
CA LEU A 717 33.27 -10.11 17.70
C LEU A 717 32.94 -8.86 16.88
N ASN A 718 33.96 -8.21 16.31
CA ASN A 718 33.76 -7.09 15.38
C ASN A 718 33.05 -7.53 14.08
N ARG A 719 33.11 -8.81 13.70
CA ARG A 719 32.45 -9.35 12.50
C ARG A 719 31.06 -9.92 12.76
N LEU A 720 30.67 -10.11 14.02
CA LEU A 720 29.31 -10.58 14.33
C LEU A 720 28.27 -9.58 13.81
N SER A 721 27.17 -10.11 13.28
CA SER A 721 25.99 -9.32 12.94
C SER A 721 25.34 -8.76 14.21
N ASN A 722 24.53 -7.71 14.10
CA ASN A 722 23.84 -7.13 15.27
C ASN A 722 22.96 -8.15 16.01
N ARG A 723 22.31 -9.08 15.30
CA ARG A 723 21.53 -10.18 15.90
C ARG A 723 22.42 -11.20 16.62
N ASP A 724 23.58 -11.54 16.06
CA ASP A 724 24.48 -12.52 16.67
C ASP A 724 25.19 -11.91 17.87
N MET A 725 25.52 -10.61 17.81
CA MET A 725 25.96 -9.84 18.97
C MET A 725 24.90 -9.84 20.08
N THR A 726 23.64 -9.65 19.72
CA THR A 726 22.52 -9.69 20.67
C THR A 726 22.31 -11.08 21.25
N ALA A 727 22.32 -12.12 20.43
CA ALA A 727 22.20 -13.51 20.87
C ALA A 727 23.39 -13.91 21.74
N THR A 728 24.60 -13.50 21.37
CA THR A 728 25.83 -13.69 22.16
C THR A 728 25.74 -12.95 23.49
N LEU A 729 25.25 -11.71 23.50
CA LEU A 729 25.03 -10.96 24.73
C LEU A 729 24.03 -11.69 25.62
N MET A 730 22.87 -12.07 25.09
CA MET A 730 21.82 -12.78 25.82
C MET A 730 22.32 -14.10 26.41
N ASP A 731 23.10 -14.90 25.67
CA ASP A 731 23.69 -16.16 26.14
C ASP A 731 24.70 -15.96 27.29
N ASN A 732 25.30 -14.76 27.38
CA ASN A 732 26.27 -14.40 28.43
C ASN A 732 25.68 -13.50 29.53
N LEU A 733 24.39 -13.16 29.46
CA LEU A 733 23.73 -12.32 30.46
C LEU A 733 23.14 -13.18 31.58
N LYS A 734 23.46 -12.81 32.81
CA LYS A 734 22.70 -13.20 34.01
C LYS A 734 21.78 -12.07 34.42
N TYR A 735 20.78 -12.41 35.22
CA TYR A 735 19.70 -11.50 35.57
C TYR A 735 19.53 -11.40 37.08
N PHE A 736 19.22 -10.19 37.55
CA PHE A 736 18.60 -9.92 38.84
C PHE A 736 17.17 -10.48 38.86
N GLY A 737 16.73 -10.94 40.03
CA GLY A 737 15.39 -11.54 40.18
C GLY A 737 14.92 -11.51 41.63
N GLY A 738 13.60 -11.41 41.81
CA GLY A 738 12.94 -11.44 43.12
C GLY A 738 12.64 -12.86 43.62
N LYS A 739 12.21 -12.98 44.88
CA LYS A 739 11.89 -14.27 45.54
C LYS A 739 10.75 -15.05 44.89
N LYS A 740 9.86 -14.38 44.14
CA LYS A 740 8.69 -14.97 43.44
C LYS A 740 8.68 -14.61 41.95
N SER A 741 9.85 -14.64 41.31
CA SER A 741 10.00 -14.16 39.93
C SER A 741 9.52 -15.13 38.84
N THR A 742 9.12 -16.37 39.13
CA THR A 742 8.80 -17.38 38.10
C THR A 742 7.40 -17.99 38.24
N GLU A 743 6.76 -18.31 37.10
CA GLU A 743 5.49 -19.08 36.98
C GLU A 743 5.77 -20.44 36.31
N LEU A 744 5.14 -21.52 36.79
CA LEU A 744 5.29 -22.87 36.20
C LEU A 744 4.15 -23.15 35.21
N ILE A 745 4.49 -23.43 33.95
CA ILE A 745 3.55 -23.86 32.90
C ILE A 745 4.09 -25.12 32.23
N GLY A 746 3.30 -26.20 32.24
CA GLY A 746 3.80 -27.51 31.80
C GLY A 746 4.99 -27.94 32.67
N ARG A 747 6.16 -28.15 32.05
CA ARG A 747 7.44 -28.40 32.75
C ARG A 747 8.39 -27.20 32.77
N ALA A 748 7.95 -26.04 32.29
CA ALA A 748 8.77 -24.85 32.14
C ALA A 748 8.54 -23.83 33.26
N SER A 749 9.62 -23.31 33.85
CA SER A 749 9.59 -22.19 34.81
C SER A 749 9.91 -20.88 34.08
N LEU A 750 8.95 -19.97 34.01
CA LEU A 750 8.98 -18.82 33.09
C LEU A 750 8.87 -17.47 33.80
N GLN A 751 9.62 -16.49 33.30
CA GLN A 751 9.47 -15.06 33.56
C GLN A 751 8.85 -14.40 32.34
N PHE A 752 7.67 -13.79 32.50
CA PHE A 752 6.93 -13.18 31.38
C PHE A 752 7.45 -11.78 31.00
N LEU A 753 8.28 -11.17 31.84
CA LEU A 753 8.89 -9.88 31.58
C LEU A 753 10.41 -9.92 31.77
N THR A 754 11.15 -9.63 30.70
CA THR A 754 12.60 -9.44 30.71
C THR A 754 12.93 -7.98 30.47
N ILE A 755 13.69 -7.36 31.40
CA ILE A 755 14.08 -5.96 31.33
C ILE A 755 15.60 -5.85 31.21
N TRP A 756 16.13 -5.06 30.28
CA TRP A 756 17.54 -4.66 30.25
C TRP A 756 17.67 -3.16 30.52
N VAL A 757 18.57 -2.79 31.42
CA VAL A 757 18.83 -1.40 31.81
C VAL A 757 20.24 -1.02 31.40
N PHE A 758 20.37 -0.09 30.46
CA PHE A 758 21.63 0.53 30.09
C PHE A 758 21.78 1.84 30.85
N ALA A 759 22.87 1.99 31.60
CA ALA A 759 23.16 3.21 32.32
C ALA A 759 24.65 3.29 32.71
N ASP A 760 25.08 4.47 33.15
CA ASP A 760 26.35 4.70 33.83
C ASP A 760 26.12 5.04 35.30
N LEU A 761 26.54 4.15 36.19
CA LEU A 761 26.34 4.27 37.63
C LEU A 761 27.26 5.31 38.29
N GLU A 762 28.16 5.95 37.54
CA GLU A 762 28.88 7.13 38.02
C GLU A 762 27.95 8.36 38.05
N THR A 763 26.87 8.38 37.26
CA THR A 763 25.84 9.44 37.26
C THR A 763 24.72 9.18 38.28
N ASP A 764 24.15 10.23 38.89
CA ASP A 764 22.99 10.10 39.80
C ASP A 764 21.78 9.49 39.09
N GLN A 765 21.49 10.01 37.90
CA GLN A 765 20.40 9.56 37.04
C GLN A 765 20.48 8.08 36.65
N GLY A 766 21.70 7.57 36.43
CA GLY A 766 21.93 6.15 36.16
C GLY A 766 21.72 5.28 37.40
N ARG A 767 22.08 5.79 38.59
CA ARG A 767 21.82 5.11 39.87
C ARG A 767 20.33 5.05 40.19
N ASP A 768 19.60 6.14 39.98
CA ASP A 768 18.16 6.21 40.26
C ASP A 768 17.37 5.27 39.35
N LEU A 769 17.68 5.23 38.05
CA LEU A 769 17.03 4.32 37.10
C LEU A 769 17.19 2.85 37.50
N LEU A 770 18.42 2.43 37.83
CA LEU A 770 18.65 1.05 38.26
C LEU A 770 18.01 0.76 39.62
N THR A 771 17.95 1.74 40.52
CA THR A 771 17.28 1.59 41.82
C THR A 771 15.79 1.33 41.65
N HIS A 772 15.08 2.14 40.86
CA HIS A 772 13.64 1.95 40.59
C HIS A 772 13.34 0.61 39.89
N ALA A 773 14.20 0.19 38.96
CA ALA A 773 14.07 -1.10 38.29
C ALA A 773 14.20 -2.28 39.27
N LEU A 774 15.18 -2.22 40.18
CA LEU A 774 15.41 -3.26 41.19
C LEU A 774 14.36 -3.25 42.30
N ASP A 775 13.87 -2.09 42.72
CA ASP A 775 12.76 -1.98 43.68
C ASP A 775 11.48 -2.62 43.09
N TYR A 776 11.21 -2.44 41.79
CA TYR A 776 10.10 -3.13 41.11
C TYR A 776 10.30 -4.65 41.04
N VAL A 777 11.51 -5.15 40.73
CA VAL A 777 11.82 -6.59 40.78
C VAL A 777 11.59 -7.19 42.18
N GLN A 778 11.85 -6.41 43.24
CA GLN A 778 11.64 -6.87 44.62
C GLN A 778 10.15 -7.04 44.97
N SER A 779 9.24 -6.32 44.29
CA SER A 779 7.78 -6.41 44.52
C SER A 779 7.19 -7.81 44.26
N GLY A 780 7.91 -8.67 43.52
CA GLY A 780 7.59 -10.09 43.40
C GLY A 780 6.79 -10.48 42.16
N GLU A 781 6.74 -9.64 41.12
CA GLU A 781 6.17 -10.00 39.82
C GLU A 781 7.10 -10.92 38.99
N SER A 782 6.56 -11.56 37.94
CA SER A 782 7.25 -12.50 37.04
C SER A 782 8.26 -11.78 36.12
N VAL A 783 9.26 -11.16 36.72
CA VAL A 783 10.17 -10.18 36.12
C VAL A 783 11.63 -10.55 36.40
N ARG A 784 12.48 -10.36 35.39
CA ARG A 784 13.94 -10.42 35.51
C ARG A 784 14.59 -9.17 34.91
N VAL A 785 15.65 -8.65 35.54
CA VAL A 785 16.37 -7.43 35.10
C VAL A 785 17.84 -7.73 34.84
N ALA A 786 18.41 -7.26 33.74
CA ALA A 786 19.85 -7.23 33.50
C ALA A 786 20.35 -5.79 33.49
N PHE A 787 21.48 -5.51 34.15
CA PHE A 787 22.18 -4.22 34.07
C PHE A 787 23.33 -4.32 33.06
N ILE A 788 23.37 -3.39 32.11
CA ILE A 788 24.41 -3.34 31.07
C ILE A 788 25.13 -1.97 31.17
N PRO A 789 26.37 -1.93 31.67
CA PRO A 789 27.13 -0.70 31.77
C PRO A 789 27.37 -0.03 30.41
N ASN A 790 27.00 1.25 30.28
CA ASN A 790 27.29 2.07 29.11
C ASN A 790 28.36 3.13 29.41
N THR A 791 29.60 2.69 29.65
CA THR A 791 30.75 3.52 30.06
C THR A 791 32.01 3.23 29.23
N GLU A 792 32.94 4.19 29.15
CA GLU A 792 34.27 4.02 28.56
C GLU A 792 35.29 3.52 29.61
N SER A 793 36.19 2.61 29.24
CA SER A 793 37.06 1.89 30.18
C SER A 793 38.35 2.64 30.60
N SER A 794 38.44 3.97 30.48
CA SER A 794 39.70 4.72 30.68
C SER A 794 40.09 4.98 32.14
N SER A 795 39.17 4.84 33.11
CA SER A 795 39.49 4.90 34.55
C SER A 795 39.99 3.55 35.11
N ALA A 796 40.76 2.81 34.32
CA ALA A 796 41.21 1.43 34.55
C ALA A 796 41.95 1.17 35.88
N SER A 797 42.34 2.18 36.63
CA SER A 797 43.07 2.02 37.90
C SER A 797 42.22 2.07 39.18
N SER A 798 40.92 2.40 39.15
CA SER A 798 40.11 2.46 40.38
C SER A 798 39.31 1.18 40.66
N ARG A 799 39.67 0.46 41.73
CA ARG A 799 38.89 -0.66 42.30
C ARG A 799 37.50 -0.25 42.83
N ARG A 800 37.14 1.04 42.83
CA ARG A 800 35.88 1.58 43.37
C ARG A 800 34.79 1.85 42.33
N ASN A 801 35.01 1.51 41.05
CA ASN A 801 34.02 1.80 40.00
C ASN A 801 32.76 0.92 40.16
N LEU A 802 31.60 1.55 40.39
CA LEU A 802 30.31 0.86 40.58
C LEU A 802 29.87 0.05 39.36
N ASN A 803 30.15 0.52 38.13
CA ASN A 803 29.80 -0.20 36.92
C ASN A 803 30.43 -1.61 36.89
N ARG A 804 31.69 -1.72 37.31
CA ARG A 804 32.42 -3.01 37.39
C ARG A 804 31.86 -3.91 38.49
N LEU A 805 31.59 -3.32 39.66
CA LEU A 805 31.12 -4.06 40.83
C LEU A 805 29.73 -4.63 40.60
N VAL A 806 28.80 -3.84 40.04
CA VAL A 806 27.43 -4.28 39.76
C VAL A 806 27.41 -5.32 38.66
N TRP A 807 28.17 -5.12 37.57
CA TRP A 807 28.30 -6.14 36.51
C TRP A 807 28.86 -7.46 37.06
N ALA A 808 29.93 -7.41 37.86
CA ALA A 808 30.50 -8.60 38.48
C ALA A 808 29.51 -9.28 39.44
N ALA A 809 28.78 -8.51 40.24
CA ALA A 809 27.77 -9.04 41.16
C ALA A 809 26.64 -9.78 40.42
N MET A 810 26.11 -9.19 39.34
CA MET A 810 25.09 -9.82 38.49
C MET A 810 25.57 -11.14 37.89
N GLN A 811 26.85 -11.22 37.50
CA GLN A 811 27.42 -12.40 36.85
C GLN A 811 27.85 -13.51 37.81
N SER A 812 28.11 -13.18 39.08
CA SER A 812 28.71 -14.13 40.04
C SER A 812 27.72 -14.61 41.11
N LEU A 813 26.84 -13.71 41.58
CA LEU A 813 25.97 -13.98 42.71
C LEU A 813 24.63 -14.58 42.23
N PRO A 814 23.95 -15.39 43.06
CA PRO A 814 22.57 -15.79 42.82
C PRO A 814 21.63 -14.58 42.63
N PRO A 815 20.59 -14.67 41.77
CA PRO A 815 19.77 -13.51 41.37
C PRO A 815 19.24 -12.65 42.53
N THR A 816 18.67 -13.27 43.57
CA THR A 816 18.13 -12.56 44.74
C THR A 816 19.23 -11.91 45.59
N GLN A 817 20.34 -12.62 45.80
CA GLN A 817 21.48 -12.12 46.56
C GLN A 817 22.15 -10.95 45.81
N ALA A 818 22.24 -11.04 44.49
CA ALA A 818 22.76 -9.97 43.64
C ALA A 818 21.90 -8.70 43.75
N THR A 819 20.56 -8.84 43.67
CA THR A 819 19.61 -7.72 43.81
C THR A 819 19.76 -7.00 45.15
N GLU A 820 19.76 -7.75 46.26
CA GLU A 820 19.88 -7.18 47.61
C GLU A 820 21.22 -6.46 47.82
N GLN A 821 22.33 -7.07 47.36
CA GLN A 821 23.67 -6.49 47.49
C GLN A 821 23.85 -5.21 46.67
N VAL A 822 23.34 -5.19 45.43
CA VAL A 822 23.46 -4.03 44.53
C VAL A 822 22.59 -2.86 45.01
N LEU A 823 21.36 -3.12 45.45
CA LEU A 823 20.50 -2.09 46.04
C LEU A 823 21.18 -1.38 47.23
N LYS A 824 21.91 -2.14 48.05
CA LYS A 824 22.69 -1.57 49.17
C LYS A 824 23.77 -0.61 48.68
N TRP A 825 24.46 -0.94 47.58
CA TRP A 825 25.49 -0.06 46.99
C TRP A 825 24.89 1.18 46.34
N LEU A 826 23.76 1.05 45.62
CA LEU A 826 23.13 2.16 44.92
C LEU A 826 22.54 3.20 45.87
N LYS A 827 21.92 2.77 46.98
CA LYS A 827 21.33 3.66 48.00
C LYS A 827 22.39 4.41 48.83
N LYS A 828 23.63 3.92 48.88
CA LYS A 828 24.73 4.50 49.68
C LYS A 828 26.09 4.52 48.94
N PRO A 829 26.25 5.33 47.88
CA PRO A 829 27.44 5.27 47.03
C PRO A 829 28.74 5.82 47.67
N LYS A 830 28.65 6.59 48.78
CA LYS A 830 29.82 7.26 49.40
C LYS A 830 30.52 6.45 50.51
N GLU A 831 29.95 5.34 50.98
CA GLU A 831 30.54 4.50 52.04
C GLU A 831 31.69 3.62 51.51
N LYS A 832 32.60 3.12 52.37
CA LYS A 832 33.63 2.14 51.95
C LYS A 832 32.93 0.86 51.45
N ILE A 833 33.07 0.55 50.16
CA ILE A 833 32.47 -0.65 49.57
C ILE A 833 33.27 -1.89 50.00
N GLU A 834 32.61 -2.79 50.72
CA GLU A 834 33.09 -4.16 50.94
C GLU A 834 32.84 -4.99 49.67
N ILE A 835 33.92 -5.50 49.08
CA ILE A 835 33.86 -6.35 47.88
C ILE A 835 33.80 -7.82 48.35
N PRO A 836 32.72 -8.57 48.05
CA PRO A 836 32.67 -10.01 48.31
C PRO A 836 33.83 -10.75 47.61
N THR A 837 34.47 -11.71 48.30
CA THR A 837 35.61 -12.48 47.78
C THR A 837 35.29 -13.19 46.46
N GLN A 838 34.02 -13.60 46.27
CA GLN A 838 33.50 -14.21 45.05
C GLN A 838 33.63 -13.33 43.80
N LEU A 839 33.82 -12.02 43.95
CA LEU A 839 33.95 -11.09 42.83
C LEU A 839 35.41 -10.88 42.40
N GLU A 840 36.39 -11.21 43.24
CA GLU A 840 37.81 -10.90 42.97
C GLU A 840 38.32 -11.55 41.67
N ASP A 841 37.88 -12.78 41.39
CA ASP A 841 38.26 -13.53 40.18
C ASP A 841 37.75 -12.85 38.89
N ILE A 842 36.50 -12.38 38.90
CA ILE A 842 35.85 -11.80 37.71
C ILE A 842 36.28 -10.35 37.53
N LEU A 843 36.59 -9.62 38.60
CA LEU A 843 37.00 -8.21 38.54
C LEU A 843 38.19 -7.97 37.62
N GLY A 844 39.13 -8.92 37.52
CA GLY A 844 40.25 -8.83 36.55
C GLY A 844 39.79 -8.86 35.09
N SER A 845 38.78 -9.67 34.76
CA SER A 845 38.21 -9.80 33.42
C SER A 845 37.17 -8.73 33.06
N THR A 846 36.63 -8.00 34.05
CA THR A 846 35.56 -7.02 33.81
C THR A 846 35.93 -5.97 32.78
N GLU A 847 37.21 -5.54 32.71
CA GLU A 847 37.63 -4.53 31.75
C GLU A 847 37.34 -4.94 30.29
N LEU A 848 37.59 -6.20 29.95
CA LEU A 848 37.27 -6.76 28.63
C LEU A 848 35.76 -6.73 28.38
N HIS A 849 34.96 -7.18 29.35
CA HIS A 849 33.50 -7.20 29.24
C HIS A 849 32.91 -5.80 29.07
N LEU A 850 33.34 -4.81 29.87
CA LEU A 850 32.85 -3.44 29.75
C LEU A 850 33.18 -2.85 28.36
N LYS A 851 34.37 -3.13 27.80
CA LYS A 851 34.69 -2.74 26.42
C LYS A 851 33.74 -3.40 25.42
N MET A 852 33.47 -4.69 25.55
CA MET A 852 32.52 -5.40 24.67
C MET A 852 31.09 -4.85 24.77
N LEU A 853 30.61 -4.57 25.98
CA LEU A 853 29.27 -4.03 26.21
C LEU A 853 29.15 -2.58 25.72
N ARG A 854 30.22 -1.79 25.83
CA ARG A 854 30.29 -0.46 25.24
C ARG A 854 30.20 -0.53 23.71
N VAL A 855 30.94 -1.46 23.09
CA VAL A 855 30.85 -1.72 21.64
C VAL A 855 29.43 -2.13 21.25
N TYR A 856 28.80 -3.05 21.99
CA TYR A 856 27.40 -3.43 21.76
C TYR A 856 26.44 -2.24 21.86
N SER A 857 26.54 -1.47 22.95
CA SER A 857 25.66 -0.31 23.21
C SER A 857 25.78 0.74 22.11
N GLN A 858 26.99 0.96 21.60
CA GLN A 858 27.23 1.91 20.51
C GLN A 858 26.79 1.35 19.15
N ARG A 859 27.12 0.10 18.83
CA ARG A 859 26.93 -0.49 17.49
C ARG A 859 25.50 -0.96 17.25
N VAL A 860 24.89 -1.63 18.22
CA VAL A 860 23.56 -2.24 18.09
C VAL A 860 22.47 -1.24 18.47
N LEU A 861 22.70 -0.43 19.49
CA LEU A 861 21.69 0.47 20.06
C LEU A 861 21.93 1.96 19.75
N GLY A 862 23.06 2.33 19.14
CA GLY A 862 23.38 3.73 18.83
C GLY A 862 23.56 4.62 20.07
N LEU A 863 23.84 4.05 21.25
CA LEU A 863 23.91 4.81 22.50
C LEU A 863 25.25 5.57 22.61
N ASN A 864 25.16 6.86 22.91
CA ASN A 864 26.29 7.66 23.34
C ASN A 864 26.70 7.29 24.78
N LYS A 865 27.90 7.72 25.18
CA LYS A 865 28.42 7.49 26.54
C LYS A 865 27.42 7.96 27.60
N SER A 866 27.23 7.14 28.63
CA SER A 866 26.39 7.43 29.80
C SER A 866 24.90 7.69 29.52
N GLN A 867 24.42 7.51 28.28
CA GLN A 867 22.99 7.55 27.98
C GLN A 867 22.25 6.37 28.61
N ARG A 868 21.00 6.64 29.03
CA ARG A 868 20.12 5.69 29.72
C ARG A 868 19.10 5.09 28.74
N LEU A 869 18.90 3.78 28.78
CA LEU A 869 17.91 3.06 27.96
C LEU A 869 17.30 1.91 28.76
N VAL A 870 15.98 1.73 28.64
CA VAL A 870 15.27 0.55 29.15
C VAL A 870 14.80 -0.29 27.97
N ILE A 871 15.01 -1.61 28.00
CA ILE A 871 14.43 -2.55 27.04
C ILE A 871 13.52 -3.50 27.79
N GLY A 872 12.26 -3.67 27.36
CA GLY A 872 11.30 -4.60 27.95
C GLY A 872 10.77 -5.61 26.92
N ASN A 873 10.97 -6.91 27.14
CA ASN A 873 10.62 -7.99 26.20
C ASN A 873 11.10 -7.72 24.76
N GLY A 874 12.29 -7.14 24.63
CA GLY A 874 12.90 -6.76 23.35
C GLY A 874 12.49 -5.38 22.82
N ARG A 875 11.44 -4.74 23.35
CA ARG A 875 11.06 -3.37 22.95
C ARG A 875 11.95 -2.32 23.62
N LEU A 876 12.47 -1.36 22.85
CA LEU A 876 13.32 -0.26 23.33
C LEU A 876 12.49 0.93 23.83
N TYR A 877 12.83 1.47 25.01
CA TYR A 877 12.25 2.66 25.64
C TYR A 877 13.37 3.67 26.00
N GLY A 878 13.81 4.45 25.00
CA GLY A 878 14.88 5.45 25.13
C GLY A 878 15.66 5.68 23.84
N PRO A 879 16.81 6.42 23.89
CA PRO A 879 17.46 6.91 25.10
C PRO A 879 16.63 7.95 25.85
N LEU A 880 16.65 7.89 27.19
CA LEU A 880 15.96 8.84 28.07
C LEU A 880 16.71 10.19 28.10
N SER A 881 15.98 11.31 28.12
CA SER A 881 16.59 12.63 28.30
C SER A 881 17.18 12.77 29.71
N SER A 882 17.96 13.82 29.97
CA SER A 882 18.56 14.05 31.29
C SER A 882 17.52 14.41 32.37
N ASP A 883 16.45 15.11 32.00
CA ASP A 883 15.36 15.56 32.87
C ASP A 883 14.22 14.54 32.98
N GLU A 884 14.15 13.57 32.06
CA GLU A 884 13.18 12.48 32.07
C GLU A 884 13.49 11.47 33.19
N SER A 885 12.52 11.27 34.08
CA SER A 885 12.55 10.24 35.12
C SER A 885 11.73 9.03 34.70
N PHE A 886 12.18 7.83 35.05
CA PHE A 886 11.47 6.57 34.83
C PHE A 886 11.43 5.84 36.17
N ASP A 887 10.25 5.82 36.79
CA ASP A 887 10.05 5.36 38.16
C ASP A 887 9.44 3.95 38.25
N SER A 888 9.18 3.47 39.46
CA SER A 888 8.58 2.14 39.68
C SER A 888 7.15 2.02 39.15
N ALA A 889 6.38 3.11 39.05
CA ALA A 889 5.04 3.09 38.46
C ALA A 889 5.09 2.96 36.93
N ASP A 890 6.13 3.52 36.29
CA ASP A 890 6.41 3.32 34.86
C ASP A 890 6.78 1.85 34.57
N PHE A 891 7.59 1.21 35.42
CA PHE A 891 7.85 -0.24 35.30
C PHE A 891 6.58 -1.09 35.46
N ALA A 892 5.69 -0.73 36.39
CA ALA A 892 4.40 -1.40 36.56
C ALA A 892 3.46 -1.18 35.36
N LEU A 893 3.44 0.03 34.78
CA LEU A 893 2.69 0.33 33.57
C LEU A 893 3.21 -0.48 32.37
N LEU A 894 4.52 -0.58 32.20
CA LEU A 894 5.16 -1.40 31.16
C LEU A 894 4.74 -2.86 31.26
N ALA A 895 4.68 -3.42 32.47
CA ALA A 895 4.24 -4.79 32.70
C ALA A 895 2.76 -5.00 32.38
N ARG A 896 1.87 -4.12 32.86
CA ARG A 896 0.43 -4.18 32.58
C ARG A 896 0.16 -4.03 31.07
N PHE A 897 0.81 -3.07 30.43
CA PHE A 897 0.72 -2.87 28.99
C PHE A 897 1.15 -4.12 28.21
N SER A 898 2.30 -4.71 28.57
CA SER A 898 2.79 -5.94 27.96
C SER A 898 1.81 -7.11 28.13
N SER A 899 1.20 -7.24 29.32
CA SER A 899 0.19 -8.25 29.62
C SER A 899 -1.02 -8.15 28.69
N LEU A 900 -1.61 -6.96 28.60
CA LEU A 900 -2.82 -6.68 27.82
C LEU A 900 -2.60 -6.76 26.31
N GLN A 901 -1.41 -6.38 25.83
CA GLN A 901 -1.10 -6.43 24.41
C GLN A 901 -0.87 -7.87 23.94
N TYR A 902 -0.04 -8.64 24.66
CA TYR A 902 0.41 -9.94 24.15
C TYR A 902 0.64 -11.02 25.20
N SER A 903 1.16 -10.70 26.39
CA SER A 903 1.60 -11.77 27.31
C SER A 903 0.44 -12.63 27.79
N ASP A 904 -0.76 -12.09 27.99
CA ASP A 904 -1.92 -12.89 28.43
C ASP A 904 -2.41 -13.85 27.35
N LYS A 905 -2.41 -13.44 26.07
CA LYS A 905 -2.79 -14.30 24.94
C LYS A 905 -1.79 -15.43 24.74
N VAL A 906 -0.49 -15.11 24.80
CA VAL A 906 0.57 -16.12 24.73
C VAL A 906 0.49 -17.05 25.94
N ARG A 907 0.27 -16.52 27.14
CA ARG A 907 0.06 -17.31 28.36
C ARG A 907 -1.13 -18.26 28.22
N GLN A 908 -2.24 -17.83 27.60
CA GLN A 908 -3.41 -18.68 27.36
C GLN A 908 -3.07 -19.83 26.41
N VAL A 909 -2.43 -19.56 25.27
CA VAL A 909 -2.04 -20.61 24.31
C VAL A 909 -1.07 -21.60 24.93
N LEU A 910 -0.09 -21.13 25.71
CA LEU A 910 0.84 -22.01 26.42
C LEU A 910 0.12 -22.90 27.46
N LYS A 911 -0.97 -22.42 28.06
CA LYS A 911 -1.81 -23.20 28.99
C LYS A 911 -2.67 -24.23 28.25
N GLU A 912 -3.26 -23.86 27.12
CA GLU A 912 -4.08 -24.76 26.28
C GLU A 912 -3.23 -25.88 25.67
N SER A 913 -2.00 -25.56 25.25
CA SER A 913 -1.02 -26.49 24.69
C SER A 913 0.05 -26.91 25.71
N ALA A 914 -0.27 -26.97 27.00
CA ALA A 914 0.70 -27.27 28.06
C ALA A 914 1.43 -28.62 27.90
N GLN A 915 0.86 -29.55 27.13
CA GLN A 915 1.47 -30.84 26.79
C GLN A 915 2.68 -30.70 25.85
N ASP A 916 2.72 -29.63 25.05
CA ASP A 916 3.78 -29.33 24.10
C ASP A 916 4.90 -28.45 24.73
N VAL A 917 4.74 -28.02 25.99
CA VAL A 917 5.69 -27.14 26.71
C VAL A 917 6.61 -27.95 27.61
N ASN A 918 7.80 -28.27 27.08
CA ASN A 918 8.84 -29.09 27.74
C ASN A 918 9.83 -28.25 28.59
N GLU A 919 10.72 -28.92 29.32
CA GLU A 919 11.76 -28.27 30.17
C GLU A 919 12.77 -27.41 29.38
N GLU A 920 12.94 -27.69 28.08
CA GLU A 920 13.77 -26.87 27.18
C GLU A 920 13.16 -25.49 26.89
N PHE A 921 11.86 -25.33 27.13
CA PHE A 921 11.17 -24.06 26.98
C PHE A 921 11.45 -23.21 28.23
N ASN A 922 12.18 -22.11 28.08
CA ASN A 922 12.58 -21.25 29.19
C ASN A 922 12.23 -19.77 28.91
N SER A 923 12.56 -18.88 29.86
CA SER A 923 12.29 -17.44 29.72
C SER A 923 13.01 -16.79 28.51
N ASP A 924 14.14 -17.33 28.05
CA ASP A 924 14.83 -16.86 26.84
C ASP A 924 14.11 -17.33 25.58
N THR A 925 13.60 -18.56 25.56
CA THR A 925 12.69 -19.05 24.51
C THR A 925 11.48 -18.13 24.40
N LEU A 926 10.85 -17.79 25.53
CA LEU A 926 9.72 -16.87 25.56
C LEU A 926 10.07 -15.46 25.06
N LEU A 927 11.24 -14.93 25.44
CA LEU A 927 11.73 -13.65 24.93
C LEU A 927 11.94 -13.69 23.40
N LYS A 928 12.51 -14.76 22.86
CA LYS A 928 12.66 -14.97 21.40
C LYS A 928 11.30 -15.09 20.71
N LEU A 929 10.32 -15.73 21.35
CA LEU A 929 8.95 -15.78 20.83
C LEU A 929 8.33 -14.39 20.77
N TYR A 930 8.46 -13.57 21.80
CA TYR A 930 7.98 -12.19 21.75
C TYR A 930 8.69 -11.40 20.64
N ALA A 931 10.02 -11.48 20.57
CA ALA A 931 10.79 -10.83 19.52
C ALA A 931 10.42 -11.29 18.11
N SER A 932 9.88 -12.51 17.95
CA SER A 932 9.47 -13.05 16.65
C SER A 932 7.99 -12.80 16.32
N LEU A 933 7.10 -12.88 17.31
CA LEU A 933 5.65 -12.78 17.13
C LEU A 933 5.17 -11.32 17.08
N LEU A 934 5.82 -10.40 17.80
CA LEU A 934 5.39 -9.01 17.91
C LEU A 934 5.68 -8.15 16.68
N PRO A 935 6.79 -8.30 15.95
CA PRO A 935 7.04 -7.50 14.74
C PRO A 935 6.11 -7.83 13.55
N ARG A 936 5.35 -8.93 13.57
CA ARG A 936 4.52 -9.44 12.45
C ARG A 936 3.30 -8.57 12.10
N GLN A 937 3.03 -7.51 12.84
CA GLN A 937 1.68 -6.95 13.07
C GLN A 937 1.14 -6.04 11.93
N THR A 938 1.02 -6.54 10.69
CA THR A 938 0.46 -5.75 9.57
C THR A 938 -0.99 -6.09 9.20
N LYS A 939 -1.45 -7.32 9.44
CA LYS A 939 -2.79 -7.80 9.02
C LYS A 939 -3.52 -8.56 10.14
N THR A 940 -4.85 -8.48 10.14
CA THR A 940 -5.70 -9.20 11.09
C THR A 940 -5.79 -10.69 10.74
N ARG A 941 -5.82 -11.53 11.78
CA ARG A 941 -5.94 -12.99 11.64
C ARG A 941 -7.35 -13.45 12.01
N PHE A 942 -7.84 -14.41 11.25
CA PHE A 942 -9.14 -15.03 11.43
C PHE A 942 -8.98 -16.54 11.65
N LYS A 943 -9.73 -17.08 12.60
CA LYS A 943 -9.91 -18.53 12.74
C LYS A 943 -11.05 -18.96 11.82
N LEU A 944 -10.87 -20.09 11.14
CA LEU A 944 -11.96 -20.71 10.38
C LEU A 944 -13.09 -21.15 11.32
N PRO A 945 -14.35 -21.19 10.84
CA PRO A 945 -15.48 -21.68 11.62
C PRO A 945 -15.27 -23.14 12.04
N THR A 946 -15.68 -23.45 13.27
CA THR A 946 -15.52 -24.79 13.86
C THR A 946 -16.61 -25.77 13.42
N ASP A 947 -17.71 -25.28 12.84
CA ASP A 947 -18.88 -26.05 12.41
C ASP A 947 -18.86 -26.41 10.91
N LEU A 948 -17.74 -26.23 10.20
CA LEU A 948 -17.61 -26.59 8.79
C LEU A 948 -17.71 -28.11 8.57
N LYS A 949 -18.43 -28.50 7.51
CA LYS A 949 -18.52 -29.87 7.02
C LYS A 949 -17.50 -30.08 5.90
N THR A 950 -16.95 -31.29 5.77
CA THR A 950 -15.79 -31.53 4.90
C THR A 950 -15.82 -32.84 4.13
N ASP A 951 -16.97 -33.51 4.08
CA ASP A 951 -17.08 -34.88 3.57
C ASP A 951 -17.25 -34.92 2.05
N HIS A 952 -17.78 -33.85 1.45
CA HIS A 952 -18.17 -33.82 0.05
C HIS A 952 -17.68 -32.60 -0.73
N SER A 953 -17.56 -31.42 -0.11
CA SER A 953 -17.25 -30.16 -0.81
C SER A 953 -15.84 -29.63 -0.52
N VAL A 954 -15.00 -30.41 0.18
CA VAL A 954 -13.69 -29.95 0.64
C VAL A 954 -12.59 -30.89 0.19
N VAL A 955 -11.60 -30.33 -0.50
CA VAL A 955 -10.38 -31.02 -0.92
C VAL A 955 -9.30 -30.74 0.11
N LYS A 956 -8.75 -31.79 0.75
CA LYS A 956 -7.73 -31.68 1.79
C LYS A 956 -6.40 -32.22 1.28
N LEU A 957 -5.37 -31.37 1.24
CA LEU A 957 -4.02 -31.73 0.85
C LEU A 957 -3.07 -31.57 2.04
N PRO A 958 -2.53 -32.67 2.61
CA PRO A 958 -1.61 -32.61 3.74
C PRO A 958 -0.25 -32.01 3.34
N PRO A 959 0.56 -31.51 4.29
CA PRO A 959 1.90 -31.00 4.00
C PRO A 959 2.78 -32.08 3.35
N LYS A 960 3.62 -31.68 2.38
CA LYS A 960 4.52 -32.61 1.69
C LYS A 960 5.58 -33.19 2.64
N GLN A 961 5.96 -32.43 3.67
CA GLN A 961 6.95 -32.80 4.67
C GLN A 961 6.43 -32.49 6.08
N GLU A 962 5.91 -33.50 6.78
CA GLU A 962 5.28 -33.32 8.11
C GLU A 962 6.25 -32.84 9.21
N ASN A 963 7.54 -33.18 9.11
CA ASN A 963 8.54 -32.84 10.13
C ASN A 963 9.10 -31.42 10.01
N LEU A 964 8.91 -30.77 8.87
CA LEU A 964 9.35 -29.39 8.65
C LEU A 964 8.23 -28.41 9.02
N PRO A 965 8.55 -27.14 9.33
CA PRO A 965 7.54 -26.11 9.45
C PRO A 965 6.69 -26.10 8.17
N HIS A 966 5.37 -26.02 8.34
CA HIS A 966 4.43 -25.92 7.24
C HIS A 966 3.47 -24.75 7.45
N PHE A 967 2.99 -24.18 6.35
CA PHE A 967 1.94 -23.18 6.35
C PHE A 967 0.57 -23.85 6.43
N ASP A 968 -0.35 -23.23 7.17
CA ASP A 968 -1.76 -23.58 7.12
C ASP A 968 -2.46 -22.70 6.08
N VAL A 969 -2.84 -23.30 4.95
CA VAL A 969 -3.50 -22.60 3.83
C VAL A 969 -4.93 -23.10 3.71
N ALA A 970 -5.89 -22.17 3.71
CA ALA A 970 -7.28 -22.48 3.40
C ALA A 970 -7.80 -21.58 2.28
N ALA A 971 -8.36 -22.18 1.25
CA ALA A 971 -8.96 -21.48 0.12
C ALA A 971 -10.46 -21.75 0.10
N VAL A 972 -11.25 -20.70 -0.06
CA VAL A 972 -12.71 -20.76 -0.17
C VAL A 972 -13.06 -20.17 -1.53
N LEU A 973 -13.65 -20.97 -2.43
CA LEU A 973 -13.95 -20.49 -3.79
C LEU A 973 -15.11 -21.25 -4.45
N ASP A 974 -15.74 -20.59 -5.41
CA ASP A 974 -16.62 -21.20 -6.40
C ASP A 974 -15.79 -21.59 -7.64
N PRO A 975 -15.70 -22.87 -8.04
CA PRO A 975 -15.01 -23.28 -9.26
C PRO A 975 -15.46 -22.55 -10.54
N ALA A 976 -16.71 -22.07 -10.56
CA ALA A 976 -17.31 -21.33 -11.64
C ALA A 976 -17.26 -19.81 -11.41
N SER A 977 -16.17 -19.27 -10.85
CA SER A 977 -16.01 -17.82 -10.65
C SER A 977 -14.67 -17.26 -11.15
N ARG A 978 -14.63 -15.93 -11.32
CA ARG A 978 -13.39 -15.19 -11.66
C ARG A 978 -12.33 -15.33 -10.56
N ALA A 979 -12.77 -15.37 -9.30
CA ALA A 979 -11.88 -15.59 -8.18
C ALA A 979 -11.13 -16.93 -8.29
N ALA A 980 -11.80 -17.99 -8.74
CA ALA A 980 -11.15 -19.28 -9.00
C ALA A 980 -10.10 -19.21 -10.12
N GLN A 981 -10.34 -18.39 -11.15
CA GLN A 981 -9.39 -18.22 -12.25
C GLN A 981 -8.04 -17.66 -11.77
N LYS A 982 -8.07 -16.66 -10.87
CA LYS A 982 -6.88 -16.04 -10.29
C LYS A 982 -6.27 -16.84 -9.15
N LEU A 983 -7.10 -17.36 -8.24
CA LEU A 983 -6.63 -18.02 -7.03
C LEU A 983 -6.00 -19.38 -7.31
N THR A 984 -6.53 -20.17 -8.27
CA THR A 984 -6.05 -21.55 -8.47
C THR A 984 -4.58 -21.65 -8.89
N PRO A 985 -4.08 -20.87 -9.87
CA PRO A 985 -2.65 -20.83 -10.19
C PRO A 985 -1.78 -20.43 -9.00
N ILE A 986 -2.29 -19.54 -8.14
CA ILE A 986 -1.61 -19.14 -6.90
C ILE A 986 -1.59 -20.32 -5.92
N LEU A 987 -2.67 -21.09 -5.76
CA LEU A 987 -2.67 -22.29 -4.92
C LEU A 987 -1.66 -23.33 -5.42
N ILE A 988 -1.55 -23.51 -6.73
CA ILE A 988 -0.55 -24.40 -7.34
C ILE A 988 0.87 -23.88 -7.02
N LEU A 989 1.10 -22.58 -7.20
CA LEU A 989 2.37 -21.93 -6.85
C LEU A 989 2.73 -22.13 -5.37
N LEU A 990 1.78 -21.87 -4.46
CA LEU A 990 1.98 -22.06 -3.01
C LEU A 990 2.28 -23.53 -2.69
N ARG A 991 1.57 -24.47 -3.33
CA ARG A 991 1.80 -25.91 -3.15
C ARG A 991 3.16 -26.38 -3.69
N GLN A 992 3.73 -25.67 -4.66
CA GLN A 992 5.06 -25.94 -5.21
C GLN A 992 6.18 -25.34 -4.37
N VAL A 993 6.02 -24.08 -3.94
CA VAL A 993 7.06 -23.29 -3.28
C VAL A 993 7.08 -23.52 -1.76
N LEU A 994 5.92 -23.72 -1.14
CA LEU A 994 5.80 -23.89 0.30
C LEU A 994 5.53 -25.33 0.68
N ASN A 995 6.11 -25.75 1.81
CA ASN A 995 5.55 -26.86 2.56
C ASN A 995 4.26 -26.35 3.23
N CYS A 996 3.10 -26.75 2.74
CA CYS A 996 1.81 -26.26 3.26
C CYS A 996 0.76 -27.36 3.34
N GLN A 997 -0.07 -27.28 4.38
CA GLN A 997 -1.35 -27.97 4.46
C GLN A 997 -2.38 -27.10 3.73
N LEU A 998 -3.03 -27.61 2.68
CA LEU A 998 -4.03 -26.88 1.90
C LEU A 998 -5.41 -27.50 2.05
N ASN A 999 -6.36 -26.71 2.56
CA ASN A 999 -7.79 -27.07 2.60
C ASN A 999 -8.56 -26.18 1.61
N LEU A 1000 -9.10 -26.78 0.55
CA LEU A 1000 -9.87 -26.09 -0.49
C LEU A 1000 -11.37 -26.37 -0.28
N TYR A 1001 -12.11 -25.34 0.14
CA TYR A 1001 -13.55 -25.36 0.36
C TYR A 1001 -14.28 -24.88 -0.91
N LEU A 1002 -15.02 -25.79 -1.55
CA LEU A 1002 -15.81 -25.49 -2.74
C LEU A 1002 -17.20 -25.01 -2.32
N ILE A 1003 -17.49 -23.73 -2.53
CA ILE A 1003 -18.77 -23.10 -2.19
C ILE A 1003 -19.42 -22.47 -3.44
N PRO A 1004 -19.89 -23.25 -4.41
CA PRO A 1004 -20.44 -22.69 -5.64
C PRO A 1004 -21.75 -21.92 -5.44
N VAL A 1005 -22.04 -20.98 -6.34
CA VAL A 1005 -23.39 -20.39 -6.46
C VAL A 1005 -24.40 -21.52 -6.74
N PRO A 1006 -25.51 -21.60 -5.99
CA PRO A 1006 -26.42 -22.75 -6.07
C PRO A 1006 -27.24 -22.80 -7.36
N GLN A 1007 -27.57 -21.64 -7.94
CA GLN A 1007 -28.35 -21.52 -9.18
C GLN A 1007 -27.86 -20.33 -9.99
N HIS A 1008 -27.36 -20.57 -11.21
CA HIS A 1008 -27.08 -19.48 -12.14
C HIS A 1008 -28.25 -19.20 -13.10
N SER A 1009 -28.45 -17.93 -13.43
CA SER A 1009 -29.40 -17.47 -14.45
C SER A 1009 -28.80 -17.39 -15.86
N ASP A 1010 -27.47 -17.33 -15.94
CA ASP A 1010 -26.67 -17.17 -17.16
C ASP A 1010 -25.30 -17.84 -16.96
N MET A 1011 -24.48 -17.94 -18.00
CA MET A 1011 -23.13 -18.48 -17.92
C MET A 1011 -22.29 -17.71 -16.88
N PRO A 1012 -21.76 -18.39 -15.84
CA PRO A 1012 -21.07 -17.71 -14.74
C PRO A 1012 -19.68 -17.19 -15.10
N VAL A 1013 -18.99 -17.87 -16.03
CA VAL A 1013 -17.68 -17.49 -16.53
C VAL A 1013 -17.74 -17.45 -18.06
N LYS A 1014 -17.58 -16.25 -18.63
CA LYS A 1014 -17.69 -15.97 -20.07
C LYS A 1014 -16.34 -15.65 -20.73
N ASN A 1015 -15.24 -16.00 -20.07
CA ASN A 1015 -13.89 -15.74 -20.55
C ASN A 1015 -13.01 -17.00 -20.43
N PHE A 1016 -11.95 -17.02 -21.22
CA PHE A 1016 -10.78 -17.87 -20.95
C PHE A 1016 -9.78 -17.05 -20.14
N TYR A 1017 -9.03 -17.69 -19.25
CA TYR A 1017 -8.08 -17.00 -18.39
C TYR A 1017 -6.75 -17.74 -18.28
N ARG A 1018 -5.65 -17.01 -18.15
CA ARG A 1018 -4.34 -17.55 -17.79
C ARG A 1018 -3.66 -16.59 -16.81
N TYR A 1019 -3.12 -17.13 -15.73
CA TYR A 1019 -2.30 -16.36 -14.78
C TYR A 1019 -0.83 -16.65 -15.06
N VAL A 1020 -0.01 -15.60 -15.15
CA VAL A 1020 1.39 -15.68 -15.54
C VAL A 1020 2.27 -15.60 -14.31
N VAL A 1021 2.85 -16.75 -13.92
CA VAL A 1021 3.82 -16.85 -12.84
C VAL A 1021 4.68 -18.10 -13.02
N GLU A 1022 5.97 -18.00 -12.72
CA GLU A 1022 6.91 -19.12 -12.66
C GLU A 1022 7.45 -19.28 -11.23
N PRO A 1023 7.57 -20.51 -10.71
CA PRO A 1023 8.10 -20.77 -9.37
C PRO A 1023 9.62 -20.56 -9.25
N GLU A 1024 10.35 -20.65 -10.36
CA GLU A 1024 11.81 -20.55 -10.44
C GLU A 1024 12.23 -20.12 -11.85
N VAL A 1025 13.35 -19.41 -11.95
CA VAL A 1025 13.94 -18.95 -13.22
C VAL A 1025 14.20 -20.15 -14.13
N GLN A 1026 13.70 -20.09 -15.35
CA GLN A 1026 13.92 -21.12 -16.37
C GLN A 1026 15.15 -20.78 -17.25
N PHE A 1027 15.94 -21.79 -17.54
CA PHE A 1027 17.11 -21.71 -18.43
C PHE A 1027 16.91 -22.60 -19.65
N GLU A 1028 17.40 -22.14 -20.79
CA GLU A 1028 17.46 -22.92 -22.02
C GLU A 1028 18.50 -24.04 -21.93
N ALA A 1029 18.47 -24.98 -22.89
CA ALA A 1029 19.40 -26.11 -22.94
C ALA A 1029 20.88 -25.69 -23.12
N ASN A 1030 21.13 -24.50 -23.68
CA ASN A 1030 22.46 -23.91 -23.80
C ASN A 1030 22.96 -23.24 -22.49
N GLY A 1031 22.15 -23.22 -21.44
CA GLY A 1031 22.43 -22.55 -20.16
C GLY A 1031 22.13 -21.04 -20.15
N GLY A 1032 21.72 -20.46 -21.27
CA GLY A 1032 21.19 -19.11 -21.35
C GLY A 1032 19.87 -19.00 -20.61
N ARG A 1033 19.58 -17.83 -20.08
CA ARG A 1033 18.29 -17.55 -19.44
C ARG A 1033 17.18 -17.54 -20.49
N SER A 1034 16.06 -18.20 -20.20
CA SER A 1034 14.87 -18.12 -21.05
C SER A 1034 14.29 -16.70 -21.11
N ASP A 1035 13.48 -16.42 -22.13
CA ASP A 1035 12.79 -15.13 -22.30
C ASP A 1035 11.76 -14.82 -21.21
N GLY A 1036 11.52 -15.76 -20.29
CA GLY A 1036 10.63 -15.64 -19.16
C GLY A 1036 9.18 -15.97 -19.48
N PRO A 1037 8.28 -15.78 -18.50
CA PRO A 1037 6.92 -16.31 -18.58
C PRO A 1037 6.03 -15.54 -19.56
N LEU A 1038 5.04 -16.24 -20.10
CA LEU A 1038 3.99 -15.68 -20.96
C LEU A 1038 2.66 -16.40 -20.73
N ALA A 1039 1.55 -15.72 -21.02
CA ALA A 1039 0.25 -16.35 -21.11
C ALA A 1039 0.11 -17.08 -22.44
N LYS A 1040 -0.23 -18.36 -22.41
CA LYS A 1040 -0.51 -19.16 -23.61
C LYS A 1040 -1.90 -19.79 -23.54
N PHE A 1041 -2.73 -19.47 -24.51
CA PHE A 1041 -4.00 -20.13 -24.76
C PHE A 1041 -3.84 -21.11 -25.90
N SER A 1042 -4.40 -22.32 -25.77
CA SER A 1042 -4.30 -23.39 -26.76
C SER A 1042 -5.60 -24.17 -26.79
N GLY A 1043 -5.98 -24.69 -27.96
CA GLY A 1043 -7.25 -25.40 -28.14
C GLY A 1043 -8.49 -24.50 -28.02
N LEU A 1044 -8.35 -23.19 -28.25
CA LEU A 1044 -9.46 -22.24 -28.22
C LEU A 1044 -10.47 -22.51 -29.35
N PRO A 1045 -11.75 -22.20 -29.15
CA PRO A 1045 -12.75 -22.31 -30.20
C PRO A 1045 -12.54 -21.25 -31.27
N ALA A 1046 -12.68 -21.65 -32.54
CA ALA A 1046 -12.25 -20.82 -33.64
C ALA A 1046 -13.27 -19.73 -34.05
N ASN A 1047 -14.57 -20.03 -33.91
CA ASN A 1047 -15.67 -19.17 -34.36
C ASN A 1047 -16.04 -17.99 -33.44
N PRO A 1048 -15.94 -18.09 -32.10
CA PRO A 1048 -16.30 -16.97 -31.21
C PRO A 1048 -15.41 -15.74 -31.41
N LEU A 1049 -16.01 -14.56 -31.22
CA LEU A 1049 -15.29 -13.30 -31.18
C LEU A 1049 -14.76 -13.07 -29.75
N LEU A 1050 -13.45 -12.91 -29.61
CA LEU A 1050 -12.74 -12.75 -28.35
C LEU A 1050 -12.18 -11.33 -28.21
N THR A 1051 -12.23 -10.80 -26.99
CA THR A 1051 -11.57 -9.54 -26.60
C THR A 1051 -10.53 -9.84 -25.54
N GLN A 1052 -9.27 -9.45 -25.77
CA GLN A 1052 -8.18 -9.64 -24.83
C GLN A 1052 -8.11 -8.49 -23.81
N GLN A 1053 -7.94 -8.84 -22.55
CA GLN A 1053 -7.75 -7.89 -21.45
C GLN A 1053 -6.70 -8.40 -20.47
N LEU A 1054 -5.99 -7.47 -19.82
CA LEU A 1054 -4.97 -7.74 -18.82
C LEU A 1054 -5.48 -7.43 -17.41
N GLN A 1055 -5.16 -8.30 -16.47
CA GLN A 1055 -5.33 -8.09 -15.03
C GLN A 1055 -3.95 -7.95 -14.39
N VAL A 1056 -3.47 -6.71 -14.28
CA VAL A 1056 -2.17 -6.36 -13.70
C VAL A 1056 -2.34 -5.76 -12.29
N PRO A 1057 -1.29 -5.75 -11.44
CA PRO A 1057 -1.31 -5.00 -10.19
C PRO A 1057 -1.77 -3.55 -10.37
N GLU A 1058 -2.49 -3.00 -9.38
CA GLU A 1058 -3.17 -1.70 -9.55
C GLU A 1058 -2.21 -0.51 -9.70
N ASN A 1059 -0.99 -0.59 -9.16
CA ASN A 1059 0.03 0.44 -9.35
C ASN A 1059 0.77 0.33 -10.69
N TRP A 1060 0.41 -0.63 -11.55
CA TRP A 1060 1.02 -0.81 -12.86
C TRP A 1060 0.20 -0.11 -13.93
N LEU A 1061 0.89 0.68 -14.74
CA LEU A 1061 0.36 1.25 -15.96
C LEU A 1061 1.01 0.55 -17.15
N VAL A 1062 0.23 -0.27 -17.85
CA VAL A 1062 0.70 -1.11 -18.96
C VAL A 1062 0.15 -0.63 -20.30
N GLU A 1063 0.94 -0.82 -21.36
CA GLU A 1063 0.58 -0.47 -22.74
C GLU A 1063 0.91 -1.61 -23.70
N ALA A 1064 0.12 -1.75 -24.78
CA ALA A 1064 0.48 -2.65 -25.87
C ALA A 1064 1.58 -2.00 -26.71
N VAL A 1065 2.68 -2.70 -26.94
CA VAL A 1065 3.81 -2.21 -27.76
C VAL A 1065 3.95 -2.99 -29.07
N ARG A 1066 3.42 -4.22 -29.14
CA ARG A 1066 3.40 -5.00 -30.38
C ARG A 1066 2.15 -5.87 -30.45
N ALA A 1067 1.35 -5.68 -31.48
CA ALA A 1067 0.20 -6.53 -31.80
C ALA A 1067 -0.16 -6.36 -33.27
N VAL A 1068 -0.11 -7.44 -34.05
CA VAL A 1068 -0.47 -7.42 -35.48
C VAL A 1068 -1.99 -7.45 -35.67
N TYR A 1069 -2.69 -8.17 -34.80
CA TYR A 1069 -4.14 -8.37 -34.89
C TYR A 1069 -4.87 -7.49 -33.88
N ASP A 1070 -6.12 -7.15 -34.22
CA ASP A 1070 -7.02 -6.40 -33.33
C ASP A 1070 -7.34 -7.23 -32.08
N LEU A 1071 -6.70 -6.86 -30.96
CA LEU A 1071 -6.88 -7.52 -29.67
C LEU A 1071 -8.31 -7.36 -29.10
N ASP A 1072 -9.11 -6.45 -29.65
CA ASP A 1072 -10.51 -6.27 -29.24
C ASP A 1072 -11.51 -7.14 -30.03
N ASN A 1073 -11.09 -7.69 -31.17
CA ASN A 1073 -11.94 -8.43 -32.10
C ASN A 1073 -11.23 -9.67 -32.68
N ILE A 1074 -10.69 -10.53 -31.81
CA ILE A 1074 -9.98 -11.74 -32.21
C ILE A 1074 -10.97 -12.82 -32.62
N LYS A 1075 -10.96 -13.21 -33.90
CA LYS A 1075 -11.70 -14.38 -34.42
C LYS A 1075 -10.74 -15.28 -35.17
N LEU A 1076 -10.45 -16.46 -34.61
CA LEU A 1076 -9.37 -17.32 -35.09
C LEU A 1076 -9.64 -17.86 -36.51
N THR A 1077 -10.91 -18.13 -36.87
CA THR A 1077 -11.26 -18.51 -38.26
C THR A 1077 -10.86 -17.46 -39.29
N ASP A 1078 -10.92 -16.18 -38.93
CA ASP A 1078 -10.69 -15.05 -39.84
C ASP A 1078 -9.23 -14.58 -39.81
N ILE A 1079 -8.45 -15.08 -38.84
CA ILE A 1079 -7.02 -14.80 -38.69
C ILE A 1079 -6.20 -15.89 -39.40
N GLY A 1080 -6.60 -17.16 -39.27
CA GLY A 1080 -5.91 -18.27 -39.95
C GLY A 1080 -4.49 -18.56 -39.42
N GLY A 1081 -4.14 -18.06 -38.24
CA GLY A 1081 -2.80 -18.15 -37.66
C GLY A 1081 -2.76 -17.83 -36.16
N PRO A 1082 -1.60 -18.03 -35.50
CA PRO A 1082 -1.41 -17.69 -34.09
C PRO A 1082 -1.50 -16.18 -33.85
N VAL A 1083 -1.99 -15.78 -32.68
CA VAL A 1083 -2.07 -14.37 -32.27
C VAL A 1083 -1.04 -14.10 -31.20
N HIS A 1084 -0.13 -13.16 -31.44
CA HIS A 1084 0.90 -12.74 -30.48
C HIS A 1084 0.73 -11.26 -30.12
N SER A 1085 0.89 -10.95 -28.84
CA SER A 1085 0.84 -9.58 -28.32
C SER A 1085 1.88 -9.32 -27.22
N GLU A 1086 2.60 -8.22 -27.32
CA GLU A 1086 3.60 -7.76 -26.35
C GLU A 1086 3.14 -6.45 -25.69
N PHE A 1087 3.30 -6.38 -24.37
CA PHE A 1087 2.98 -5.21 -23.55
C PHE A 1087 4.19 -4.77 -22.74
N ASP A 1088 4.27 -3.49 -22.40
CA ASP A 1088 5.27 -2.93 -21.50
C ASP A 1088 4.62 -2.35 -20.22
N LEU A 1089 5.26 -2.57 -19.07
CA LEU A 1089 5.06 -1.79 -17.86
C LEU A 1089 5.73 -0.44 -18.05
N GLU A 1090 4.93 0.57 -18.38
CA GLU A 1090 5.41 1.89 -18.70
C GLU A 1090 5.76 2.72 -17.46
N TYR A 1091 4.87 2.71 -16.45
CA TYR A 1091 5.06 3.44 -15.20
C TYR A 1091 4.57 2.65 -13.99
N LEU A 1092 5.26 2.85 -12.87
CA LEU A 1092 4.77 2.56 -11.52
C LEU A 1092 4.08 3.82 -10.96
N LEU A 1093 3.02 3.64 -10.19
CA LEU A 1093 2.30 4.76 -9.57
C LEU A 1093 2.82 5.05 -8.16
N LEU A 1094 3.12 6.33 -7.90
CA LEU A 1094 3.19 6.90 -6.56
C LEU A 1094 1.79 7.43 -6.21
N GLU A 1095 1.12 6.77 -5.27
CA GLU A 1095 -0.21 7.14 -4.81
C GLU A 1095 -0.14 7.82 -3.44
N GLY A 1096 -1.13 8.62 -3.07
CA GLY A 1096 -1.16 9.18 -1.73
C GLY A 1096 -2.43 9.92 -1.36
N HIS A 1097 -2.49 10.32 -0.10
CA HIS A 1097 -3.58 11.09 0.50
C HIS A 1097 -3.02 12.37 1.13
N CYS A 1098 -3.55 13.53 0.77
CA CYS A 1098 -3.11 14.82 1.32
C CYS A 1098 -4.22 15.45 2.17
N PHE A 1099 -3.87 15.93 3.36
CA PHE A 1099 -4.78 16.59 4.30
C PHE A 1099 -4.17 17.89 4.83
N ASP A 1100 -5.01 18.90 5.07
CA ASP A 1100 -4.61 20.07 5.85
C ASP A 1100 -4.49 19.66 7.33
N ALA A 1101 -3.36 19.95 7.95
CA ALA A 1101 -3.05 19.55 9.31
C ALA A 1101 -3.94 20.24 10.36
N ALA A 1102 -4.50 21.41 10.04
CA ALA A 1102 -5.41 22.14 10.92
C ALA A 1102 -6.84 21.57 10.82
N SER A 1103 -7.41 21.58 9.61
CA SER A 1103 -8.82 21.17 9.41
C SER A 1103 -9.04 19.67 9.26
N GLY A 1104 -7.99 18.86 9.02
CA GLY A 1104 -8.13 17.44 8.66
C GLY A 1104 -8.77 17.19 7.29
N ALA A 1105 -9.31 18.23 6.65
CA ALA A 1105 -9.94 18.14 5.34
C ALA A 1105 -8.86 18.07 4.23
N PRO A 1106 -9.16 17.40 3.10
CA PRO A 1106 -8.33 17.47 1.92
C PRO A 1106 -8.12 18.94 1.46
N PRO A 1107 -6.87 19.39 1.21
CA PRO A 1107 -6.60 20.71 0.65
C PRO A 1107 -6.97 20.68 -0.83
N ARG A 1108 -8.27 20.82 -1.10
CA ARG A 1108 -8.87 20.67 -2.42
C ARG A 1108 -8.19 21.59 -3.44
N GLY A 1109 -7.76 21.01 -4.55
CA GLY A 1109 -7.11 21.76 -5.62
C GLY A 1109 -5.60 22.00 -5.41
N LEU A 1110 -5.02 21.50 -4.32
CA LEU A 1110 -3.58 21.57 -4.08
C LEU A 1110 -2.85 20.81 -5.19
N GLN A 1111 -1.79 21.42 -5.70
CA GLN A 1111 -1.03 20.91 -6.84
C GLN A 1111 0.31 20.38 -6.35
N LEU A 1112 0.64 19.16 -6.79
CA LEU A 1112 1.89 18.48 -6.48
C LEU A 1112 2.69 18.28 -7.76
N VAL A 1113 4.01 18.35 -7.63
CA VAL A 1113 4.97 18.03 -8.70
C VAL A 1113 5.95 16.97 -8.22
N LEU A 1114 6.30 16.06 -9.11
CA LEU A 1114 7.32 15.03 -8.92
C LEU A 1114 8.39 15.18 -9.98
N GLY A 1115 9.66 15.09 -9.58
CA GLY A 1115 10.80 15.18 -10.50
C GLY A 1115 12.05 14.50 -9.96
N THR A 1116 13.12 14.50 -10.73
CA THR A 1116 14.46 14.08 -10.28
C THR A 1116 15.28 15.28 -9.82
N GLN A 1117 16.50 15.07 -9.32
CA GLN A 1117 17.40 16.19 -8.98
C GLN A 1117 17.79 17.01 -10.23
N SER A 1118 17.92 16.36 -11.39
CA SER A 1118 18.23 17.03 -12.66
C SER A 1118 17.02 17.71 -13.29
N GLN A 1119 15.81 17.17 -13.11
CA GLN A 1119 14.55 17.70 -13.63
C GLN A 1119 13.47 17.70 -12.54
N PRO A 1120 13.37 18.76 -11.72
CA PRO A 1120 12.53 18.79 -10.52
C PRO A 1120 11.01 18.88 -10.80
N THR A 1121 10.59 19.02 -12.05
CA THR A 1121 9.16 19.07 -12.44
C THR A 1121 8.97 18.25 -13.70
N LEU A 1122 8.75 16.95 -13.53
CA LEU A 1122 8.52 16.00 -14.62
C LEU A 1122 7.03 15.68 -14.79
N VAL A 1123 6.34 15.46 -13.68
CA VAL A 1123 4.90 15.15 -13.67
C VAL A 1123 4.20 15.96 -12.59
N ASP A 1124 2.96 16.35 -12.87
CA ASP A 1124 2.10 17.11 -11.97
C ASP A 1124 0.77 16.39 -11.72
N THR A 1125 0.10 16.73 -10.61
CA THR A 1125 -1.23 16.21 -10.28
C THR A 1125 -1.98 17.17 -9.36
N ILE A 1126 -3.29 16.94 -9.19
CA ILE A 1126 -4.15 17.64 -8.24
C ILE A 1126 -4.58 16.68 -7.13
N VAL A 1127 -4.59 17.17 -5.90
CA VAL A 1127 -5.24 16.50 -4.77
C VAL A 1127 -6.77 16.58 -4.93
N MET A 1128 -7.39 15.41 -5.09
CA MET A 1128 -8.84 15.25 -5.16
C MET A 1128 -9.50 15.55 -3.81
N ALA A 1129 -10.73 16.08 -3.84
CA ALA A 1129 -11.51 16.23 -2.61
C ALA A 1129 -11.97 14.89 -2.05
N ASN A 1130 -12.17 13.87 -2.91
CA ASN A 1130 -12.45 12.51 -2.47
C ASN A 1130 -11.20 11.91 -1.80
N LEU A 1131 -11.23 11.78 -0.47
CA LEU A 1131 -10.18 11.15 0.34
C LEU A 1131 -8.81 11.84 0.29
N GLY A 1132 -8.69 13.07 -0.23
CA GLY A 1132 -7.39 13.70 -0.43
C GLY A 1132 -6.50 12.98 -1.44
N TYR A 1133 -7.08 12.15 -2.31
CA TYR A 1133 -6.33 11.24 -3.16
C TYR A 1133 -5.52 11.98 -4.24
N PHE A 1134 -4.30 11.54 -4.48
CA PHE A 1134 -3.49 11.92 -5.63
C PHE A 1134 -2.69 10.72 -6.15
N GLN A 1135 -2.35 10.76 -7.44
CA GLN A 1135 -1.41 9.80 -8.04
C GLN A 1135 -0.46 10.53 -8.98
N LEU A 1136 0.78 10.05 -9.03
CA LEU A 1136 1.87 10.54 -9.88
C LEU A 1136 2.53 9.32 -10.55
N LYS A 1137 2.97 9.49 -11.80
CA LYS A 1137 3.65 8.45 -12.57
C LYS A 1137 5.14 8.50 -12.28
N ALA A 1138 5.74 7.36 -11.94
CA ALA A 1138 7.15 7.25 -11.63
C ALA A 1138 7.74 5.96 -12.22
N ASN A 1139 9.05 5.96 -12.40
CA ASN A 1139 9.84 4.76 -12.68
C ASN A 1139 10.72 4.43 -11.47
N PRO A 1140 11.34 3.24 -11.43
CA PRO A 1140 12.27 2.93 -10.36
C PRO A 1140 13.35 4.00 -10.23
N GLY A 1141 13.51 4.56 -9.03
CA GLY A 1141 14.35 5.73 -8.85
C GLY A 1141 14.12 6.53 -7.56
N ALA A 1142 14.99 7.52 -7.34
CA ALA A 1142 14.86 8.55 -6.32
C ALA A 1142 14.20 9.80 -6.90
N TRP A 1143 13.10 10.21 -6.28
CA TRP A 1143 12.22 11.29 -6.73
C TRP A 1143 12.09 12.39 -5.67
N SER A 1144 11.82 13.59 -6.15
CA SER A 1144 11.58 14.82 -5.41
C SER A 1144 10.11 15.22 -5.55
N LEU A 1145 9.36 15.12 -4.46
CA LEU A 1145 7.95 15.54 -4.36
C LEU A 1145 7.88 16.93 -3.71
N ARG A 1146 7.20 17.87 -4.37
CA ARG A 1146 7.08 19.27 -3.91
C ARG A 1146 5.66 19.80 -4.16
N LEU A 1147 5.30 20.85 -3.43
CA LEU A 1147 4.16 21.69 -3.82
C LEU A 1147 4.53 22.45 -5.10
N ARG A 1148 3.62 22.51 -6.07
CA ARG A 1148 3.85 23.31 -7.29
C ARG A 1148 3.98 24.80 -6.92
N GLU A 1149 4.92 25.49 -7.56
CA GLU A 1149 5.07 26.94 -7.44
C GLU A 1149 3.76 27.68 -7.81
N GLY A 1150 3.51 28.80 -7.12
CA GLY A 1150 2.24 29.54 -7.15
C GLY A 1150 1.39 29.28 -5.90
N LYS A 1151 0.06 29.46 -6.00
CA LYS A 1151 -0.84 29.44 -4.84
C LYS A 1151 -0.71 28.23 -3.91
N SER A 1152 -0.42 27.04 -4.43
CA SER A 1152 -0.20 25.85 -3.60
C SER A 1152 0.99 26.05 -2.66
N ALA A 1153 2.15 26.45 -3.20
CA ALA A 1153 3.34 26.77 -2.43
C ALA A 1153 3.24 28.10 -1.67
N ASP A 1154 2.43 29.07 -2.10
CA ASP A 1154 2.24 30.35 -1.41
C ASP A 1154 1.39 30.22 -0.15
N ILE A 1155 0.32 29.42 -0.23
CA ILE A 1155 -0.64 29.23 0.87
C ILE A 1155 -0.17 28.13 1.81
N TYR A 1156 0.36 27.02 1.29
CA TYR A 1156 0.70 25.84 2.09
C TYR A 1156 2.20 25.59 2.17
N ALA A 1157 2.61 24.89 3.23
CA ALA A 1157 3.89 24.21 3.35
C ALA A 1157 3.63 22.74 3.71
N ILE A 1158 4.51 21.84 3.27
CA ILE A 1158 4.47 20.44 3.70
C ILE A 1158 4.90 20.40 5.16
N SER A 1159 4.01 19.94 6.04
CA SER A 1159 4.27 19.88 7.48
C SER A 1159 4.69 18.48 7.93
N HIS A 1160 4.16 17.43 7.31
CA HIS A 1160 4.51 16.06 7.65
C HIS A 1160 4.26 15.13 6.45
N ILE A 1161 5.04 14.06 6.33
CA ILE A 1161 4.74 12.95 5.42
C ILE A 1161 4.97 11.60 6.12
N GLU A 1162 4.05 10.67 5.89
CA GLU A 1162 4.13 9.29 6.34
C GLU A 1162 4.12 8.38 5.10
N GLY A 1163 5.09 7.49 4.96
CA GLY A 1163 5.16 6.59 3.81
C GLY A 1163 6.40 5.71 3.85
N THR A 1164 6.31 4.52 3.27
CA THR A 1164 7.49 3.68 3.07
C THR A 1164 8.43 4.35 2.07
N ASN A 1165 9.72 4.39 2.38
CA ASN A 1165 10.74 5.00 1.52
C ASN A 1165 10.51 6.50 1.22
N THR A 1166 9.92 7.24 2.16
CA THR A 1166 9.81 8.70 2.09
C THR A 1166 10.64 9.36 3.18
N HIS A 1167 11.33 10.45 2.84
CA HIS A 1167 12.12 11.24 3.79
C HIS A 1167 11.80 12.73 3.62
N HIS A 1168 11.50 13.40 4.73
CA HIS A 1168 11.25 14.84 4.79
C HIS A 1168 12.04 15.44 5.94
N SER A 1169 12.91 16.42 5.65
CA SER A 1169 13.73 17.09 6.65
C SER A 1169 12.95 18.28 7.23
N ALA A 1170 13.02 18.50 8.55
CA ALA A 1170 12.36 19.64 9.18
C ALA A 1170 12.80 20.97 8.54
N GLY A 1171 11.87 21.68 7.92
CA GLY A 1171 12.11 22.95 7.21
C GLY A 1171 12.38 22.84 5.70
N SER A 1172 12.50 21.64 5.12
CA SER A 1172 12.60 21.48 3.66
C SER A 1172 11.24 21.60 2.97
N SER A 1173 11.19 22.29 1.83
CA SER A 1173 10.01 22.31 0.94
C SER A 1173 9.90 21.06 0.05
N GLU A 1174 10.91 20.20 0.10
CA GLU A 1174 11.06 19.00 -0.70
C GLU A 1174 10.96 17.75 0.15
N VAL A 1175 10.21 16.79 -0.37
CA VAL A 1175 10.09 15.43 0.13
C VAL A 1175 10.80 14.49 -0.84
N GLN A 1176 11.67 13.65 -0.30
CA GLN A 1176 12.31 12.60 -1.09
C GLN A 1176 11.47 11.33 -1.07
N VAL A 1177 11.23 10.73 -2.23
CA VAL A 1177 10.44 9.50 -2.41
C VAL A 1177 11.24 8.49 -3.23
N LEU A 1178 11.41 7.26 -2.76
CA LEU A 1178 12.16 6.22 -3.48
C LEU A 1178 11.20 5.13 -3.97
N ILE A 1179 11.22 4.85 -5.28
CA ILE A 1179 10.46 3.78 -5.92
C ILE A 1179 11.41 2.59 -6.14
N THR A 1180 11.41 1.64 -5.20
CA THR A 1180 12.38 0.53 -5.17
C THR A 1180 11.74 -0.85 -5.22
N SER A 1181 10.43 -0.93 -5.46
CA SER A 1181 9.67 -2.18 -5.49
C SER A 1181 8.56 -2.11 -6.53
N LEU A 1182 8.13 -3.26 -7.06
CA LEU A 1182 6.95 -3.39 -7.92
C LEU A 1182 5.62 -3.23 -7.15
N ARG A 1183 5.68 -3.16 -5.81
CA ARG A 1183 4.53 -2.95 -4.92
C ARG A 1183 4.01 -1.51 -5.00
N SER A 1184 2.77 -1.32 -4.56
CA SER A 1184 2.17 0.00 -4.41
C SER A 1184 2.89 0.84 -3.35
N HIS A 1185 3.27 2.06 -3.72
CA HIS A 1185 3.81 3.06 -2.79
C HIS A 1185 2.71 4.08 -2.51
N VAL A 1186 2.17 4.06 -1.29
CA VAL A 1186 1.11 4.98 -0.85
C VAL A 1186 1.65 5.88 0.26
N VAL A 1187 1.55 7.20 0.10
CA VAL A 1187 2.04 8.18 1.07
C VAL A 1187 0.89 9.00 1.67
N LYS A 1188 0.97 9.35 2.95
CA LYS A 1188 0.06 10.34 3.58
C LYS A 1188 0.82 11.64 3.78
N LEU A 1189 0.38 12.68 3.08
CA LEU A 1189 0.93 14.02 3.13
C LEU A 1189 0.05 14.90 4.04
N ARG A 1190 0.67 15.64 4.95
CA ARG A 1190 0.00 16.74 5.67
C ARG A 1190 0.63 18.07 5.26
N VAL A 1191 -0.24 19.04 5.03
CA VAL A 1191 0.16 20.41 4.70
C VAL A 1191 -0.40 21.37 5.74
N SER A 1192 0.26 22.49 5.97
CA SER A 1192 -0.21 23.53 6.87
C SER A 1192 -0.21 24.87 6.16
N LYS A 1193 -1.23 25.70 6.40
CA LYS A 1193 -1.26 27.06 5.86
C LYS A 1193 -0.12 27.89 6.48
N LYS A 1194 0.56 28.68 5.66
CA LYS A 1194 1.62 29.59 6.11
C LYS A 1194 1.05 30.72 6.99
N PRO A 1195 1.85 31.31 7.89
CA PRO A 1195 1.42 32.45 8.70
C PRO A 1195 0.89 33.60 7.84
N GLY A 1196 -0.32 34.09 8.14
CA GLY A 1196 -1.01 35.15 7.38
C GLY A 1196 -1.93 34.63 6.27
N MET A 1197 -1.89 33.34 5.95
CA MET A 1197 -2.72 32.71 4.91
C MET A 1197 -3.87 31.86 5.48
N GLN A 1198 -4.21 31.98 6.78
CA GLN A 1198 -5.20 31.11 7.43
C GLN A 1198 -6.57 31.13 6.75
N GLN A 1199 -7.00 32.30 6.26
CA GLN A 1199 -8.27 32.50 5.55
C GLN A 1199 -8.13 32.39 4.02
N ALA A 1200 -6.93 32.10 3.51
CA ALA A 1200 -6.74 31.90 2.07
C ALA A 1200 -7.27 30.51 1.67
N GLU A 1201 -8.01 30.47 0.57
CA GLU A 1201 -8.41 29.22 -0.08
C GLU A 1201 -7.74 29.10 -1.44
N LEU A 1202 -7.39 27.87 -1.84
CA LEU A 1202 -6.86 27.60 -3.17
C LEU A 1202 -7.88 27.96 -4.26
N LEU A 1203 -9.17 27.86 -3.92
CA LEU A 1203 -10.31 28.02 -4.83
C LEU A 1203 -11.29 29.15 -4.42
N SER A 1204 -10.85 30.21 -3.72
CA SER A 1204 -11.74 31.29 -3.22
C SER A 1204 -12.51 32.07 -4.29
N ASP A 1205 -13.66 32.64 -3.87
CA ASP A 1205 -14.44 33.68 -4.57
C ASP A 1205 -14.23 35.03 -3.83
N ASP A 1206 -13.35 35.93 -4.29
CA ASP A 1206 -13.21 37.26 -3.64
C ASP A 1206 -14.47 38.13 -3.92
N ASN A 1207 -15.12 38.59 -2.84
CA ASN A 1207 -16.44 39.25 -2.81
C ASN A 1207 -16.48 40.72 -3.29
N GLU A 1208 -17.67 41.14 -3.75
CA GLU A 1208 -18.06 42.36 -4.49
C GLU A 1208 -17.88 43.77 -3.84
N GLN A 1209 -16.94 44.05 -2.93
CA GLN A 1209 -16.87 45.39 -2.27
C GLN A 1209 -15.60 46.25 -2.48
N ALA A 1210 -14.71 45.89 -3.41
CA ALA A 1210 -13.71 46.81 -3.96
C ALA A 1210 -14.00 47.06 -5.46
N ALA A 1211 -14.62 48.21 -5.73
CA ALA A 1211 -15.22 48.63 -7.00
C ALA A 1211 -14.26 48.69 -8.20
N GLN A 1212 -14.85 48.65 -9.41
CA GLN A 1212 -14.34 49.13 -10.71
C GLN A 1212 -12.81 49.33 -10.82
N SER A 1213 -12.19 48.50 -11.67
CA SER A 1213 -10.81 48.54 -12.19
C SER A 1213 -9.70 47.94 -11.30
N GLY A 1214 -9.31 46.68 -11.61
CA GLY A 1214 -8.03 46.10 -11.15
C GLY A 1214 -7.95 44.58 -10.89
N MET A 1215 -9.07 43.86 -10.76
CA MET A 1215 -9.09 42.45 -10.26
C MET A 1215 -8.66 41.34 -11.24
N TRP A 1216 -8.36 41.63 -12.52
CA TRP A 1216 -8.05 40.56 -13.49
C TRP A 1216 -6.60 40.04 -13.40
N ASN A 1217 -5.68 40.83 -12.84
CA ASN A 1217 -4.25 40.47 -12.82
C ASN A 1217 -3.84 39.53 -11.66
N SER A 1218 -4.61 39.43 -10.57
CA SER A 1218 -4.31 38.47 -9.49
C SER A 1218 -4.82 37.05 -9.78
N ILE A 1219 -5.82 36.89 -10.66
CA ILE A 1219 -6.40 35.59 -11.03
C ILE A 1219 -5.50 34.85 -12.04
N ALA A 1220 -4.72 35.59 -12.84
CA ALA A 1220 -3.77 35.02 -13.80
C ALA A 1220 -2.67 34.19 -13.11
N SER A 1221 -2.25 34.53 -11.88
CA SER A 1221 -1.20 33.81 -11.13
C SER A 1221 -1.65 32.55 -10.40
N SER A 1222 -2.96 32.33 -10.24
CA SER A 1222 -3.55 31.25 -9.41
C SER A 1222 -3.42 29.83 -10.00
N PHE A 1223 -3.45 29.71 -11.32
CA PHE A 1223 -3.33 28.43 -12.04
C PHE A 1223 -2.24 28.47 -13.13
N GLY A 1224 -1.69 29.65 -13.43
CA GLY A 1224 -0.49 29.84 -14.26
C GLY A 1224 0.62 30.47 -13.42
N GLY A 1225 1.57 29.67 -12.93
CA GLY A 1225 2.63 30.10 -12.02
C GLY A 1225 3.74 30.98 -12.64
N GLY A 1226 3.39 32.15 -13.18
CA GLY A 1226 4.35 33.09 -13.78
C GLY A 1226 4.30 34.49 -13.15
N SER A 1227 5.45 34.97 -12.68
CA SER A 1227 5.75 36.38 -12.40
C SER A 1227 5.39 37.25 -13.62
N ALA A 1228 4.79 38.41 -13.38
CA ALA A 1228 4.18 39.32 -14.37
C ALA A 1228 5.14 39.93 -15.43
N ASN A 1229 6.33 39.37 -15.66
CA ASN A 1229 7.30 39.87 -16.65
C ASN A 1229 7.63 38.94 -17.81
N GLN A 1230 6.98 37.78 -17.94
CA GLN A 1230 6.93 37.05 -19.21
C GLN A 1230 5.45 36.82 -19.53
N ALA A 1231 4.91 37.62 -20.43
CA ALA A 1231 3.60 37.38 -21.01
C ALA A 1231 3.57 35.92 -21.49
N ALA A 1232 2.71 35.10 -20.90
CA ALA A 1232 2.32 33.82 -21.50
C ALA A 1232 1.97 34.15 -22.95
N THR A 1233 2.79 33.61 -23.85
CA THR A 1233 2.68 33.82 -25.28
C THR A 1233 1.24 33.58 -25.69
N ASP A 1234 0.66 34.51 -26.45
CA ASP A 1234 -0.72 34.43 -26.95
C ASP A 1234 -1.00 33.10 -27.71
N GLU A 1235 0.03 32.32 -28.05
CA GLU A 1235 -0.02 31.01 -28.71
C GLU A 1235 -0.94 29.97 -28.03
N ASP A 1236 -1.01 29.91 -26.69
CA ASP A 1236 -1.87 28.93 -25.99
C ASP A 1236 -3.37 29.26 -26.11
N THR A 1237 -3.72 30.47 -26.54
CA THR A 1237 -5.13 30.88 -26.71
C THR A 1237 -5.70 30.51 -28.08
N GLU A 1238 -4.85 30.23 -29.07
CA GLU A 1238 -5.29 29.91 -30.44
C GLU A 1238 -5.51 28.41 -30.68
N THR A 1239 -4.82 27.53 -29.94
CA THR A 1239 -4.86 26.08 -30.18
C THR A 1239 -6.15 25.43 -29.64
N ILE A 1240 -6.85 24.69 -30.50
CA ILE A 1240 -8.04 23.92 -30.16
C ILE A 1240 -7.63 22.54 -29.64
N ASN A 1241 -8.02 22.23 -28.40
CA ASN A 1241 -7.76 20.93 -27.79
C ASN A 1241 -8.93 19.95 -28.05
N ILE A 1242 -8.69 18.89 -28.81
CA ILE A 1242 -9.68 17.85 -29.14
C ILE A 1242 -9.33 16.57 -28.38
N PHE A 1243 -10.24 16.06 -27.55
CA PHE A 1243 -10.08 14.78 -26.86
C PHE A 1243 -10.92 13.70 -27.54
N SER A 1244 -10.31 12.56 -27.85
CA SER A 1244 -11.00 11.42 -28.46
C SER A 1244 -10.50 10.11 -27.87
N VAL A 1245 -11.36 9.09 -27.88
CA VAL A 1245 -11.02 7.75 -27.43
C VAL A 1245 -11.41 6.73 -28.50
N ALA A 1246 -10.49 5.83 -28.84
CA ALA A 1246 -10.71 4.69 -29.72
C ALA A 1246 -10.14 3.42 -29.08
N SER A 1247 -10.73 2.28 -29.43
CA SER A 1247 -10.27 0.94 -29.02
C SER A 1247 -10.62 -0.04 -30.13
N GLY A 1248 -9.59 -0.72 -30.65
CA GLY A 1248 -9.68 -1.66 -31.76
C GLY A 1248 -9.55 -0.99 -33.13
N HIS A 1249 -9.06 -1.76 -34.10
CA HIS A 1249 -8.60 -1.26 -35.40
C HIS A 1249 -9.71 -0.54 -36.19
N LEU A 1250 -10.95 -1.03 -36.08
CA LEU A 1250 -12.11 -0.39 -36.71
C LEU A 1250 -12.33 1.04 -36.18
N TYR A 1251 -12.31 1.24 -34.87
CA TYR A 1251 -12.54 2.56 -34.29
C TYR A 1251 -11.33 3.48 -34.49
N GLU A 1252 -10.12 2.95 -34.58
CA GLU A 1252 -8.94 3.71 -34.96
C GLU A 1252 -8.96 4.17 -36.42
N ARG A 1253 -9.49 3.35 -37.33
CA ARG A 1253 -9.77 3.77 -38.70
C ARG A 1253 -10.81 4.88 -38.76
N LEU A 1254 -11.93 4.73 -38.04
CA LEU A 1254 -12.93 5.77 -37.92
C LEU A 1254 -12.33 7.05 -37.33
N LEU A 1255 -11.49 6.93 -36.29
CA LEU A 1255 -10.82 8.05 -35.64
C LEU A 1255 -9.92 8.84 -36.59
N ARG A 1256 -9.13 8.15 -37.43
CA ARG A 1256 -8.32 8.82 -38.46
C ARG A 1256 -9.18 9.62 -39.43
N ILE A 1257 -10.33 9.08 -39.83
CA ILE A 1257 -11.28 9.78 -40.70
C ILE A 1257 -11.89 10.98 -39.98
N MET A 1258 -12.27 10.84 -38.70
CA MET A 1258 -12.74 11.95 -37.87
C MET A 1258 -11.70 13.07 -37.84
N MET A 1259 -10.43 12.75 -37.57
CA MET A 1259 -9.33 13.70 -37.53
C MET A 1259 -9.17 14.44 -38.87
N VAL A 1260 -9.12 13.72 -40.00
CA VAL A 1260 -9.01 14.34 -41.32
C VAL A 1260 -10.21 15.23 -41.63
N SER A 1261 -11.43 14.78 -41.29
CA SER A 1261 -12.63 15.58 -41.50
C SER A 1261 -12.60 16.88 -40.68
N LEU A 1262 -12.11 16.84 -39.44
CA LEU A 1262 -11.96 18.02 -38.59
C LEU A 1262 -10.89 18.98 -39.14
N LEU A 1263 -9.70 18.46 -39.45
CA LEU A 1263 -8.56 19.25 -39.92
C LEU A 1263 -8.81 19.93 -41.26
N LYS A 1264 -9.68 19.37 -42.11
CA LYS A 1264 -10.08 20.00 -43.37
C LYS A 1264 -11.05 21.18 -43.21
N HIS A 1265 -11.70 21.33 -42.06
CA HIS A 1265 -12.70 22.38 -41.82
C HIS A 1265 -12.27 23.47 -40.84
N THR A 1266 -11.18 23.31 -40.10
CA THR A 1266 -10.61 24.36 -39.24
C THR A 1266 -9.24 24.81 -39.75
N LYS A 1267 -8.96 26.11 -39.63
CA LYS A 1267 -7.63 26.68 -39.91
C LYS A 1267 -6.85 26.99 -38.63
N SER A 1268 -7.51 26.89 -37.48
CA SER A 1268 -6.86 27.08 -36.19
C SER A 1268 -5.93 25.90 -35.90
N PRO A 1269 -4.81 26.11 -35.18
CA PRO A 1269 -3.98 25.01 -34.71
C PRO A 1269 -4.81 24.02 -33.89
N VAL A 1270 -4.65 22.73 -34.15
CA VAL A 1270 -5.36 21.67 -33.43
C VAL A 1270 -4.35 20.81 -32.68
N LYS A 1271 -4.67 20.52 -31.42
CA LYS A 1271 -3.99 19.53 -30.61
C LYS A 1271 -4.94 18.40 -30.24
N PHE A 1272 -4.67 17.20 -30.72
CA PHE A 1272 -5.42 16.00 -30.35
C PHE A 1272 -4.88 15.37 -29.07
N TRP A 1273 -5.79 14.91 -28.24
CA TRP A 1273 -5.50 14.20 -27.01
C TRP A 1273 -6.15 12.83 -27.11
N PHE A 1274 -5.37 11.78 -26.89
CA PHE A 1274 -5.88 10.41 -26.95
C PHE A 1274 -5.60 9.65 -25.66
N LEU A 1275 -6.55 8.79 -25.27
CA LEU A 1275 -6.36 7.90 -24.14
C LEU A 1275 -5.45 6.73 -24.55
N LYS A 1276 -4.20 6.76 -24.09
CA LYS A 1276 -3.12 5.89 -24.57
C LYS A 1276 -3.40 4.40 -24.42
N ASN A 1277 -3.88 3.98 -23.25
CA ASN A 1277 -3.97 2.57 -22.81
C ASN A 1277 -4.83 1.64 -23.70
N TYR A 1278 -5.60 2.19 -24.63
CA TYR A 1278 -6.56 1.45 -25.45
C TYR A 1278 -6.28 1.50 -26.95
N LEU A 1279 -5.27 2.27 -27.36
CA LEU A 1279 -4.84 2.36 -28.75
C LEU A 1279 -3.95 1.16 -29.11
N SER A 1280 -4.03 0.74 -30.36
CA SER A 1280 -3.12 -0.25 -30.95
C SER A 1280 -1.74 0.36 -31.19
N PRO A 1281 -0.68 -0.46 -31.14
CA PRO A 1281 0.67 -0.04 -31.53
C PRO A 1281 0.69 0.54 -32.95
N GLN A 1282 -0.04 -0.08 -33.89
CA GLN A 1282 -0.12 0.38 -35.27
C GLN A 1282 -0.68 1.81 -35.36
N PHE A 1283 -1.68 2.15 -34.55
CA PHE A 1283 -2.20 3.51 -34.51
C PHE A 1283 -1.20 4.48 -33.90
N THR A 1284 -0.55 4.12 -32.79
CA THR A 1284 0.44 4.99 -32.14
C THR A 1284 1.68 5.22 -33.01
N ASP A 1285 2.12 4.22 -33.76
CA ASP A 1285 3.26 4.31 -34.69
C ASP A 1285 2.93 5.16 -35.92
N PHE A 1286 1.66 5.13 -36.37
CA PHE A 1286 1.19 5.95 -37.48
C PHE A 1286 0.97 7.43 -37.11
N LEU A 1287 0.66 7.74 -35.85
CA LEU A 1287 0.34 9.10 -35.39
C LEU A 1287 1.42 10.15 -35.73
N PRO A 1288 2.73 9.94 -35.49
CA PRO A 1288 3.79 10.87 -35.88
C PRO A 1288 3.75 11.24 -37.37
N HIS A 1289 3.56 10.25 -38.25
CA HIS A 1289 3.50 10.47 -39.70
C HIS A 1289 2.26 11.26 -40.10
N MET A 1290 1.10 10.90 -39.52
CA MET A 1290 -0.15 11.61 -39.75
C MET A 1290 -0.08 13.07 -39.24
N ALA A 1291 0.52 13.29 -38.07
CA ALA A 1291 0.74 14.61 -37.50
C ALA A 1291 1.62 15.49 -38.40
N SER A 1292 2.65 14.90 -39.00
CA SER A 1292 3.52 15.58 -39.96
C SER A 1292 2.80 15.90 -41.29
N GLU A 1293 2.01 14.98 -41.85
CA GLU A 1293 1.31 15.19 -43.12
C GLU A 1293 0.21 16.26 -43.00
N TYR A 1294 -0.55 16.25 -41.91
CA TYR A 1294 -1.69 17.15 -41.71
C TYR A 1294 -1.41 18.34 -40.80
N ASN A 1295 -0.17 18.49 -40.31
CA ASN A 1295 0.31 19.61 -39.49
C ASN A 1295 -0.55 19.85 -38.23
N PHE A 1296 -0.73 18.82 -37.39
CA PHE A 1296 -1.39 18.93 -36.09
C PHE A 1296 -0.47 18.47 -34.96
N GLN A 1297 -0.80 18.90 -33.73
CA GLN A 1297 -0.12 18.42 -32.52
C GLN A 1297 -0.92 17.28 -31.88
N TYR A 1298 -0.26 16.36 -31.18
CA TYR A 1298 -0.96 15.36 -30.40
C TYR A 1298 -0.26 15.05 -29.08
N GLU A 1299 -1.01 14.54 -28.12
CA GLU A 1299 -0.48 14.04 -26.86
C GLU A 1299 -1.28 12.84 -26.37
N LEU A 1300 -0.58 11.85 -25.83
CA LEU A 1300 -1.18 10.63 -25.30
C LEU A 1300 -1.31 10.77 -23.79
N VAL A 1301 -2.55 10.84 -23.31
CA VAL A 1301 -2.87 10.96 -21.89
C VAL A 1301 -3.26 9.61 -21.31
N GLN A 1302 -2.94 9.44 -20.03
CA GLN A 1302 -3.21 8.22 -19.30
C GLN A 1302 -3.35 8.53 -17.82
N TYR A 1303 -4.27 7.84 -17.16
CA TYR A 1303 -4.55 7.95 -15.75
C TYR A 1303 -5.00 6.58 -15.29
N LYS A 1304 -4.54 6.08 -14.13
CA LYS A 1304 -5.01 4.79 -13.63
C LYS A 1304 -6.32 4.99 -12.88
N TRP A 1305 -7.26 4.08 -13.09
CA TRP A 1305 -8.50 4.01 -12.32
C TRP A 1305 -8.18 3.89 -10.81
N PRO A 1306 -8.57 4.86 -9.96
CA PRO A 1306 -8.23 4.82 -8.54
C PRO A 1306 -8.86 3.64 -7.80
N ARG A 1307 -8.12 3.00 -6.89
CA ARG A 1307 -8.56 1.78 -6.16
C ARG A 1307 -9.83 1.99 -5.32
N TRP A 1308 -10.03 3.20 -4.81
CA TRP A 1308 -11.18 3.54 -3.98
C TRP A 1308 -12.47 3.72 -4.81
N LEU A 1309 -12.35 3.87 -6.13
CA LEU A 1309 -13.46 4.07 -7.06
C LEU A 1309 -13.84 2.72 -7.69
N HIS A 1310 -15.11 2.34 -7.64
CA HIS A 1310 -15.61 1.05 -8.12
C HIS A 1310 -15.22 0.80 -9.59
N GLN A 1311 -14.44 -0.24 -9.86
CA GLN A 1311 -13.88 -0.54 -11.19
C GLN A 1311 -14.90 -1.28 -12.07
N GLN A 1312 -14.88 -1.01 -13.38
CA GLN A 1312 -15.71 -1.72 -14.35
C GLN A 1312 -14.99 -2.98 -14.87
N THR A 1313 -15.72 -4.08 -15.01
CA THR A 1313 -15.17 -5.37 -15.46
C THR A 1313 -15.06 -5.47 -16.98
N GLU A 1314 -15.94 -4.78 -17.71
CA GLU A 1314 -15.92 -4.73 -19.18
C GLU A 1314 -15.08 -3.57 -19.69
N LYS A 1315 -14.12 -3.86 -20.58
CA LYS A 1315 -13.25 -2.87 -21.23
C LYS A 1315 -14.01 -1.64 -21.77
N GLN A 1316 -15.17 -1.86 -22.41
CA GLN A 1316 -15.99 -0.79 -22.99
C GLN A 1316 -16.56 0.17 -21.92
N ARG A 1317 -17.07 -0.36 -20.80
CA ARG A 1317 -17.60 0.47 -19.70
C ARG A 1317 -16.48 1.25 -19.01
N THR A 1318 -15.30 0.65 -18.89
CA THR A 1318 -14.10 1.34 -18.39
C THR A 1318 -13.71 2.52 -19.28
N ILE A 1319 -13.67 2.32 -20.60
CA ILE A 1319 -13.40 3.38 -21.58
C ILE A 1319 -14.41 4.52 -21.46
N TRP A 1320 -15.70 4.22 -21.33
CA TRP A 1320 -16.74 5.24 -21.13
C TRP A 1320 -16.52 6.05 -19.84
N GLY A 1321 -16.07 5.41 -18.76
CA GLY A 1321 -15.72 6.12 -17.52
C GLY A 1321 -14.63 7.19 -17.73
N TYR A 1322 -13.60 6.89 -18.53
CA TYR A 1322 -12.52 7.85 -18.84
C TYR A 1322 -12.97 9.06 -19.65
N LYS A 1323 -14.07 8.98 -20.39
CA LYS A 1323 -14.62 10.15 -21.10
C LYS A 1323 -15.06 11.25 -20.14
N ILE A 1324 -15.41 10.93 -18.88
CA ILE A 1324 -16.05 11.89 -17.97
C ILE A 1324 -15.46 11.98 -16.55
N LEU A 1325 -15.05 10.87 -15.94
CA LEU A 1325 -14.75 10.83 -14.50
C LEU A 1325 -13.44 11.51 -14.11
N PHE A 1326 -12.50 11.64 -15.05
CA PHE A 1326 -11.12 12.04 -14.76
C PHE A 1326 -10.66 13.27 -15.55
N LEU A 1327 -11.58 14.03 -16.15
CA LEU A 1327 -11.25 15.20 -16.97
C LEU A 1327 -10.44 16.27 -16.23
N ASP A 1328 -10.58 16.36 -14.90
CA ASP A 1328 -9.82 17.28 -14.05
C ASP A 1328 -8.34 16.89 -13.89
N VAL A 1329 -8.02 15.60 -13.95
CA VAL A 1329 -6.69 15.02 -13.64
C VAL A 1329 -6.01 14.34 -14.84
N LEU A 1330 -6.74 14.06 -15.92
CA LEU A 1330 -6.21 13.44 -17.13
C LEU A 1330 -5.33 14.40 -17.94
N PHE A 1331 -5.67 15.70 -17.92
CA PHE A 1331 -4.98 16.74 -18.66
C PHE A 1331 -4.04 17.56 -17.76
N PRO A 1332 -2.90 18.02 -18.31
CA PRO A 1332 -2.05 19.00 -17.64
C PRO A 1332 -2.83 20.24 -17.18
N LEU A 1333 -2.33 20.91 -16.14
CA LEU A 1333 -3.04 22.02 -15.50
C LEU A 1333 -3.15 23.28 -16.37
N ASN A 1334 -2.27 23.44 -17.36
CA ASN A 1334 -2.31 24.53 -18.33
C ASN A 1334 -3.44 24.37 -19.37
N VAL A 1335 -3.98 23.16 -19.59
CA VAL A 1335 -5.10 22.96 -20.52
C VAL A 1335 -6.37 23.54 -19.91
N ARG A 1336 -6.93 24.57 -20.55
CA ARG A 1336 -8.07 25.35 -20.01
C ARG A 1336 -9.42 24.87 -20.50
N LYS A 1337 -9.50 24.36 -21.72
CA LYS A 1337 -10.74 23.95 -22.39
C LYS A 1337 -10.43 22.83 -23.37
N ILE A 1338 -11.35 21.87 -23.49
CA ILE A 1338 -11.27 20.77 -24.46
C ILE A 1338 -12.62 20.58 -25.15
N ILE A 1339 -12.62 19.99 -26.35
CA ILE A 1339 -13.81 19.44 -27.00
C ILE A 1339 -13.61 17.94 -27.11
N PHE A 1340 -14.54 17.16 -26.57
CA PHE A 1340 -14.60 15.74 -26.81
C PHE A 1340 -15.32 15.45 -28.12
N VAL A 1341 -14.74 14.58 -28.96
CA VAL A 1341 -15.31 14.12 -30.23
C VAL A 1341 -15.18 12.60 -30.32
N ASP A 1342 -16.29 11.89 -30.50
CA ASP A 1342 -16.28 10.44 -30.68
C ASP A 1342 -15.52 10.01 -31.96
N ALA A 1343 -14.90 8.83 -31.90
CA ALA A 1343 -14.04 8.33 -32.98
C ALA A 1343 -14.79 8.13 -34.32
N ASP A 1344 -16.10 7.90 -34.29
CA ASP A 1344 -16.94 7.67 -35.47
C ASP A 1344 -17.70 8.92 -35.93
N ALA A 1345 -17.31 10.10 -35.44
CA ALA A 1345 -17.84 11.37 -35.88
C ALA A 1345 -17.20 11.85 -37.20
N ILE A 1346 -17.96 12.63 -37.99
CA ILE A 1346 -17.47 13.34 -39.17
C ILE A 1346 -17.76 14.84 -38.99
N VAL A 1347 -16.72 15.67 -39.00
CA VAL A 1347 -16.84 17.12 -38.80
C VAL A 1347 -16.96 17.83 -40.15
N ARG A 1348 -17.95 18.72 -40.27
CA ARG A 1348 -18.31 19.49 -41.47
C ARG A 1348 -18.25 21.01 -41.27
N THR A 1349 -17.72 21.48 -40.15
CA THR A 1349 -17.67 22.90 -39.79
C THR A 1349 -16.36 23.26 -39.10
N ASP A 1350 -16.09 24.55 -38.95
CA ASP A 1350 -14.97 24.99 -38.13
C ASP A 1350 -15.29 24.77 -36.64
N ILE A 1351 -14.64 23.77 -36.06
CA ILE A 1351 -14.85 23.38 -34.66
C ILE A 1351 -14.44 24.49 -33.66
N LYS A 1352 -13.69 25.52 -34.12
CA LYS A 1352 -13.37 26.71 -33.33
C LYS A 1352 -14.63 27.42 -32.82
N GLU A 1353 -15.71 27.38 -33.59
CA GLU A 1353 -17.00 27.96 -33.18
C GLU A 1353 -17.52 27.34 -31.87
N LEU A 1354 -17.36 26.03 -31.69
CA LEU A 1354 -17.73 25.36 -30.44
C LEU A 1354 -16.73 25.67 -29.31
N TYR A 1355 -15.45 25.76 -29.65
CA TYR A 1355 -14.39 26.06 -28.68
C TYR A 1355 -14.58 27.45 -28.04
N ASP A 1356 -14.98 28.44 -28.84
CA ASP A 1356 -15.18 29.82 -28.40
C ASP A 1356 -16.54 30.09 -27.76
N MET A 1357 -17.45 29.10 -27.79
CA MET A 1357 -18.79 29.25 -27.24
C MET A 1357 -18.76 29.59 -25.74
N ASP A 1358 -19.55 30.60 -25.35
CA ASP A 1358 -19.81 30.91 -23.95
C ASP A 1358 -20.76 29.87 -23.33
N LEU A 1359 -20.28 29.18 -22.31
CA LEU A 1359 -21.03 28.14 -21.61
C LEU A 1359 -21.97 28.70 -20.53
N GLY A 1360 -22.04 30.01 -20.34
CA GLY A 1360 -22.94 30.66 -19.39
C GLY A 1360 -22.68 30.24 -17.93
N GLY A 1361 -21.42 29.98 -17.59
CA GLY A 1361 -20.99 29.52 -16.26
C GLY A 1361 -21.13 28.01 -16.01
N ALA A 1362 -21.70 27.24 -16.94
CA ALA A 1362 -21.68 25.77 -16.91
C ALA A 1362 -20.27 25.24 -17.18
N PRO A 1363 -19.81 24.17 -16.50
CA PRO A 1363 -18.49 23.58 -16.73
C PRO A 1363 -18.37 22.86 -18.08
N TYR A 1364 -19.49 22.49 -18.70
CA TYR A 1364 -19.52 21.80 -19.98
C TYR A 1364 -20.81 22.06 -20.76
N ALA A 1365 -20.79 21.75 -22.06
CA ALA A 1365 -21.96 21.78 -22.93
C ALA A 1365 -22.03 20.53 -23.80
N TYR A 1366 -23.22 19.91 -23.85
CA TYR A 1366 -23.49 18.69 -24.61
C TYR A 1366 -24.60 18.94 -25.62
N THR A 1367 -24.62 18.18 -26.72
CA THR A 1367 -25.73 18.21 -27.68
C THR A 1367 -26.91 17.37 -27.15
N PRO A 1368 -28.15 17.89 -27.17
CA PRO A 1368 -29.32 17.08 -26.84
C PRO A 1368 -29.62 16.05 -27.93
N PHE A 1369 -30.30 14.95 -27.58
CA PHE A 1369 -30.86 14.05 -28.60
C PHE A 1369 -31.87 14.77 -29.50
N CYS A 1370 -31.83 14.50 -30.80
CA CYS A 1370 -32.84 14.96 -31.75
C CYS A 1370 -34.21 14.31 -31.51
N ASP A 1371 -35.24 15.15 -31.52
CA ASP A 1371 -36.65 14.72 -31.48
C ASP A 1371 -37.32 14.72 -32.86
N SER A 1372 -36.59 15.02 -33.93
CA SER A 1372 -37.17 15.25 -35.25
C SER A 1372 -37.52 13.99 -36.06
N ARG A 1373 -36.90 12.83 -35.78
CA ARG A 1373 -37.28 11.55 -36.42
C ARG A 1373 -38.40 10.85 -35.65
N LYS A 1374 -39.64 10.90 -36.15
CA LYS A 1374 -40.83 10.39 -35.44
C LYS A 1374 -40.90 8.86 -35.39
N GLU A 1375 -40.29 8.17 -36.36
CA GLU A 1375 -40.25 6.71 -36.42
C GLU A 1375 -39.54 6.10 -35.20
N MET A 1376 -38.68 6.88 -34.54
CA MET A 1376 -37.91 6.44 -33.37
C MET A 1376 -38.54 6.79 -32.03
N GLU A 1377 -39.78 7.33 -31.99
CA GLU A 1377 -40.41 7.76 -30.73
C GLU A 1377 -40.50 6.62 -29.70
N GLY A 1378 -40.77 5.39 -30.15
CA GLY A 1378 -40.82 4.21 -29.27
C GLY A 1378 -39.48 3.78 -28.66
N PHE A 1379 -38.35 4.25 -29.20
CA PHE A 1379 -37.00 3.94 -28.71
C PHE A 1379 -36.44 5.03 -27.78
N ARG A 1380 -37.13 6.17 -27.61
CA ARG A 1380 -36.70 7.30 -26.77
C ARG A 1380 -36.98 7.02 -25.29
N PHE A 1381 -36.16 6.16 -24.68
CA PHE A 1381 -36.33 5.77 -23.27
C PHE A 1381 -36.36 6.96 -22.30
N TRP A 1382 -35.69 8.08 -22.62
CA TRP A 1382 -35.67 9.29 -21.79
C TRP A 1382 -36.99 10.06 -21.73
N LYS A 1383 -37.92 9.81 -22.66
CA LYS A 1383 -39.28 10.38 -22.64
C LYS A 1383 -40.26 9.60 -21.77
N GLN A 1384 -39.80 8.55 -21.10
CA GLN A 1384 -40.60 7.72 -20.21
C GLN A 1384 -39.80 7.28 -18.97
N GLY A 1385 -40.48 6.63 -18.03
CA GLY A 1385 -39.84 6.06 -16.83
C GLY A 1385 -39.06 7.07 -15.99
N TYR A 1386 -37.98 6.58 -15.37
CA TYR A 1386 -37.12 7.34 -14.46
C TYR A 1386 -36.61 8.66 -15.09
N TRP A 1387 -36.07 8.58 -16.30
CA TRP A 1387 -35.42 9.73 -16.96
C TRP A 1387 -36.38 10.89 -17.21
N ARG A 1388 -37.62 10.63 -17.64
CA ARG A 1388 -38.62 11.69 -17.82
C ARG A 1388 -38.89 12.44 -16.50
N SER A 1389 -39.06 11.69 -15.42
CA SER A 1389 -39.32 12.24 -14.08
C SER A 1389 -38.12 13.03 -13.56
N HIS A 1390 -36.91 12.47 -13.72
CA HIS A 1390 -35.66 13.08 -13.24
C HIS A 1390 -35.29 14.36 -13.99
N LEU A 1391 -35.43 14.38 -15.31
CA LEU A 1391 -35.05 15.52 -16.15
C LEU A 1391 -35.98 16.74 -15.94
N MET A 1392 -37.22 16.54 -15.46
CA MET A 1392 -38.18 17.62 -15.16
C MET A 1392 -38.36 18.62 -16.33
N GLY A 1393 -38.48 18.11 -17.55
CA GLY A 1393 -38.64 18.91 -18.77
C GLY A 1393 -37.34 19.38 -19.42
N ARG A 1394 -36.17 19.13 -18.80
CA ARG A 1394 -34.86 19.33 -19.45
C ARG A 1394 -34.64 18.28 -20.54
N ARG A 1395 -33.84 18.63 -21.56
CA ARG A 1395 -33.46 17.70 -22.62
C ARG A 1395 -32.44 16.68 -22.10
N TYR A 1396 -32.49 15.47 -22.66
CA TYR A 1396 -31.48 14.44 -22.44
C TYR A 1396 -30.35 14.63 -23.46
N HIS A 1397 -29.10 14.57 -23.02
CA HIS A 1397 -27.92 14.88 -23.84
C HIS A 1397 -27.12 13.64 -24.21
N ILE A 1398 -26.61 13.60 -25.45
CA ILE A 1398 -25.75 12.53 -25.98
C ILE A 1398 -24.27 12.89 -25.79
N SER A 1399 -23.41 11.90 -25.55
CA SER A 1399 -21.98 12.08 -25.25
C SER A 1399 -21.04 12.06 -26.47
N ALA A 1400 -21.57 11.99 -27.71
CA ALA A 1400 -20.74 11.92 -28.92
C ALA A 1400 -19.97 13.21 -29.24
N LEU A 1401 -20.46 14.37 -28.77
CA LEU A 1401 -19.81 15.67 -28.92
C LEU A 1401 -20.15 16.56 -27.72
N TYR A 1402 -19.13 17.05 -27.02
CA TYR A 1402 -19.30 18.04 -25.94
C TYR A 1402 -18.04 18.88 -25.71
N VAL A 1403 -18.21 20.09 -25.18
CA VAL A 1403 -17.12 21.00 -24.81
C VAL A 1403 -17.04 21.14 -23.30
N VAL A 1404 -15.83 21.20 -22.75
CA VAL A 1404 -15.57 21.29 -21.30
C VAL A 1404 -14.64 22.46 -21.02
N ASP A 1405 -15.10 23.40 -20.20
CA ASP A 1405 -14.25 24.41 -19.57
C ASP A 1405 -13.56 23.75 -18.37
N LEU A 1406 -12.36 23.21 -18.57
CA LEU A 1406 -11.58 22.52 -17.53
C LEU A 1406 -11.26 23.45 -16.35
N LYS A 1407 -11.08 24.75 -16.60
CA LYS A 1407 -10.85 25.73 -15.53
C LYS A 1407 -12.07 25.82 -14.62
N ARG A 1408 -13.27 25.96 -15.19
CA ARG A 1408 -14.54 25.97 -14.43
C ARG A 1408 -14.81 24.60 -13.79
N PHE A 1409 -14.61 23.51 -14.53
CA PHE A 1409 -14.78 22.13 -14.09
C PHE A 1409 -13.95 21.83 -12.84
N ARG A 1410 -12.67 22.20 -12.83
CA ARG A 1410 -11.77 22.11 -11.67
C ARG A 1410 -12.21 23.08 -10.56
N LYS A 1411 -12.52 24.34 -10.88
CA LYS A 1411 -12.96 25.35 -9.89
C LYS A 1411 -14.17 24.90 -9.08
N ILE A 1412 -15.18 24.29 -9.72
CA ILE A 1412 -16.39 23.82 -9.02
C ILE A 1412 -16.31 22.37 -8.52
N ALA A 1413 -15.16 21.69 -8.73
CA ALA A 1413 -14.98 20.26 -8.46
C ALA A 1413 -16.07 19.38 -9.08
N ALA A 1414 -16.37 19.64 -10.36
CA ALA A 1414 -17.29 18.80 -11.10
C ALA A 1414 -16.79 17.35 -11.14
N GLY A 1415 -15.48 17.12 -11.28
CA GLY A 1415 -14.86 15.79 -11.24
C GLY A 1415 -15.14 15.04 -9.94
N ASP A 1416 -14.90 15.67 -8.78
CA ASP A 1416 -15.14 15.02 -7.48
C ASP A 1416 -16.64 14.70 -7.26
N ARG A 1417 -17.54 15.60 -7.70
CA ARG A 1417 -18.99 15.36 -7.64
C ARG A 1417 -19.42 14.20 -8.52
N LEU A 1418 -18.90 14.12 -9.74
CA LEU A 1418 -19.20 13.04 -10.68
C LEU A 1418 -18.69 11.69 -10.14
N ARG A 1419 -17.48 11.64 -9.60
CA ARG A 1419 -16.93 10.43 -8.96
C ARG A 1419 -17.74 10.00 -7.74
N GLY A 1420 -18.16 10.94 -6.89
CA GLY A 1420 -19.04 10.66 -5.75
C GLY A 1420 -20.38 10.05 -6.16
N GLN A 1421 -21.03 10.61 -7.17
CA GLN A 1421 -22.29 10.08 -7.69
C GLN A 1421 -22.11 8.71 -8.38
N TYR A 1422 -21.03 8.55 -9.15
CA TYR A 1422 -20.70 7.28 -9.78
C TYR A 1422 -20.46 6.18 -8.75
N GLN A 1423 -19.71 6.44 -7.67
CA GLN A 1423 -19.45 5.46 -6.62
C GLN A 1423 -20.75 4.95 -5.99
N ALA A 1424 -21.75 5.82 -5.82
CA ALA A 1424 -23.04 5.45 -5.26
C ALA A 1424 -23.91 4.62 -6.21
N LEU A 1425 -23.81 4.85 -7.52
CA LEU A 1425 -24.69 4.22 -8.52
C LEU A 1425 -24.09 2.96 -9.16
N SER A 1426 -22.77 2.84 -9.22
CA SER A 1426 -22.06 1.82 -10.01
C SER A 1426 -22.08 0.41 -9.42
N GLN A 1427 -22.49 0.26 -8.16
CA GLN A 1427 -22.65 -1.05 -7.50
C GLN A 1427 -23.75 -1.91 -8.14
N ASP A 1428 -24.77 -1.29 -8.75
CA ASP A 1428 -25.77 -2.01 -9.55
C ASP A 1428 -25.30 -2.10 -11.00
N PRO A 1429 -25.02 -3.30 -11.55
CA PRO A 1429 -24.58 -3.45 -12.93
C PRO A 1429 -25.62 -2.98 -13.97
N ASN A 1430 -26.90 -2.85 -13.60
CA ASN A 1430 -27.95 -2.31 -14.48
C ASN A 1430 -28.01 -0.78 -14.47
N SER A 1431 -27.28 -0.13 -13.56
CA SER A 1431 -27.21 1.32 -13.46
C SER A 1431 -26.16 1.90 -14.42
N LEU A 1432 -26.37 3.14 -14.84
CA LEU A 1432 -25.49 3.87 -15.76
C LEU A 1432 -25.18 3.02 -17.02
N SER A 1433 -26.24 2.57 -17.69
CA SER A 1433 -26.17 1.71 -18.88
C SER A 1433 -25.21 2.24 -19.94
N ASN A 1434 -25.26 3.54 -20.22
CA ASN A 1434 -24.27 4.29 -21.01
C ASN A 1434 -23.57 5.29 -20.08
N LEU A 1435 -22.48 4.88 -19.43
CA LEU A 1435 -21.87 5.60 -18.31
C LEU A 1435 -21.54 7.08 -18.60
N ASP A 1436 -20.90 7.36 -19.73
CA ASP A 1436 -20.47 8.71 -20.17
C ASP A 1436 -21.64 9.65 -20.47
N GLN A 1437 -22.82 9.09 -20.76
CA GLN A 1437 -24.04 9.83 -21.08
C GLN A 1437 -24.97 9.95 -19.86
N ASP A 1438 -25.20 8.84 -19.18
CA ASP A 1438 -26.18 8.73 -18.10
C ASP A 1438 -25.68 9.52 -16.88
N LEU A 1439 -24.38 9.50 -16.57
CA LEU A 1439 -23.86 10.17 -15.36
C LEU A 1439 -24.00 11.71 -15.41
N PRO A 1440 -23.59 12.44 -16.47
CA PRO A 1440 -23.85 13.88 -16.56
C PRO A 1440 -25.33 14.23 -16.52
N ASN A 1441 -26.18 13.50 -17.25
CA ASN A 1441 -27.63 13.76 -17.26
C ASN A 1441 -28.27 13.47 -15.89
N ASN A 1442 -27.77 12.48 -15.15
CA ASN A 1442 -28.17 12.23 -13.76
C ASN A 1442 -27.78 13.42 -12.87
N MET A 1443 -26.58 13.98 -13.06
CA MET A 1443 -26.05 15.09 -12.29
C MET A 1443 -26.49 16.49 -12.74
N ILE A 1444 -27.39 16.60 -13.73
CA ILE A 1444 -27.78 17.88 -14.37
C ILE A 1444 -28.26 18.97 -13.39
N HIS A 1445 -28.78 18.58 -12.22
CA HIS A 1445 -29.25 19.51 -11.18
C HIS A 1445 -28.14 20.03 -10.27
N GLN A 1446 -27.01 19.33 -10.19
CA GLN A 1446 -25.86 19.67 -9.33
C GLN A 1446 -24.65 20.18 -10.13
N VAL A 1447 -24.53 19.73 -11.39
CA VAL A 1447 -23.52 20.16 -12.36
C VAL A 1447 -24.27 20.59 -13.61
N ALA A 1448 -24.28 21.89 -13.88
CA ALA A 1448 -25.06 22.44 -14.98
C ALA A 1448 -24.54 21.95 -16.34
N ILE A 1449 -25.46 21.53 -17.21
CA ILE A 1449 -25.17 21.26 -18.63
C ILE A 1449 -25.71 22.42 -19.45
N LYS A 1450 -24.86 23.05 -20.25
CA LYS A 1450 -25.31 23.94 -21.31
C LYS A 1450 -25.73 23.09 -22.52
N SER A 1451 -26.98 23.21 -22.96
CA SER A 1451 -27.44 22.51 -24.17
C SER A 1451 -26.90 23.21 -25.41
N LEU A 1452 -26.19 22.46 -26.27
CA LEU A 1452 -25.76 22.93 -27.57
C LEU A 1452 -26.94 22.97 -28.57
N PRO A 1453 -26.90 23.85 -29.57
CA PRO A 1453 -27.85 23.84 -30.68
C PRO A 1453 -27.92 22.48 -31.40
N ASP A 1454 -29.12 22.08 -31.86
CA ASP A 1454 -29.38 20.76 -32.45
C ASP A 1454 -28.61 20.49 -33.76
N ASP A 1455 -28.09 21.52 -34.42
CA ASP A 1455 -27.28 21.40 -35.65
C ASP A 1455 -25.82 20.97 -35.36
N TRP A 1456 -25.37 21.03 -34.10
CA TRP A 1456 -24.02 20.59 -33.72
C TRP A 1456 -23.79 19.10 -33.91
N LEU A 1457 -24.81 18.26 -33.72
CA LEU A 1457 -24.69 16.82 -33.86
C LEU A 1457 -25.90 16.24 -34.58
N TRP A 1458 -25.65 15.55 -35.69
CA TRP A 1458 -26.67 14.82 -36.43
C TRP A 1458 -26.35 13.32 -36.40
N CYS A 1459 -27.36 12.50 -36.13
CA CYS A 1459 -27.28 11.05 -36.25
C CYS A 1459 -28.53 10.54 -36.96
N GLN A 1460 -28.37 9.62 -37.91
CA GLN A 1460 -29.46 9.13 -38.76
C GLN A 1460 -30.59 8.54 -37.92
N THR A 1461 -30.28 7.89 -36.80
CA THR A 1461 -31.28 7.30 -35.91
C THR A 1461 -32.20 8.37 -35.31
N TRP A 1462 -31.69 9.50 -34.82
CA TRP A 1462 -32.51 10.42 -34.02
C TRP A 1462 -32.98 11.67 -34.78
N CYS A 1463 -32.19 12.13 -35.75
CA CYS A 1463 -32.39 13.39 -36.45
C CYS A 1463 -33.06 13.17 -37.81
N SER A 1464 -33.96 14.07 -38.21
CA SER A 1464 -34.60 14.07 -39.52
C SER A 1464 -33.59 14.31 -40.65
N ASP A 1465 -33.90 13.77 -41.84
CA ASP A 1465 -33.05 13.94 -43.02
C ASP A 1465 -32.95 15.42 -43.48
N SER A 1466 -33.96 16.25 -43.15
CA SER A 1466 -33.93 17.69 -43.42
C SER A 1466 -32.78 18.40 -42.71
N ASN A 1467 -32.44 17.96 -41.48
CA ASN A 1467 -31.41 18.58 -40.65
C ASN A 1467 -30.00 18.13 -41.05
N PHE A 1468 -29.87 17.08 -41.88
CA PHE A 1468 -28.56 16.57 -42.33
C PHE A 1468 -27.76 17.62 -43.09
N LYS A 1469 -28.43 18.51 -43.84
CA LYS A 1469 -27.77 19.54 -44.65
C LYS A 1469 -27.08 20.62 -43.83
N THR A 1470 -27.59 20.92 -42.63
CA THR A 1470 -27.04 21.92 -41.71
C THR A 1470 -26.20 21.29 -40.61
N ALA A 1471 -26.03 19.97 -40.63
CA ALA A 1471 -25.30 19.24 -39.60
C ALA A 1471 -23.81 19.60 -39.60
N LYS A 1472 -23.33 20.05 -38.45
CA LYS A 1472 -21.93 20.44 -38.21
C LYS A 1472 -21.04 19.24 -37.89
N VAL A 1473 -21.56 18.28 -37.13
CA VAL A 1473 -20.89 17.00 -36.87
C VAL A 1473 -21.89 15.87 -37.09
N ILE A 1474 -21.47 14.80 -37.75
CA ILE A 1474 -22.29 13.60 -38.01
C ILE A 1474 -21.76 12.47 -37.16
N ASP A 1475 -22.61 11.92 -36.30
CA ASP A 1475 -22.35 10.72 -35.51
C ASP A 1475 -22.93 9.48 -36.22
N LEU A 1476 -22.09 8.46 -36.44
CA LEU A 1476 -22.44 7.17 -37.02
C LEU A 1476 -23.06 6.23 -35.98
N CYS A 1477 -24.08 6.74 -35.30
CA CYS A 1477 -24.86 6.03 -34.31
C CYS A 1477 -25.47 4.74 -34.86
N ASN A 1478 -25.53 3.71 -34.02
CA ASN A 1478 -26.19 2.46 -34.39
C ASN A 1478 -27.70 2.70 -34.56
N ASN A 1479 -28.29 2.09 -35.60
CA ASN A 1479 -29.73 2.09 -35.81
C ASN A 1479 -30.33 0.75 -35.36
N PRO A 1480 -31.16 0.73 -34.30
CA PRO A 1480 -31.74 -0.51 -33.76
C PRO A 1480 -32.68 -1.22 -34.73
N GLN A 1481 -33.19 -0.55 -35.78
CA GLN A 1481 -34.06 -1.16 -36.78
C GLN A 1481 -33.28 -1.84 -37.92
N THR A 1482 -32.18 -1.25 -38.39
CA THR A 1482 -31.45 -1.77 -39.57
C THR A 1482 -30.28 -2.67 -39.21
N LYS A 1483 -29.66 -2.50 -38.02
CA LYS A 1483 -28.47 -3.24 -37.57
C LYS A 1483 -27.34 -3.30 -38.63
N GLU A 1484 -27.25 -2.27 -39.46
CA GLU A 1484 -26.24 -2.14 -40.51
C GLU A 1484 -24.84 -1.97 -39.89
N ALA A 1485 -23.81 -2.53 -40.53
CA ALA A 1485 -22.43 -2.35 -40.08
C ALA A 1485 -21.99 -0.89 -40.24
N LYS A 1486 -21.18 -0.37 -39.30
CA LYS A 1486 -20.79 1.04 -39.26
C LYS A 1486 -20.10 1.53 -40.55
N LEU A 1487 -19.17 0.75 -41.12
CA LEU A 1487 -18.51 1.12 -42.38
C LEU A 1487 -19.48 1.21 -43.55
N THR A 1488 -20.42 0.28 -43.65
CA THR A 1488 -21.46 0.28 -44.69
C THR A 1488 -22.38 1.49 -44.53
N ALA A 1489 -22.80 1.79 -43.29
CA ALA A 1489 -23.58 2.97 -42.97
C ALA A 1489 -22.82 4.26 -43.31
N ALA A 1490 -21.53 4.35 -42.96
CA ALA A 1490 -20.69 5.51 -43.24
C ALA A 1490 -20.59 5.82 -44.74
N GLN A 1491 -20.23 4.81 -45.55
CA GLN A 1491 -20.12 4.91 -47.00
C GLN A 1491 -21.44 5.27 -47.70
N ARG A 1492 -22.58 4.96 -47.08
CA ARG A 1492 -23.92 5.24 -47.60
C ARG A 1492 -24.43 6.61 -47.19
N ILE A 1493 -24.19 7.03 -45.95
CA ILE A 1493 -24.75 8.25 -45.34
C ILE A 1493 -23.90 9.47 -45.70
N VAL A 1494 -22.57 9.33 -45.72
CA VAL A 1494 -21.61 10.44 -45.83
C VAL A 1494 -20.82 10.29 -47.14
N PRO A 1495 -21.20 11.01 -48.23
CA PRO A 1495 -20.56 10.87 -49.53
C PRO A 1495 -19.04 11.08 -49.52
N GLU A 1496 -18.56 12.07 -48.76
CA GLU A 1496 -17.14 12.43 -48.63
C GLU A 1496 -16.32 11.44 -47.80
N TRP A 1497 -16.96 10.50 -47.10
CA TRP A 1497 -16.26 9.51 -46.26
C TRP A 1497 -15.30 8.64 -47.08
N LYS A 1498 -15.70 8.28 -48.31
CA LYS A 1498 -14.87 7.46 -49.22
C LYS A 1498 -13.61 8.19 -49.64
N ASP A 1499 -13.68 9.51 -49.78
CA ASP A 1499 -12.53 10.32 -50.17
C ASP A 1499 -11.53 10.41 -49.01
N TYR A 1500 -12.01 10.60 -47.78
CA TYR A 1500 -11.14 10.58 -46.59
C TYR A 1500 -10.51 9.20 -46.36
N ASP A 1501 -11.27 8.11 -46.50
CA ASP A 1501 -10.75 6.75 -46.35
C ASP A 1501 -9.71 6.41 -47.45
N ALA A 1502 -9.96 6.81 -48.69
CA ALA A 1502 -9.01 6.60 -49.80
C ALA A 1502 -7.72 7.41 -49.62
N GLU A 1503 -7.82 8.65 -49.13
CA GLU A 1503 -6.68 9.50 -48.82
C GLU A 1503 -5.79 8.88 -47.74
N LEU A 1504 -6.40 8.43 -46.63
CA LEU A 1504 -5.70 7.77 -45.53
C LEU A 1504 -5.04 6.45 -45.97
N LYS A 1505 -5.74 5.63 -46.76
CA LYS A 1505 -5.15 4.40 -47.33
C LYS A 1505 -3.94 4.70 -48.20
N THR A 1506 -4.01 5.77 -49.00
CA THR A 1506 -2.88 6.20 -49.84
C THR A 1506 -1.71 6.68 -48.99
N LEU A 1507 -1.97 7.40 -47.90
CA LEU A 1507 -0.94 7.84 -46.95
C LEU A 1507 -0.28 6.65 -46.23
N MET A 1508 -1.07 5.71 -45.73
CA MET A 1508 -0.55 4.49 -45.07
C MET A 1508 0.30 3.65 -46.02
N SER A 1509 -0.19 3.37 -47.24
CA SER A 1509 0.58 2.61 -48.24
C SER A 1509 1.91 3.29 -48.57
N ARG A 1510 1.92 4.63 -48.64
CA ARG A 1510 3.15 5.40 -48.88
C ARG A 1510 4.16 5.26 -47.73
N ILE A 1511 3.69 5.22 -46.49
CA ILE A 1511 4.53 5.06 -45.30
C ILE A 1511 5.06 3.63 -45.20
N GLU A 1512 4.21 2.62 -45.39
CA GLU A 1512 4.61 1.21 -45.42
C GLU A 1512 5.65 0.93 -46.52
N ASP A 1513 5.47 1.50 -47.72
CA ASP A 1513 6.46 1.39 -48.81
C ASP A 1513 7.80 2.02 -48.43
N HIS A 1514 7.76 3.17 -47.74
CA HIS A 1514 8.97 3.87 -47.31
C HIS A 1514 9.71 3.08 -46.21
N GLU A 1515 9.01 2.57 -45.20
CA GLU A 1515 9.59 1.75 -44.13
C GLU A 1515 10.18 0.43 -44.66
N ASN A 1516 9.47 -0.24 -45.57
CA ASN A 1516 9.95 -1.46 -46.21
C ASN A 1516 11.21 -1.19 -47.05
N SER A 1517 11.33 -0.03 -47.71
CA SER A 1517 12.52 0.31 -48.50
C SER A 1517 13.78 0.47 -47.64
N HIS A 1518 13.68 1.13 -46.48
CA HIS A 1518 14.82 1.30 -45.57
C HIS A 1518 15.23 0.00 -44.87
N SER A 1519 14.30 -0.93 -44.65
CA SER A 1519 14.61 -2.24 -44.05
C SER A 1519 15.44 -3.16 -44.95
N ARG A 1520 15.36 -3.01 -46.29
CA ARG A 1520 16.11 -3.86 -47.24
C ARG A 1520 17.56 -3.42 -47.44
N ASP A 1521 17.82 -2.12 -47.51
CA ASP A 1521 19.17 -1.61 -47.71
C ASP A 1521 20.06 -1.82 -46.47
N SER A 1522 19.46 -1.95 -45.28
CA SER A 1522 20.17 -2.23 -44.03
C SER A 1522 20.51 -3.71 -43.81
N ALA A 1523 19.98 -4.64 -44.62
CA ALA A 1523 20.15 -6.07 -44.39
C ALA A 1523 21.38 -6.70 -45.08
N VAL A 1524 22.08 -6.00 -45.98
CA VAL A 1524 23.12 -6.62 -46.84
C VAL A 1524 24.55 -6.47 -46.30
N ASP A 1525 24.82 -5.66 -45.27
CA ASP A 1525 26.22 -5.33 -44.88
C ASP A 1525 26.75 -5.96 -43.57
N ASP A 1526 25.96 -6.69 -42.78
CA ASP A 1526 26.45 -7.28 -41.52
C ASP A 1526 26.51 -8.81 -41.59
N SER A 1527 27.35 -9.34 -42.49
CA SER A 1527 27.90 -10.70 -42.40
C SER A 1527 29.37 -10.64 -42.00
N VAL A 1528 29.68 -10.03 -40.85
CA VAL A 1528 31.04 -10.00 -40.33
C VAL A 1528 31.04 -10.17 -38.82
N ASP A 1529 31.64 -11.29 -38.47
CA ASP A 1529 32.43 -11.57 -37.28
C ASP A 1529 31.73 -11.54 -35.91
N ASP A 1530 31.52 -12.76 -35.44
CA ASP A 1530 32.43 -13.32 -34.43
C ASP A 1530 32.89 -12.34 -33.34
N SER A 1531 32.38 -12.62 -32.14
CA SER A 1531 33.22 -12.87 -30.96
C SER A 1531 33.95 -11.68 -30.31
N VAL A 1532 34.17 -11.79 -29.00
CA VAL A 1532 35.32 -11.26 -28.21
C VAL A 1532 34.98 -10.39 -26.97
N GLU A 1533 35.56 -10.85 -25.85
CA GLU A 1533 35.95 -10.23 -24.55
C GLU A 1533 34.89 -9.68 -23.55
N VAL A 1534 34.69 -10.15 -22.29
CA VAL A 1534 35.23 -11.18 -21.34
C VAL A 1534 35.88 -10.62 -20.05
N THR A 1535 35.35 -11.05 -18.88
CA THR A 1535 35.94 -11.23 -17.52
C THR A 1535 36.51 -10.07 -16.68
N THR A 1536 36.35 -10.16 -15.35
CA THR A 1536 37.33 -9.58 -14.41
C THR A 1536 37.23 -10.31 -13.04
N VAL A 1537 38.22 -11.22 -12.75
CA VAL A 1537 39.28 -11.59 -11.70
C VAL A 1537 39.03 -12.14 -10.25
N THR A 1538 39.72 -13.22 -9.84
CA THR A 1538 39.64 -13.89 -8.51
C THR A 1538 40.78 -13.61 -7.51
N PRO A 1539 40.73 -13.99 -6.19
CA PRO A 1539 41.64 -13.48 -5.17
C PRO A 1539 42.98 -14.21 -5.18
N SER A 1540 44.08 -13.45 -5.13
CA SER A 1540 45.43 -13.98 -4.97
C SER A 1540 45.62 -14.65 -3.60
N HIS A 1541 45.95 -15.94 -3.58
CA HIS A 1541 46.92 -16.54 -2.67
C HIS A 1541 47.17 -17.98 -3.15
N GLU A 1542 48.09 -18.08 -4.10
CA GLU A 1542 48.96 -19.24 -4.21
C GLU A 1542 49.51 -19.58 -2.80
N PRO A 1543 49.80 -20.86 -2.53
CA PRO A 1543 51.18 -21.22 -2.82
C PRO A 1543 51.30 -22.60 -3.46
N LYS A 1544 52.13 -22.64 -4.50
CA LYS A 1544 53.27 -23.55 -4.62
C LYS A 1544 53.06 -24.95 -4.05
N HIS A 1545 52.83 -25.90 -4.93
CA HIS A 1545 53.70 -27.05 -5.15
C HIS A 1545 53.30 -27.57 -6.54
N GLY A 1546 54.12 -27.48 -7.58
CA GLY A 1546 55.47 -28.00 -7.60
C GLY A 1546 55.40 -29.42 -8.19
N GLU A 1547 55.90 -29.55 -9.42
CA GLU A 1547 56.47 -30.78 -10.00
C GLU A 1547 55.54 -32.00 -10.14
N LEU A 1548 54.89 -32.13 -11.30
CA LEU A 1548 55.26 -33.07 -12.39
C LEU A 1548 54.38 -32.84 -13.61
#